data_AF-A0A1Q1FFP4-F1
#
_entry.id   AF-A0A1Q1FFP4-F1
#
_cell.length_a   1.000
_cell.length_b   1.000
_cell.length_c   1.000
_cell.angle_alpha   90.00
_cell.angle_beta   90.00
_cell.angle_gamma   90.00
#
_symmetry.space_group_name_H-M   'P 1'
#
loop_
_entity.id
_entity.type
_entity.pdbx_description
1 polymer ?
#
loop_
_entity_poly.entity_id
_entity_poly.type
_entity_poly.pdbx_seq_one_letter_code
_entity_poly.pdbx_strand_id
1 'polypeptide(L)'
;MGIVLLIGMTIAGALLVVAIGSTALDEAQQDSQMQVAEQSMQEVSSQFLELKAAGNGGKASFEIPDELGGDVSVQNTTTVRLEANGNQSCSTGPVGMGTVVYESSNQGVVGYEAGGVWRKQGESTWMVSSPDIEYRNGRLALQISDMSGFAAGSGEITAKVDEERSRLLSENISRSMYVNRTARELGNGVGPVAETCQPGSIENVTLSVQGSQFARAWYTFAQNNFDDRRVSVEEQSIVRAGDTVNITYLLGDRQDPEYRITEVTAPASTNDGTDMSMDVTVENVGDFNGTAPITLLNTTGGGPPAEFDSTKQTIPAGESETVTLTVDAADLNTGGNPVVDYTARIEVPDDEEEVRFVVGTGSPADLSIQPLTAPPDAELGDDRELDAVIENTGGMPASKTVQFFYAGEHMAERTVRVDDGDDERVTFDVPTTREGVIPLRVALKHQTDSDQDRSTTIEIGDLPDFELVSTSSPFQVTQNRPYEIDATVENDASNDGTRPIDIEVRNATTGATVYSERRSLSLNGYETDTITFRNDSGIATPGLYEYVVETDSDSETGTFRVGSIDEPFFVTVQTDTDRSVVQQNGDFNITGVIRNAGGQTGTQEVTVSFDGSEIASRSVTLDPGNGTDIGPIEQSLSGIAPGEYQYTVETDNTSATGQIQVVEEFDGDFDSGDSTIQINRSITARLTVLGTELSGIVEERQCEQDYSYWEGWHYDCEDVPSEIIRGPVEMAIYTDNDTAPDEYHRVWGDKDLNTPHTRQDQISGADYLSKEITVTATEESTTNVSVFAESFECGSWRDSGIDRNVSGYELDALACDESDPESRIAINQDENPSNLVIREDGERVPAYGQAGPEQRDVREILGDLITDDGYLQLDDDQMALFYELSEENADPDDAMDTNEDPDYNDAVVLFEVVAENHTATVPGRTDIVINDTRGPATVDPGYDESFEVKVWNRGGDTVDDSVEMAIDGSNAGSTDFSLAGRESKWVEIDIPSGLSSGTHGVEFSIGSDDNETAFRNLYVGEADGPYFLPNVESFEGTVPPGESAEIEALVTNVGDNESTQDVTATVVETYHGLSVSDVADPSQTWSDLHLGAGADDSKLFGFEASAEGTMRVRIATENASTAVNVTVMEPRLDVKRAIVGDQTYRDGDAIVSTNLESLTVDVGNPAEIPRSGDVELHMREDGAGSFEHIDTSDSITLNGNRTLVDLDLTGSNPLGPDLNNKTGVYEYELRSKADGEPGNDDVQRGEIQIVAADETNTTADADYISVDMNQIELG
;
A
#
# COMPACT_ATOMS: atom_id res chain seq x y z
N MET A 1 -41.66 -66.76 -59.33
CA MET A 1 -42.08 -65.89 -58.21
C MET A 1 -40.90 -65.45 -57.35
N GLY A 2 -40.05 -66.34 -56.81
CA GLY A 2 -38.90 -65.95 -55.96
C GLY A 2 -38.04 -64.80 -56.48
N ILE A 3 -37.64 -64.80 -57.76
CA ILE A 3 -36.85 -63.72 -58.38
C ILE A 3 -37.58 -62.35 -58.34
N VAL A 4 -38.89 -62.32 -58.57
CA VAL A 4 -39.68 -61.06 -58.55
C VAL A 4 -39.78 -60.51 -57.12
N LEU A 5 -39.94 -61.41 -56.14
CA LEU A 5 -40.02 -61.06 -54.73
C LEU A 5 -38.67 -60.55 -54.21
N LEU A 6 -37.57 -61.19 -54.62
CA LEU A 6 -36.21 -60.78 -54.28
C LEU A 6 -35.85 -59.43 -54.90
N ILE A 7 -36.20 -59.18 -56.17
CA ILE A 7 -36.04 -57.86 -56.82
C ILE A 7 -36.85 -56.79 -56.07
N GLY A 8 -38.10 -57.07 -55.71
CA GLY A 8 -38.93 -56.15 -54.93
C GLY A 8 -38.33 -55.82 -53.56
N MET A 9 -37.77 -56.81 -52.87
CA MET A 9 -37.14 -56.63 -51.57
C MET A 9 -35.82 -55.86 -51.66
N THR A 10 -35.01 -56.07 -52.71
CA THR A 10 -33.80 -55.27 -52.95
C THR A 10 -34.11 -53.82 -53.33
N ILE A 11 -35.20 -53.56 -54.07
CA ILE A 11 -35.64 -52.19 -54.39
C ILE A 11 -36.16 -51.50 -53.13
N ALA A 12 -36.96 -52.18 -52.30
CA ALA A 12 -37.43 -51.63 -51.03
C ALA A 12 -36.28 -51.34 -50.05
N GLY A 13 -35.30 -52.24 -49.94
CA GLY A 13 -34.11 -52.02 -49.11
C GLY A 13 -33.24 -50.87 -49.62
N ALA A 14 -33.04 -50.76 -50.95
CA ALA A 14 -32.31 -49.64 -51.54
C ALA A 14 -33.03 -48.29 -51.32
N LEU A 15 -34.36 -48.25 -51.45
CA LEU A 15 -35.16 -47.05 -51.17
C LEU A 15 -35.11 -46.65 -49.68
N LEU A 16 -35.10 -47.63 -48.77
CA LEU A 16 -34.96 -47.36 -47.33
C LEU A 16 -33.59 -46.77 -46.99
N VAL A 17 -32.52 -47.36 -47.54
CA VAL A 17 -31.14 -46.84 -47.35
C VAL A 17 -30.97 -45.46 -47.97
N VAL A 18 -31.58 -45.19 -49.13
CA VAL A 18 -31.57 -43.85 -49.73
C VAL A 18 -32.36 -42.84 -48.89
N ALA A 19 -33.49 -43.23 -48.28
CA ALA A 19 -34.29 -42.34 -47.44
C ALA A 19 -33.62 -41.99 -46.09
N ILE A 20 -32.94 -42.95 -45.46
CA ILE A 20 -32.15 -42.70 -44.24
C ILE A 20 -30.85 -41.96 -44.59
N GLY A 21 -30.26 -42.29 -45.73
CA GLY A 21 -29.07 -41.60 -46.24
C GLY A 21 -29.33 -40.17 -46.68
N SER A 22 -30.56 -39.81 -47.10
CA SER A 22 -30.92 -38.42 -47.37
C SER A 22 -31.08 -37.62 -46.08
N THR A 23 -31.78 -38.13 -45.06
CA THR A 23 -31.95 -37.37 -43.80
C THR A 23 -30.63 -37.11 -43.10
N ALA A 24 -29.73 -38.11 -43.03
CA ALA A 24 -28.41 -37.93 -42.43
C ALA A 24 -27.48 -37.02 -43.27
N LEU A 25 -27.70 -36.92 -44.59
CA LEU A 25 -26.97 -35.98 -45.44
C LEU A 25 -27.53 -34.56 -45.32
N ASP A 26 -28.85 -34.41 -45.20
CA ASP A 26 -29.52 -33.13 -44.96
C ASP A 26 -29.14 -32.57 -43.58
N GLU A 27 -29.04 -33.40 -42.54
CA GLU A 27 -28.52 -33.03 -41.20
C GLU A 27 -27.04 -32.60 -41.27
N ALA A 28 -26.17 -33.41 -41.89
CA ALA A 28 -24.75 -33.07 -42.02
C ALA A 28 -24.48 -31.83 -42.89
N GLN A 29 -25.37 -31.51 -43.84
CA GLN A 29 -25.30 -30.27 -44.62
C GLN A 29 -25.70 -29.05 -43.78
N GLN A 30 -26.73 -29.16 -42.95
CA GLN A 30 -27.17 -28.05 -42.09
C GLN A 30 -26.18 -27.78 -40.94
N ASP A 31 -25.60 -28.83 -40.32
CA ASP A 31 -24.53 -28.66 -39.32
C ASP A 31 -23.31 -27.94 -39.92
N SER A 32 -22.94 -28.30 -41.16
CA SER A 32 -21.86 -27.64 -41.90
C SER A 32 -22.22 -26.19 -42.27
N GLN A 33 -23.49 -25.88 -42.54
CA GLN A 33 -23.94 -24.49 -42.75
C GLN A 33 -23.89 -23.67 -41.46
N MET A 34 -24.22 -24.25 -40.31
CA MET A 34 -24.08 -23.58 -39.01
C MET A 34 -22.63 -23.24 -38.69
N GLN A 35 -21.68 -24.17 -38.93
CA GLN A 35 -20.24 -23.90 -38.77
C GLN A 35 -19.72 -22.84 -39.75
N VAL A 36 -20.17 -22.88 -41.01
CA VAL A 36 -19.82 -21.83 -41.99
C VAL A 36 -20.42 -20.48 -41.58
N ALA A 37 -21.62 -20.45 -40.99
CA ALA A 37 -22.21 -19.23 -40.45
C ALA A 37 -21.47 -18.68 -39.23
N GLU A 38 -21.03 -19.52 -38.28
CA GLU A 38 -20.17 -19.12 -37.15
C GLU A 38 -18.87 -18.48 -37.66
N GLN A 39 -18.15 -19.18 -38.54
CA GLN A 39 -16.89 -18.68 -39.11
C GLN A 39 -17.09 -17.42 -39.95
N SER A 40 -18.19 -17.32 -40.73
CA SER A 40 -18.51 -16.11 -41.49
C SER A 40 -18.83 -14.93 -40.58
N MET A 41 -19.52 -15.15 -39.45
CA MET A 41 -19.83 -14.06 -38.51
C MET A 41 -18.60 -13.62 -37.70
N GLN A 42 -17.66 -14.52 -37.43
CA GLN A 42 -16.34 -14.17 -36.88
C GLN A 42 -15.52 -13.34 -37.88
N GLU A 43 -15.52 -13.70 -39.17
CA GLU A 43 -14.86 -12.89 -40.22
C GLU A 43 -15.53 -11.52 -40.41
N VAL A 44 -16.86 -11.45 -40.27
CA VAL A 44 -17.61 -10.18 -40.26
C VAL A 44 -17.22 -9.31 -39.05
N SER A 45 -17.09 -9.90 -37.85
CA SER A 45 -16.58 -9.18 -36.66
C SER A 45 -15.18 -8.61 -36.91
N SER A 46 -14.24 -9.44 -37.39
CA SER A 46 -12.88 -8.97 -37.69
C SER A 46 -12.83 -7.88 -38.76
N GLN A 47 -13.68 -7.95 -39.79
CA GLN A 47 -13.74 -6.89 -40.81
C GLN A 47 -14.42 -5.61 -40.31
N PHE A 48 -15.30 -5.65 -39.31
CA PHE A 48 -15.81 -4.43 -38.68
C PHE A 48 -14.72 -3.73 -37.84
N LEU A 49 -13.83 -4.49 -37.19
CA LEU A 49 -12.64 -3.94 -36.52
C LEU A 49 -11.68 -3.28 -37.53
N GLU A 50 -11.39 -3.93 -38.67
CA GLU A 50 -10.60 -3.30 -39.76
C GLU A 50 -11.29 -2.05 -40.34
N LEU A 51 -12.62 -2.08 -40.48
CA LEU A 51 -13.42 -0.97 -41.01
C LEU A 51 -13.31 0.29 -40.13
N LYS A 52 -13.25 0.11 -38.81
CA LYS A 52 -13.01 1.15 -37.81
C LYS A 52 -11.61 1.72 -37.94
N ALA A 53 -10.57 0.87 -38.00
CA ALA A 53 -9.17 1.29 -38.18
C ALA A 53 -8.91 2.07 -39.49
N ALA A 54 -9.72 1.84 -40.53
CA ALA A 54 -9.59 2.53 -41.82
C ALA A 54 -10.04 4.01 -41.83
N GLY A 55 -10.81 4.45 -40.82
CA GLY A 55 -11.23 5.85 -40.66
C GLY A 55 -12.11 6.42 -41.81
N ASN A 56 -11.95 7.72 -42.08
CA ASN A 56 -12.90 8.51 -42.85
C ASN A 56 -13.19 7.97 -44.27
N GLY A 57 -14.45 7.55 -44.46
CA GLY A 57 -14.92 6.98 -45.73
C GLY A 57 -14.63 5.48 -45.90
N GLY A 58 -14.21 4.79 -44.84
CA GLY A 58 -14.02 3.35 -44.77
C GLY A 58 -15.20 2.55 -45.36
N LYS A 59 -14.86 1.51 -46.13
CA LYS A 59 -15.80 0.57 -46.73
C LYS A 59 -15.19 -0.82 -46.73
N ALA A 60 -15.94 -1.78 -46.22
CA ALA A 60 -15.67 -3.20 -46.37
C ALA A 60 -16.75 -3.82 -47.26
N SER A 61 -16.34 -4.72 -48.13
CA SER A 61 -17.21 -5.66 -48.83
C SER A 61 -16.81 -7.05 -48.37
N PHE A 62 -17.72 -7.76 -47.70
CA PHE A 62 -17.53 -9.17 -47.37
C PHE A 62 -18.48 -10.03 -48.20
N GLU A 63 -17.94 -11.10 -48.78
CA GLU A 63 -18.73 -12.08 -49.53
C GLU A 63 -19.41 -13.03 -48.54
N ILE A 64 -20.75 -13.05 -48.53
CA ILE A 64 -21.50 -14.07 -47.82
C ILE A 64 -21.51 -15.32 -48.72
N PRO A 65 -21.01 -16.49 -48.25
CA PRO A 65 -21.00 -17.71 -49.05
C PRO A 65 -22.36 -18.02 -49.68
N ASP A 66 -22.38 -18.45 -50.94
CA ASP A 66 -23.60 -18.84 -51.67
C ASP A 66 -24.42 -19.88 -50.89
N GLU A 67 -23.79 -20.69 -50.02
CA GLU A 67 -24.46 -21.65 -49.13
C GLU A 67 -25.32 -21.02 -48.01
N LEU A 68 -25.09 -19.75 -47.66
CA LEU A 68 -25.87 -18.96 -46.69
C LEU A 68 -26.79 -17.92 -47.37
N GLY A 69 -26.67 -17.76 -48.70
CA GLY A 69 -27.22 -16.66 -49.49
C GLY A 69 -28.74 -16.59 -49.58
N GLY A 70 -29.39 -16.06 -48.55
CA GLY A 70 -30.83 -15.77 -48.52
C GLY A 70 -31.43 -15.63 -47.12
N ASP A 71 -30.78 -16.23 -46.11
CA ASP A 71 -31.31 -16.36 -44.74
C ASP A 71 -30.54 -15.50 -43.71
N VAL A 72 -29.70 -14.57 -44.19
CA VAL A 72 -29.03 -13.53 -43.38
C VAL A 72 -29.87 -12.24 -43.40
N SER A 73 -30.11 -11.66 -42.22
CA SER A 73 -30.91 -10.44 -42.01
C SER A 73 -30.26 -9.51 -40.99
N VAL A 74 -30.68 -8.24 -40.96
CA VAL A 74 -30.31 -7.27 -39.92
C VAL A 74 -31.54 -6.98 -39.08
N GLN A 75 -31.42 -7.10 -37.77
CA GLN A 75 -32.49 -6.89 -36.79
C GLN A 75 -32.11 -5.76 -35.83
N ASN A 76 -33.05 -4.88 -35.51
CA ASN A 76 -32.85 -3.75 -34.59
C ASN A 76 -33.80 -3.91 -33.39
N THR A 77 -33.76 -5.09 -32.76
CA THR A 77 -34.59 -5.44 -31.59
C THR A 77 -33.88 -5.20 -30.28
N THR A 78 -32.55 -5.30 -30.26
CA THR A 78 -31.75 -5.16 -29.05
C THR A 78 -31.50 -3.68 -28.76
N THR A 79 -31.58 -3.30 -27.48
CA THR A 79 -31.20 -1.97 -26.99
C THR A 79 -30.32 -2.07 -25.76
N VAL A 80 -29.36 -1.16 -25.65
CA VAL A 80 -28.43 -1.05 -24.52
C VAL A 80 -28.69 0.26 -23.77
N ARG A 81 -28.56 0.26 -22.45
CA ARG A 81 -28.57 1.44 -21.57
C ARG A 81 -27.46 1.30 -20.53
N LEU A 82 -26.77 2.40 -20.23
CA LEU A 82 -25.86 2.52 -19.10
C LEU A 82 -26.48 3.47 -18.05
N GLU A 83 -26.20 3.25 -16.77
CA GLU A 83 -26.74 4.01 -15.65
C GLU A 83 -25.72 4.05 -14.49
N ALA A 84 -25.24 5.24 -14.12
CA ALA A 84 -24.26 5.43 -13.03
C ALA A 84 -24.95 5.38 -11.65
N ASN A 85 -24.40 4.65 -10.68
CA ASN A 85 -24.87 4.49 -9.31
C ASN A 85 -26.39 4.21 -9.19
N GLY A 86 -26.98 3.46 -10.14
CA GLY A 86 -28.44 3.25 -10.23
C GLY A 86 -29.28 4.53 -10.41
N ASN A 87 -28.66 5.66 -10.78
CA ASN A 87 -29.30 6.96 -10.92
C ASN A 87 -29.80 7.16 -12.36
N GLN A 88 -31.11 6.99 -12.55
CA GLN A 88 -31.80 7.22 -13.84
C GLN A 88 -31.64 8.63 -14.42
N SER A 89 -31.13 9.61 -13.66
CA SER A 89 -30.76 10.93 -14.19
C SER A 89 -29.42 10.92 -14.92
N CYS A 90 -28.52 9.99 -14.58
CA CYS A 90 -27.16 9.86 -15.06
C CYS A 90 -27.07 8.58 -15.90
N SER A 91 -27.78 8.60 -17.03
CA SER A 91 -28.02 7.44 -17.87
C SER A 91 -28.08 7.79 -19.36
N THR A 92 -27.55 6.89 -20.18
CA THR A 92 -27.57 7.03 -21.64
C THR A 92 -28.97 6.93 -22.26
N GLY A 93 -29.91 6.33 -21.52
CA GLY A 93 -31.20 5.88 -22.06
C GLY A 93 -31.03 4.74 -23.06
N PRO A 94 -32.13 4.26 -23.68
CA PRO A 94 -32.06 3.12 -24.61
C PRO A 94 -31.42 3.54 -25.94
N VAL A 95 -30.21 3.06 -26.20
CA VAL A 95 -29.53 3.14 -27.50
C VAL A 95 -29.80 1.87 -28.30
N GLY A 96 -29.99 2.00 -29.61
CA GLY A 96 -30.24 0.85 -30.48
C GLY A 96 -28.95 0.09 -30.78
N MET A 97 -29.02 -1.23 -30.79
CA MET A 97 -27.94 -2.08 -31.27
C MET A 97 -28.45 -2.88 -32.48
N GLY A 98 -27.65 -2.90 -33.54
CA GLY A 98 -27.91 -3.75 -34.70
C GLY A 98 -27.44 -5.17 -34.44
N THR A 99 -28.23 -6.15 -34.86
CA THR A 99 -27.87 -7.56 -34.80
C THR A 99 -27.87 -8.12 -36.23
N VAL A 100 -26.72 -8.60 -36.73
CA VAL A 100 -26.69 -9.39 -37.98
C VAL A 100 -27.03 -10.82 -37.61
N VAL A 101 -28.01 -11.43 -38.28
CA VAL A 101 -28.59 -12.72 -37.90
C VAL A 101 -28.71 -13.65 -39.09
N TYR A 102 -28.11 -14.85 -39.00
CA TYR A 102 -28.41 -16.01 -39.84
C TYR A 102 -29.42 -16.92 -39.14
N GLU A 103 -30.57 -17.19 -39.77
CA GLU A 103 -31.61 -18.08 -39.22
C GLU A 103 -31.76 -19.36 -40.04
N SER A 104 -31.31 -20.50 -39.48
CA SER A 104 -31.51 -21.81 -40.10
C SER A 104 -32.89 -22.37 -39.75
N SER A 105 -33.70 -22.59 -40.79
CA SER A 105 -35.12 -22.96 -40.69
C SER A 105 -35.48 -24.21 -39.85
N ASN A 106 -34.52 -25.03 -39.42
CA ASN A 106 -34.74 -26.16 -38.51
C ASN A 106 -33.65 -26.38 -37.43
N GLN A 107 -32.53 -25.66 -37.41
CA GLN A 107 -31.39 -26.02 -36.54
C GLN A 107 -30.89 -24.95 -35.56
N GLY A 108 -31.15 -23.66 -35.78
CA GLY A 108 -30.65 -22.62 -34.88
C GLY A 108 -30.47 -21.26 -35.52
N VAL A 109 -29.90 -20.35 -34.73
CA VAL A 109 -29.63 -18.95 -35.09
C VAL A 109 -28.17 -18.65 -34.73
N VAL A 110 -27.44 -18.00 -35.63
CA VAL A 110 -26.13 -17.39 -35.33
C VAL A 110 -26.28 -15.89 -35.53
N GLY A 111 -25.75 -15.07 -34.63
CA GLY A 111 -25.79 -13.62 -34.81
C GLY A 111 -24.60 -12.88 -34.22
N TYR A 112 -24.30 -11.72 -34.80
CA TYR A 112 -23.29 -10.78 -34.36
C TYR A 112 -23.94 -9.61 -33.62
N GLU A 113 -23.50 -9.32 -32.40
CA GLU A 113 -24.05 -8.32 -31.48
C GLU A 113 -22.95 -7.82 -30.51
N ALA A 114 -22.70 -6.50 -30.47
CA ALA A 114 -21.63 -5.84 -29.70
C ALA A 114 -20.22 -6.46 -29.85
N GLY A 115 -19.74 -6.68 -31.08
CA GLY A 115 -18.45 -7.35 -31.34
C GLY A 115 -18.51 -8.88 -31.25
N GLY A 116 -19.38 -9.41 -30.38
CA GLY A 116 -19.51 -10.83 -30.08
C GLY A 116 -20.34 -11.59 -31.10
N VAL A 117 -19.98 -12.86 -31.28
CA VAL A 117 -20.74 -13.83 -32.07
C VAL A 117 -21.44 -14.79 -31.12
N TRP A 118 -22.74 -14.96 -31.33
CA TRP A 118 -23.65 -15.67 -30.44
C TRP A 118 -24.38 -16.76 -31.20
N ARG A 119 -24.58 -17.92 -30.55
CA ARG A 119 -25.35 -19.03 -31.12
C ARG A 119 -26.54 -19.39 -30.24
N LYS A 120 -27.63 -19.76 -30.91
CA LYS A 120 -28.86 -20.28 -30.30
C LYS A 120 -29.29 -21.57 -30.99
N GLN A 121 -29.62 -22.59 -30.20
CA GLN A 121 -30.18 -23.84 -30.68
C GLN A 121 -31.28 -24.32 -29.71
N GLY A 122 -32.54 -24.23 -30.14
CA GLY A 122 -33.68 -24.41 -29.25
C GLY A 122 -33.75 -23.30 -28.20
N GLU A 123 -33.84 -23.69 -26.92
CA GLU A 123 -33.78 -22.78 -25.77
C GLU A 123 -32.34 -22.51 -25.30
N SER A 124 -31.35 -23.28 -25.76
CA SER A 124 -29.95 -23.09 -25.39
C SER A 124 -29.32 -21.96 -26.20
N THR A 125 -28.60 -21.06 -25.53
CA THR A 125 -27.82 -19.97 -26.13
C THR A 125 -26.43 -19.95 -25.51
N TRP A 126 -25.41 -19.70 -26.33
CA TRP A 126 -24.02 -19.58 -25.86
C TRP A 126 -23.23 -18.59 -26.71
N MET A 127 -22.10 -18.15 -26.17
CA MET A 127 -21.10 -17.33 -26.84
C MET A 127 -20.24 -18.20 -27.78
N VAL A 128 -19.88 -17.64 -28.93
CA VAL A 128 -18.89 -18.19 -29.88
C VAL A 128 -17.64 -17.29 -29.96
N SER A 129 -17.79 -15.98 -29.75
CA SER A 129 -16.69 -15.05 -29.43
C SER A 129 -17.19 -13.97 -28.47
N SER A 130 -16.31 -13.44 -27.63
CA SER A 130 -16.63 -12.38 -26.66
C SER A 130 -17.15 -11.10 -27.33
N PRO A 131 -18.04 -10.34 -26.66
CA PRO A 131 -18.33 -8.98 -27.06
C PRO A 131 -17.13 -8.07 -26.77
N ASP A 132 -17.09 -6.93 -27.47
CA ASP A 132 -16.10 -5.88 -27.27
C ASP A 132 -16.45 -5.05 -26.02
N ILE A 133 -16.37 -5.69 -24.86
CA ILE A 133 -16.46 -5.06 -23.54
C ILE A 133 -15.20 -5.39 -22.77
N GLU A 134 -14.46 -4.35 -22.42
CA GLU A 134 -13.24 -4.41 -21.64
C GLU A 134 -13.50 -3.76 -20.29
N TYR A 135 -13.14 -4.45 -19.21
CA TYR A 135 -13.22 -3.95 -17.86
C TYR A 135 -11.92 -4.31 -17.12
N ARG A 136 -11.21 -3.30 -16.59
CA ARG A 136 -9.90 -3.45 -15.94
C ARG A 136 -9.60 -2.26 -15.02
N ASN A 137 -9.17 -2.52 -13.79
CA ASN A 137 -8.83 -1.55 -12.75
C ASN A 137 -9.94 -0.49 -12.54
N GLY A 138 -11.20 -0.94 -12.56
CA GLY A 138 -12.36 -0.05 -12.47
C GLY A 138 -12.60 0.86 -13.69
N ARG A 139 -11.89 0.64 -14.82
CA ARG A 139 -12.20 1.27 -16.12
C ARG A 139 -13.09 0.34 -16.94
N LEU A 140 -14.18 0.87 -17.48
CA LEU A 140 -15.15 0.18 -18.33
C LEU A 140 -15.15 0.79 -19.75
N ALA A 141 -14.76 0.01 -20.76
CA ALA A 141 -14.84 0.37 -22.16
C ALA A 141 -15.81 -0.56 -22.92
N LEU A 142 -16.75 0.01 -23.66
CA LEU A 142 -17.71 -0.76 -24.49
C LEU A 142 -17.66 -0.29 -25.94
N GLN A 143 -17.64 -1.24 -26.88
CA GLN A 143 -17.86 -0.97 -28.31
C GLN A 143 -19.21 -1.53 -28.75
N ILE A 144 -20.05 -0.66 -29.32
CA ILE A 144 -21.40 -1.01 -29.75
C ILE A 144 -21.60 -0.51 -31.18
N SER A 145 -22.37 -1.26 -31.97
CA SER A 145 -22.70 -0.90 -33.35
C SER A 145 -24.21 -0.81 -33.56
N ASP A 146 -24.69 0.37 -33.93
CA ASP A 146 -26.05 0.58 -34.44
C ASP A 146 -26.01 0.43 -35.98
N MET A 147 -26.58 -0.67 -36.46
CA MET A 147 -26.55 -1.04 -37.88
C MET A 147 -27.91 -0.78 -38.52
N SER A 148 -27.92 -0.21 -39.72
CA SER A 148 -29.14 -0.01 -40.49
C SER A 148 -28.92 -0.36 -41.96
N GLY A 149 -29.91 -0.97 -42.62
CA GLY A 149 -29.71 -1.45 -43.99
C GLY A 149 -30.81 -2.38 -44.50
N PHE A 150 -30.61 -2.96 -45.69
CA PHE A 150 -31.55 -3.92 -46.28
C PHE A 150 -30.81 -5.17 -46.80
N ALA A 151 -30.52 -6.10 -45.88
CA ALA A 151 -29.97 -7.40 -46.23
C ALA A 151 -31.02 -8.27 -46.96
N ALA A 152 -30.94 -8.34 -48.30
CA ALA A 152 -31.61 -9.36 -49.12
C ALA A 152 -31.11 -9.41 -50.58
N GLY A 153 -30.27 -10.40 -50.91
CA GLY A 153 -30.29 -11.03 -52.25
C GLY A 153 -29.00 -11.07 -53.08
N SER A 154 -27.89 -10.49 -52.62
CA SER A 154 -26.55 -10.66 -53.21
C SER A 154 -25.60 -11.30 -52.21
N GLY A 155 -24.71 -12.19 -52.67
CA GLY A 155 -23.65 -12.80 -51.85
C GLY A 155 -22.48 -11.85 -51.51
N GLU A 156 -22.75 -10.55 -51.45
CA GLU A 156 -21.82 -9.49 -51.05
C GLU A 156 -22.65 -8.50 -50.22
N ILE A 157 -22.17 -8.19 -49.01
CA ILE A 157 -22.70 -7.13 -48.16
C ILE A 157 -21.68 -6.00 -48.16
N THR A 158 -22.11 -4.77 -48.50
CA THR A 158 -21.24 -3.59 -48.38
C THR A 158 -21.53 -2.88 -47.06
N ALA A 159 -20.52 -2.80 -46.18
CA ALA A 159 -20.57 -2.00 -44.97
C ALA A 159 -19.90 -0.63 -45.17
N LYS A 160 -20.53 0.42 -44.65
CA LYS A 160 -19.98 1.78 -44.65
C LYS A 160 -20.29 2.49 -43.33
N VAL A 161 -19.26 3.07 -42.73
CA VAL A 161 -19.38 3.91 -41.51
C VAL A 161 -19.94 5.30 -41.84
N ASP A 162 -20.76 5.84 -40.95
CA ASP A 162 -21.14 7.26 -40.86
C ASP A 162 -20.40 7.89 -39.69
N GLU A 163 -19.15 8.30 -39.92
CA GLU A 163 -18.20 8.78 -38.90
C GLU A 163 -18.71 10.04 -38.18
N GLU A 164 -19.34 10.97 -38.90
CA GLU A 164 -19.89 12.20 -38.31
C GLU A 164 -20.99 11.87 -37.28
N ARG A 165 -21.83 10.87 -37.56
CA ARG A 165 -22.84 10.39 -36.61
C ARG A 165 -22.28 9.51 -35.51
N SER A 166 -21.29 8.67 -35.83
CA SER A 166 -20.66 7.77 -34.86
C SER A 166 -20.02 8.60 -33.75
N ARG A 167 -19.12 9.52 -34.13
CA ARG A 167 -18.44 10.45 -33.21
C ARG A 167 -19.42 11.26 -32.35
N LEU A 168 -20.45 11.86 -32.96
CA LEU A 168 -21.48 12.62 -32.22
C LEU A 168 -22.29 11.75 -31.25
N LEU A 169 -22.49 10.47 -31.56
CA LEU A 169 -23.25 9.56 -30.72
C LEU A 169 -22.39 9.03 -29.56
N SER A 170 -21.13 8.66 -29.79
CA SER A 170 -20.15 8.35 -28.73
C SER A 170 -20.04 9.51 -27.74
N GLU A 171 -19.78 10.74 -28.22
CA GLU A 171 -19.72 11.97 -27.40
C GLU A 171 -20.98 12.18 -26.54
N ASN A 172 -22.17 11.99 -27.13
CA ASN A 172 -23.43 12.15 -26.42
C ASN A 172 -23.66 11.03 -25.38
N ILE A 173 -23.17 9.81 -25.63
CA ILE A 173 -23.31 8.67 -24.73
C ILE A 173 -22.42 8.87 -23.51
N SER A 174 -21.11 9.08 -23.66
CA SER A 174 -20.21 9.35 -22.53
C SER A 174 -20.73 10.53 -21.70
N ARG A 175 -21.10 11.65 -22.37
CA ARG A 175 -21.59 12.84 -21.66
C ARG A 175 -22.90 12.62 -20.89
N SER A 176 -23.79 11.74 -21.35
CA SER A 176 -25.06 11.44 -20.67
C SER A 176 -24.92 10.67 -19.35
N MET A 177 -23.73 10.15 -19.03
CA MET A 177 -23.41 9.60 -17.70
C MET A 177 -23.26 10.71 -16.64
N TYR A 178 -22.88 11.93 -17.04
CA TYR A 178 -22.57 13.01 -16.10
C TYR A 178 -23.67 14.09 -16.01
N VAL A 179 -24.64 14.11 -16.93
CA VAL A 179 -25.69 15.16 -17.00
C VAL A 179 -27.10 14.57 -17.00
N ASN A 180 -28.09 15.34 -16.50
CA ASN A 180 -29.52 14.97 -16.54
C ASN A 180 -30.15 15.04 -17.95
N ARG A 181 -29.58 14.34 -18.94
CA ARG A 181 -30.06 14.18 -20.33
C ARG A 181 -29.54 12.87 -20.91
N THR A 182 -30.44 12.08 -21.49
CA THR A 182 -30.06 10.89 -22.26
C THR A 182 -29.29 11.26 -23.54
N ALA A 183 -28.52 10.32 -24.10
CA ALA A 183 -27.74 10.53 -25.32
C ALA A 183 -28.58 11.04 -26.51
N ARG A 184 -29.84 10.60 -26.61
CA ARG A 184 -30.79 11.06 -27.65
C ARG A 184 -31.30 12.49 -27.44
N GLU A 185 -31.31 12.98 -26.21
CA GLU A 185 -31.79 14.33 -25.86
C GLU A 185 -30.72 15.41 -26.05
N LEU A 186 -29.43 15.03 -26.00
CA LEU A 186 -28.30 15.93 -26.28
C LEU A 186 -28.23 16.36 -27.76
N GLY A 187 -28.72 15.54 -28.69
CA GLY A 187 -28.97 15.94 -30.08
C GLY A 187 -27.68 16.15 -30.90
N ASN A 188 -27.50 17.35 -31.46
CA ASN A 188 -26.37 17.67 -32.35
C ASN A 188 -25.06 18.04 -31.59
N GLY A 189 -24.89 17.59 -30.35
CA GLY A 189 -23.68 17.81 -29.56
C GLY A 189 -23.69 19.04 -28.64
N VAL A 190 -22.50 19.38 -28.14
CA VAL A 190 -22.23 20.01 -26.84
C VAL A 190 -22.80 21.43 -26.64
N GLY A 191 -24.06 21.53 -26.19
CA GLY A 191 -24.55 22.70 -25.47
C GLY A 191 -24.15 22.69 -23.99
N PRO A 192 -23.98 23.84 -23.32
CA PRO A 192 -23.68 23.88 -21.89
C PRO A 192 -24.89 23.36 -21.09
N VAL A 193 -24.68 22.23 -20.42
CA VAL A 193 -25.59 21.61 -19.45
C VAL A 193 -24.69 21.34 -18.24
N ALA A 194 -25.12 21.76 -17.06
CA ALA A 194 -24.37 21.50 -15.85
C ALA A 194 -24.38 20.00 -15.53
N GLU A 195 -23.27 19.49 -15.02
CA GLU A 195 -23.18 18.15 -14.50
C GLU A 195 -24.14 17.94 -13.32
N THR A 196 -24.57 16.70 -13.17
CA THR A 196 -25.56 16.23 -12.19
C THR A 196 -25.02 15.05 -11.38
N CYS A 197 -24.13 14.26 -11.98
CA CYS A 197 -23.22 13.35 -11.30
C CYS A 197 -21.80 13.81 -11.63
N GLN A 198 -20.96 14.04 -10.60
CA GLN A 198 -19.56 14.36 -10.84
C GLN A 198 -18.80 13.08 -11.16
N PRO A 199 -17.84 13.10 -12.10
CA PRO A 199 -17.07 11.91 -12.44
C PRO A 199 -16.47 11.22 -11.20
N GLY A 200 -15.88 11.99 -10.28
CA GLY A 200 -15.34 11.49 -9.02
C GLY A 200 -16.32 10.77 -8.08
N SER A 201 -17.63 10.97 -8.28
CA SER A 201 -18.70 10.37 -7.46
C SER A 201 -19.33 9.10 -8.06
N ILE A 202 -18.80 8.55 -9.15
CA ILE A 202 -19.37 7.37 -9.82
C ILE A 202 -18.68 6.08 -9.35
N GLU A 203 -19.15 5.56 -8.22
CA GLU A 203 -18.72 4.28 -7.62
C GLU A 203 -19.03 3.06 -8.51
N ASN A 204 -20.09 3.09 -9.35
CA ASN A 204 -20.46 1.96 -10.20
C ASN A 204 -21.30 2.34 -11.44
N VAL A 205 -21.33 1.46 -12.45
CA VAL A 205 -22.13 1.60 -13.68
C VAL A 205 -22.87 0.31 -14.02
N THR A 206 -24.18 0.41 -14.21
CA THR A 206 -25.04 -0.71 -14.66
C THR A 206 -25.32 -0.66 -16.16
N LEU A 207 -24.92 -1.71 -16.86
CA LEU A 207 -25.22 -2.04 -18.25
C LEU A 207 -26.52 -2.89 -18.33
N SER A 208 -27.61 -2.31 -18.84
CA SER A 208 -28.83 -3.01 -19.21
C SER A 208 -28.82 -3.42 -20.69
N VAL A 209 -28.80 -4.73 -20.99
CA VAL A 209 -29.07 -5.28 -22.33
C VAL A 209 -30.52 -5.74 -22.39
N GLN A 210 -31.32 -5.17 -23.30
CA GLN A 210 -32.77 -5.42 -23.40
C GLN A 210 -33.17 -5.88 -24.80
N GLY A 211 -34.08 -6.86 -24.90
CA GLY A 211 -34.64 -7.29 -26.19
C GLY A 211 -33.74 -8.19 -27.04
N SER A 212 -32.57 -8.58 -26.53
CA SER A 212 -31.67 -9.52 -27.22
C SER A 212 -32.24 -10.93 -27.24
N GLN A 213 -32.27 -11.56 -28.43
CA GLN A 213 -32.60 -12.98 -28.54
C GLN A 213 -31.55 -13.91 -27.92
N PHE A 214 -30.39 -13.37 -27.56
CA PHE A 214 -29.25 -14.03 -26.92
C PHE A 214 -29.10 -13.64 -25.44
N ALA A 215 -30.11 -13.03 -24.80
CA ALA A 215 -30.05 -12.55 -23.41
C ALA A 215 -29.46 -13.57 -22.41
N ARG A 216 -29.80 -14.87 -22.51
CA ARG A 216 -29.20 -15.90 -21.65
C ARG A 216 -27.68 -16.07 -21.88
N ALA A 217 -27.18 -15.90 -23.10
CA ALA A 217 -25.73 -15.89 -23.36
C ALA A 217 -25.05 -14.61 -22.84
N TRP A 218 -25.72 -13.46 -22.86
CA TRP A 218 -25.25 -12.23 -22.20
C TRP A 218 -25.16 -12.39 -20.67
N TYR A 219 -26.18 -12.98 -20.04
CA TYR A 219 -26.17 -13.33 -18.62
C TYR A 219 -25.00 -14.28 -18.28
N THR A 220 -24.81 -15.32 -19.10
CA THR A 220 -23.72 -16.28 -18.97
C THR A 220 -22.34 -15.67 -19.28
N PHE A 221 -22.24 -14.66 -20.15
CA PHE A 221 -20.98 -13.94 -20.38
C PHE A 221 -20.51 -13.24 -19.11
N ALA A 222 -21.36 -12.38 -18.54
CA ALA A 222 -20.96 -11.50 -17.45
C ALA A 222 -20.54 -12.27 -16.18
N GLN A 223 -21.24 -13.35 -15.81
CA GLN A 223 -20.83 -14.25 -14.71
C GLN A 223 -19.49 -14.97 -14.93
N ASN A 224 -19.04 -15.13 -16.17
CA ASN A 224 -17.96 -16.06 -16.52
C ASN A 224 -16.64 -15.40 -16.94
N ASN A 225 -16.64 -14.09 -17.22
CA ASN A 225 -15.53 -13.36 -17.86
C ASN A 225 -14.97 -12.22 -16.98
N PHE A 226 -15.63 -11.91 -15.87
CA PHE A 226 -15.25 -10.87 -14.92
C PHE A 226 -15.18 -11.45 -13.49
N ASP A 227 -14.46 -10.76 -12.62
CA ASP A 227 -14.47 -11.02 -11.18
C ASP A 227 -15.86 -10.71 -10.59
N ASP A 228 -16.51 -11.69 -9.97
CA ASP A 228 -17.85 -11.57 -9.37
C ASP A 228 -17.91 -10.59 -8.19
N ARG A 229 -16.76 -10.23 -7.62
CA ARG A 229 -16.61 -9.22 -6.56
C ARG A 229 -16.67 -7.77 -7.09
N ARG A 230 -16.30 -7.58 -8.36
CA ARG A 230 -16.26 -6.26 -9.04
C ARG A 230 -17.32 -6.10 -10.13
N VAL A 231 -17.88 -7.20 -10.63
CA VAL A 231 -18.94 -7.21 -11.63
C VAL A 231 -20.07 -8.14 -11.22
N SER A 232 -21.18 -7.55 -10.78
CA SER A 232 -22.40 -8.28 -10.42
C SER A 232 -23.38 -8.37 -11.59
N VAL A 233 -24.24 -9.39 -11.57
CA VAL A 233 -25.30 -9.58 -12.57
C VAL A 233 -26.61 -9.85 -11.82
N GLU A 234 -27.69 -9.14 -12.16
CA GLU A 234 -28.98 -9.33 -11.48
C GLU A 234 -29.50 -10.77 -11.66
N GLU A 235 -29.60 -11.51 -10.56
CA GLU A 235 -29.95 -12.93 -10.60
C GLU A 235 -31.36 -13.20 -11.15
N GLN A 236 -31.46 -14.18 -12.04
CA GLN A 236 -32.73 -14.55 -12.66
C GLN A 236 -32.86 -16.07 -12.81
N SER A 237 -33.78 -16.66 -12.05
CA SER A 237 -34.06 -18.11 -12.03
C SER A 237 -34.20 -18.77 -13.42
N ILE A 238 -34.77 -18.07 -14.41
CA ILE A 238 -34.72 -18.49 -15.83
C ILE A 238 -34.66 -17.27 -16.77
N VAL A 239 -33.48 -16.93 -17.28
CA VAL A 239 -33.33 -15.97 -18.39
C VAL A 239 -33.80 -16.58 -19.71
N ARG A 240 -34.68 -15.86 -20.44
CA ARG A 240 -35.22 -16.22 -21.76
C ARG A 240 -34.83 -15.21 -22.84
N ALA A 241 -35.01 -15.61 -24.09
CA ALA A 241 -34.76 -14.72 -25.23
C ALA A 241 -35.70 -13.50 -25.20
N GLY A 242 -35.11 -12.30 -25.17
CA GLY A 242 -35.80 -11.01 -25.08
C GLY A 242 -35.88 -10.40 -23.67
N ASP A 243 -35.49 -11.13 -22.63
CA ASP A 243 -35.45 -10.62 -21.26
C ASP A 243 -34.33 -9.56 -21.08
N THR A 244 -34.35 -8.85 -19.96
CA THR A 244 -33.35 -7.82 -19.62
C THR A 244 -32.24 -8.44 -18.78
N VAL A 245 -30.99 -8.21 -19.18
CA VAL A 245 -29.80 -8.53 -18.39
C VAL A 245 -29.22 -7.22 -17.86
N ASN A 246 -29.04 -7.12 -16.55
CA ASN A 246 -28.36 -6.00 -15.91
C ASN A 246 -27.01 -6.48 -15.36
N ILE A 247 -25.93 -5.82 -15.75
CA ILE A 247 -24.55 -6.12 -15.36
C ILE A 247 -23.98 -4.86 -14.73
N THR A 248 -23.57 -4.89 -13.47
CA THR A 248 -23.08 -3.72 -12.72
C THR A 248 -21.60 -3.85 -12.44
N TYR A 249 -20.81 -2.90 -12.95
CA TYR A 249 -19.36 -2.82 -12.80
C TYR A 249 -19.03 -1.78 -11.72
N LEU A 250 -18.18 -2.12 -10.74
CA LEU A 250 -17.65 -1.17 -9.77
C LEU A 250 -16.53 -0.33 -10.42
N LEU A 251 -16.43 0.95 -10.10
CA LEU A 251 -15.35 1.84 -10.58
C LEU A 251 -14.47 2.40 -9.44
N GLY A 252 -14.98 2.41 -8.19
CA GLY A 252 -14.27 2.92 -7.00
C GLY A 252 -14.41 4.44 -6.81
N ASP A 253 -13.84 4.95 -5.71
CA ASP A 253 -13.71 6.39 -5.45
C ASP A 253 -12.65 7.00 -6.38
N ARG A 254 -12.90 8.21 -6.91
CA ARG A 254 -12.05 8.86 -7.92
C ARG A 254 -11.94 10.37 -7.68
N GLN A 255 -10.82 10.97 -8.04
CA GLN A 255 -10.57 12.41 -7.93
C GLN A 255 -10.92 13.15 -9.24
N ASP A 256 -11.72 14.22 -9.16
CA ASP A 256 -11.99 15.09 -10.31
C ASP A 256 -10.68 15.78 -10.82
N PRO A 257 -10.61 16.28 -12.07
CA PRO A 257 -9.37 16.85 -12.64
C PRO A 257 -8.85 18.04 -11.81
N GLU A 258 -7.62 17.93 -11.31
CA GLU A 258 -6.90 18.98 -10.57
C GLU A 258 -5.63 19.37 -11.36
N TYR A 259 -5.42 20.67 -11.58
CA TYR A 259 -4.35 21.16 -12.47
C TYR A 259 -3.19 21.79 -11.75
N ARG A 260 -1.98 21.31 -12.05
CA ARG A 260 -0.71 21.82 -11.53
C ARG A 260 0.14 22.41 -12.64
N ILE A 261 0.76 23.56 -12.42
CA ILE A 261 1.70 24.18 -13.35
C ILE A 261 3.09 23.57 -13.08
N THR A 262 3.54 22.67 -13.96
CA THR A 262 4.79 21.92 -13.77
C THR A 262 6.01 22.59 -14.38
N GLU A 263 5.83 23.31 -15.48
CA GLU A 263 6.89 24.11 -16.10
C GLU A 263 6.31 25.39 -16.71
N VAL A 264 7.07 26.48 -16.67
CA VAL A 264 6.78 27.70 -17.43
C VAL A 264 8.11 28.16 -17.98
N THR A 265 8.23 28.56 -19.25
CA THR A 265 9.42 29.15 -19.87
C THR A 265 9.08 30.54 -20.41
N ALA A 266 9.77 31.59 -19.93
CA ALA A 266 9.42 32.98 -20.23
C ALA A 266 10.64 33.90 -20.33
N PRO A 267 10.78 34.73 -21.39
CA PRO A 267 11.95 35.56 -21.62
C PRO A 267 12.13 36.63 -20.52
N ALA A 268 13.36 36.79 -20.02
CA ALA A 268 13.66 37.74 -18.95
C ALA A 268 13.44 39.23 -19.34
N SER A 269 13.50 39.53 -20.64
CA SER A 269 13.16 40.86 -21.17
C SER A 269 12.78 40.82 -22.66
N THR A 270 12.08 41.87 -23.13
CA THR A 270 11.77 42.08 -24.55
C THR A 270 11.88 43.56 -24.95
N ASN A 271 11.79 43.84 -26.25
CA ASN A 271 11.85 45.19 -26.78
C ASN A 271 10.48 45.88 -26.75
N ASP A 272 10.49 47.20 -26.54
CA ASP A 272 9.31 48.06 -26.67
C ASP A 272 8.70 47.93 -28.09
N GLY A 273 7.43 47.53 -28.16
CA GLY A 273 6.72 47.31 -29.42
C GLY A 273 7.03 46.00 -30.15
N THR A 274 7.52 44.96 -29.46
CA THR A 274 7.55 43.58 -29.97
C THR A 274 6.70 42.65 -29.09
N ASP A 275 6.00 41.71 -29.73
CA ASP A 275 5.20 40.69 -29.05
C ASP A 275 6.12 39.79 -28.20
N MET A 276 5.62 39.29 -27.08
CA MET A 276 6.31 38.32 -26.21
C MET A 276 5.53 37.01 -26.20
N SER A 277 6.21 35.88 -26.23
CA SER A 277 5.62 34.56 -25.96
C SER A 277 6.25 33.93 -24.73
N MET A 278 5.47 33.12 -24.01
CA MET A 278 5.93 32.23 -22.95
C MET A 278 5.25 30.87 -23.09
N ASP A 279 5.96 29.80 -22.84
CA ASP A 279 5.44 28.44 -22.87
C ASP A 279 5.08 27.99 -21.45
N VAL A 280 3.99 27.26 -21.26
CA VAL A 280 3.43 26.84 -19.97
C VAL A 280 3.04 25.38 -20.07
N THR A 281 3.71 24.50 -19.33
CA THR A 281 3.34 23.11 -19.15
C THR A 281 2.42 22.99 -17.94
N VAL A 282 1.25 22.41 -18.16
CA VAL A 282 0.25 22.13 -17.13
C VAL A 282 0.02 20.63 -17.10
N GLU A 283 0.07 20.06 -15.91
CA GLU A 283 -0.25 18.68 -15.58
C GLU A 283 -1.67 18.60 -15.04
N ASN A 284 -2.34 17.48 -15.26
CA ASN A 284 -3.59 17.14 -14.61
C ASN A 284 -3.34 15.93 -13.69
N VAL A 285 -3.31 16.18 -12.38
CA VAL A 285 -3.02 15.17 -11.35
C VAL A 285 -4.27 14.40 -10.90
N GLY A 286 -5.46 14.85 -11.32
CA GLY A 286 -6.71 14.15 -11.06
C GLY A 286 -6.94 12.95 -12.00
N ASP A 287 -7.87 12.07 -11.61
CA ASP A 287 -8.12 10.80 -12.28
C ASP A 287 -8.75 10.97 -13.68
N PHE A 288 -9.48 12.07 -13.95
CA PHE A 288 -10.20 12.25 -15.22
C PHE A 288 -9.51 13.22 -16.17
N ASN A 289 -9.70 13.04 -17.48
CA ASN A 289 -9.43 14.08 -18.47
C ASN A 289 -10.25 15.35 -18.14
N GLY A 290 -9.65 16.53 -18.28
CA GLY A 290 -10.42 17.76 -18.13
C GLY A 290 -9.90 18.94 -18.94
N THR A 291 -10.72 20.00 -19.05
CA THR A 291 -10.39 21.20 -19.81
C THR A 291 -10.15 22.42 -18.92
N ALA A 292 -8.89 22.69 -18.60
CA ALA A 292 -8.47 23.90 -17.91
C ALA A 292 -8.50 25.14 -18.83
N PRO A 293 -9.01 26.31 -18.38
CA PRO A 293 -8.54 27.58 -18.89
C PRO A 293 -7.12 27.84 -18.37
N ILE A 294 -6.19 28.14 -19.26
CA ILE A 294 -4.83 28.58 -18.91
C ILE A 294 -4.77 30.05 -19.28
N THR A 295 -4.71 30.92 -18.27
CA THR A 295 -4.93 32.36 -18.44
C THR A 295 -3.71 33.16 -18.01
N LEU A 296 -3.21 34.03 -18.87
CA LEU A 296 -2.13 34.97 -18.56
C LEU A 296 -2.72 36.34 -18.23
N LEU A 297 -2.53 36.79 -16.99
CA LEU A 297 -2.98 38.09 -16.49
C LEU A 297 -1.81 39.05 -16.29
N ASN A 298 -1.98 40.31 -16.67
CA ASN A 298 -1.15 41.42 -16.26
C ASN A 298 -1.47 41.82 -14.81
N THR A 299 -0.50 41.66 -13.91
CA THR A 299 -0.58 42.04 -12.49
C THR A 299 0.32 43.25 -12.16
N THR A 300 0.80 43.97 -13.18
CA THR A 300 1.77 45.08 -13.04
C THR A 300 1.16 46.27 -12.28
N GLY A 301 1.49 46.36 -11.00
CA GLY A 301 1.06 47.43 -10.08
C GLY A 301 -0.30 47.17 -9.42
N GLY A 302 -0.65 47.96 -8.40
CA GLY A 302 -1.82 47.72 -7.54
C GLY A 302 -3.21 48.02 -8.15
N GLY A 303 -3.42 47.71 -9.44
CA GLY A 303 -4.72 47.69 -10.09
C GLY A 303 -5.37 46.29 -10.02
N PRO A 304 -6.64 46.13 -10.44
CA PRO A 304 -7.18 44.81 -10.71
C PRO A 304 -6.42 44.19 -11.91
N PRO A 305 -6.16 42.87 -11.92
CA PRO A 305 -5.51 42.20 -13.04
C PRO A 305 -6.25 42.40 -14.36
N ALA A 306 -5.51 42.39 -15.46
CA ALA A 306 -6.04 42.51 -16.82
C ALA A 306 -5.50 41.40 -17.71
N GLU A 307 -6.40 40.65 -18.36
CA GLU A 307 -6.05 39.55 -19.27
C GLU A 307 -5.11 40.02 -20.39
N PHE A 308 -3.98 39.33 -20.54
CA PHE A 308 -3.09 39.42 -21.69
C PHE A 308 -3.47 38.38 -22.75
N ASP A 309 -3.63 37.12 -22.32
CA ASP A 309 -4.03 35.99 -23.17
C ASP A 309 -4.79 34.95 -22.34
N SER A 310 -5.58 34.10 -23.01
CA SER A 310 -6.26 32.97 -22.37
C SER A 310 -6.58 31.90 -23.40
N THR A 311 -6.12 30.68 -23.14
CA THR A 311 -6.52 29.50 -23.91
C THR A 311 -7.34 28.54 -23.07
N LYS A 312 -7.89 27.51 -23.72
CA LYS A 312 -8.44 26.34 -23.05
C LYS A 312 -7.79 25.10 -23.63
N GLN A 313 -7.24 24.28 -22.76
CA GLN A 313 -6.54 23.05 -23.13
C GLN A 313 -7.23 21.88 -22.44
N THR A 314 -7.45 20.79 -23.17
CA THR A 314 -7.82 19.51 -22.55
C THR A 314 -6.53 18.76 -22.25
N ILE A 315 -6.35 18.36 -21.01
CA ILE A 315 -5.15 17.68 -20.51
C ILE A 315 -5.64 16.32 -19.98
N PRO A 316 -5.12 15.19 -20.49
CA PRO A 316 -5.53 13.88 -19.99
C PRO A 316 -5.10 13.64 -18.54
N ALA A 317 -5.74 12.68 -17.88
CA ALA A 317 -5.35 12.30 -16.51
C ALA A 317 -3.92 11.78 -16.45
N GLY A 318 -3.13 12.26 -15.48
CA GLY A 318 -1.71 11.92 -15.31
C GLY A 318 -0.78 12.44 -16.42
N GLU A 319 -1.31 13.20 -17.39
CA GLU A 319 -0.55 13.74 -18.52
C GLU A 319 -0.25 15.24 -18.33
N SER A 320 0.74 15.72 -19.08
CA SER A 320 1.15 17.13 -19.11
C SER A 320 1.14 17.68 -20.54
N GLU A 321 0.71 18.94 -20.71
CA GLU A 321 0.63 19.59 -22.02
C GLU A 321 1.23 21.01 -21.98
N THR A 322 2.07 21.33 -22.96
CA THR A 322 2.74 22.64 -23.07
C THR A 322 2.03 23.59 -24.04
N VAL A 323 1.72 24.79 -23.56
CA VAL A 323 0.96 25.83 -24.26
C VAL A 323 1.74 27.13 -24.36
N THR A 324 1.84 27.70 -25.56
CA THR A 324 2.38 29.06 -25.76
C THR A 324 1.31 30.14 -25.53
N LEU A 325 1.50 30.99 -24.53
CA LEU A 325 0.71 32.21 -24.26
C LEU A 325 1.44 33.45 -24.82
N THR A 326 0.71 34.42 -25.38
CA THR A 326 1.29 35.57 -26.09
C THR A 326 0.85 36.92 -25.51
N VAL A 327 1.80 37.81 -25.20
CA VAL A 327 1.52 39.21 -24.87
C VAL A 327 1.72 40.10 -26.09
N ASP A 328 0.64 40.75 -26.54
CA ASP A 328 0.63 41.68 -27.67
C ASP A 328 1.55 42.91 -27.42
N ALA A 329 2.30 43.32 -28.44
CA ALA A 329 3.13 44.55 -28.43
C ALA A 329 2.36 45.85 -28.13
N ALA A 330 1.03 45.83 -28.13
CA ALA A 330 0.19 46.98 -27.80
C ALA A 330 0.09 47.23 -26.28
N ASP A 331 0.18 46.16 -25.48
CA ASP A 331 0.02 46.18 -24.03
C ASP A 331 1.36 46.27 -23.28
N LEU A 332 2.46 45.93 -23.98
CA LEU A 332 3.84 46.22 -23.58
C LEU A 332 4.26 47.63 -24.05
N ASN A 333 4.25 48.61 -23.15
CA ASN A 333 4.53 50.01 -23.45
C ASN A 333 5.40 50.68 -22.38
N THR A 334 6.56 51.18 -22.78
CA THR A 334 7.49 51.85 -21.84
C THR A 334 7.01 53.21 -21.34
N GLY A 335 5.98 53.81 -21.96
CA GLY A 335 5.53 55.18 -21.68
C GLY A 335 6.56 56.26 -22.04
N GLY A 336 7.66 55.90 -22.71
CA GLY A 336 8.83 56.75 -22.94
C GLY A 336 9.87 56.74 -21.81
N ASN A 337 9.75 55.83 -20.85
CA ASN A 337 10.86 55.45 -19.97
C ASN A 337 11.86 54.57 -20.75
N PRO A 338 13.15 54.50 -20.36
CA PRO A 338 14.11 53.63 -21.04
C PRO A 338 13.84 52.13 -20.81
N VAL A 339 13.25 51.80 -19.66
CA VAL A 339 12.97 50.44 -19.16
C VAL A 339 11.72 50.51 -18.26
N VAL A 340 10.88 49.48 -18.27
CA VAL A 340 9.75 49.26 -17.35
C VAL A 340 9.71 47.77 -16.96
N ASP A 341 9.55 47.49 -15.67
CA ASP A 341 9.36 46.14 -15.15
C ASP A 341 7.88 45.75 -15.23
N TYR A 342 7.61 44.51 -15.62
CA TYR A 342 6.28 43.91 -15.72
C TYR A 342 6.19 42.67 -14.82
N THR A 343 5.02 42.50 -14.21
CA THR A 343 4.60 41.28 -13.53
C THR A 343 3.36 40.75 -14.23
N ALA A 344 3.37 39.46 -14.51
CA ALA A 344 2.23 38.71 -15.00
C ALA A 344 1.99 37.50 -14.10
N ARG A 345 0.78 36.95 -14.14
CA ARG A 345 0.42 35.71 -13.45
C ARG A 345 -0.26 34.77 -14.42
N ILE A 346 0.15 33.52 -14.41
CA ILE A 346 -0.51 32.42 -15.09
C ILE A 346 -1.46 31.79 -14.06
N GLU A 347 -2.73 31.63 -14.44
CA GLU A 347 -3.76 30.99 -13.61
C GLU A 347 -4.31 29.77 -14.37
N VAL A 348 -4.33 28.63 -13.69
CA VAL A 348 -5.17 27.46 -13.99
C VAL A 348 -6.24 27.34 -12.87
N PRO A 349 -7.20 26.39 -12.91
CA PRO A 349 -8.26 26.33 -11.90
C PRO A 349 -7.78 26.19 -10.45
N ASP A 350 -6.71 25.41 -10.23
CA ASP A 350 -6.29 24.95 -8.90
C ASP A 350 -4.87 25.46 -8.51
N ASP A 351 -4.18 26.14 -9.43
CA ASP A 351 -2.78 26.59 -9.26
C ASP A 351 -2.51 27.94 -9.98
N GLU A 352 -1.54 28.73 -9.50
CA GLU A 352 -1.12 30.01 -10.08
C GLU A 352 0.39 30.29 -9.96
N GLU A 353 1.03 30.76 -11.04
CA GLU A 353 2.49 31.01 -11.12
C GLU A 353 2.80 32.47 -11.57
N GLU A 354 3.74 33.15 -10.91
CA GLU A 354 4.06 34.56 -11.17
C GLU A 354 5.31 34.74 -12.06
N VAL A 355 5.12 35.33 -13.25
CA VAL A 355 6.19 35.60 -14.21
C VAL A 355 6.60 37.07 -14.18
N ARG A 356 7.91 37.33 -14.01
CA ARG A 356 8.52 38.67 -14.08
C ARG A 356 9.39 38.84 -15.31
N PHE A 357 9.26 39.98 -15.99
CA PHE A 357 10.06 40.34 -17.16
C PHE A 357 10.18 41.86 -17.33
N VAL A 358 11.10 42.28 -18.20
CA VAL A 358 11.43 43.70 -18.41
C VAL A 358 11.18 44.13 -19.87
N VAL A 359 10.63 45.33 -20.09
CA VAL A 359 10.40 45.91 -21.42
C VAL A 359 11.23 47.19 -21.57
N GLY A 360 11.99 47.31 -22.65
CA GLY A 360 12.82 48.51 -22.88
C GLY A 360 13.35 48.66 -24.31
N THR A 361 14.31 49.57 -24.52
CA THR A 361 14.84 49.89 -25.87
C THR A 361 16.32 49.52 -26.07
N GLY A 362 16.87 48.65 -25.21
CA GLY A 362 18.24 48.13 -25.29
C GLY A 362 18.37 46.90 -26.19
N SER A 363 19.42 46.11 -26.01
CA SER A 363 19.40 44.68 -26.36
C SER A 363 18.80 43.91 -25.17
N PRO A 364 17.97 42.87 -25.38
CA PRO A 364 17.47 42.05 -24.29
C PRO A 364 18.58 41.58 -23.34
N ALA A 365 18.23 41.44 -22.07
CA ALA A 365 19.04 40.76 -21.06
C ALA A 365 19.39 39.35 -21.54
N ASP A 366 20.65 38.97 -21.34
CA ASP A 366 21.20 37.67 -21.68
C ASP A 366 21.88 37.15 -20.42
N LEU A 367 21.09 36.44 -19.61
CA LEU A 367 21.51 35.92 -18.31
C LEU A 367 22.23 34.59 -18.51
N SER A 368 23.28 34.35 -17.75
CA SER A 368 23.93 33.04 -17.68
C SER A 368 24.46 32.77 -16.29
N ILE A 369 24.52 31.49 -15.91
CA ILE A 369 25.11 31.06 -14.65
C ILE A 369 26.57 30.70 -14.91
N GLN A 370 27.48 31.40 -14.23
CA GLN A 370 28.91 31.08 -14.26
C GLN A 370 29.16 29.66 -13.70
N PRO A 371 30.25 28.97 -14.10
CA PRO A 371 30.53 27.63 -13.59
C PRO A 371 30.56 27.59 -12.06
N LEU A 372 29.76 26.70 -11.47
CA LEU A 372 29.70 26.51 -10.03
C LEU A 372 31.05 26.03 -9.50
N THR A 373 31.39 26.46 -8.29
CA THR A 373 32.46 25.86 -7.49
C THR A 373 31.79 24.81 -6.59
N ALA A 374 32.33 23.59 -6.56
CA ALA A 374 31.85 22.57 -5.62
C ALA A 374 32.01 23.11 -4.18
N PRO A 375 30.98 22.97 -3.31
CA PRO A 375 31.18 23.12 -1.88
C PRO A 375 32.26 22.13 -1.38
N PRO A 376 32.88 22.37 -0.21
CA PRO A 376 33.61 21.32 0.47
C PRO A 376 32.70 20.12 0.74
N ASP A 377 33.27 18.91 0.72
CA ASP A 377 32.60 17.71 1.18
C ASP A 377 32.13 17.89 2.65
N ALA A 378 31.13 17.13 3.05
CA ALA A 378 30.39 17.35 4.29
C ALA A 378 30.06 16.05 5.02
N GLU A 379 29.89 16.13 6.32
CA GLU A 379 29.26 15.07 7.12
C GLU A 379 27.73 15.28 7.17
N LEU A 380 27.01 14.38 7.83
CA LEU A 380 25.55 14.52 7.95
C LEU A 380 25.18 15.74 8.81
N GLY A 381 24.42 16.68 8.24
CA GLY A 381 23.94 17.89 8.94
C GLY A 381 24.89 19.10 8.93
N ASP A 382 26.04 18.97 8.29
CA ASP A 382 27.07 20.01 8.14
C ASP A 382 26.58 21.25 7.33
N ASP A 383 26.75 22.47 7.82
CA ASP A 383 26.34 23.69 7.10
C ASP A 383 27.21 23.90 5.84
N ARG A 384 26.59 23.97 4.66
CA ARG A 384 27.27 24.20 3.38
C ARG A 384 26.54 25.23 2.53
N GLU A 385 27.30 26.12 1.90
CA GLU A 385 26.76 27.13 0.97
C GLU A 385 27.24 26.87 -0.48
N LEU A 386 26.34 27.06 -1.44
CA LEU A 386 26.60 27.07 -2.87
C LEU A 386 26.43 28.47 -3.45
N ASP A 387 27.53 29.09 -3.86
CA ASP A 387 27.55 30.36 -4.59
C ASP A 387 27.25 30.16 -6.09
N ALA A 388 26.16 30.77 -6.56
CA ALA A 388 25.88 30.98 -7.98
C ALA A 388 26.11 32.46 -8.36
N VAL A 389 26.83 32.71 -9.46
CA VAL A 389 27.01 34.07 -10.00
C VAL A 389 26.26 34.17 -11.32
N ILE A 390 25.33 35.13 -11.38
CA ILE A 390 24.44 35.37 -12.52
C ILE A 390 24.96 36.59 -13.28
N GLU A 391 25.52 36.38 -14.48
CA GLU A 391 26.04 37.46 -15.33
C GLU A 391 24.97 37.87 -16.35
N ASN A 392 24.72 39.18 -16.50
CA ASN A 392 23.86 39.73 -17.55
C ASN A 392 24.70 40.40 -18.64
N THR A 393 24.95 39.70 -19.75
CA THR A 393 25.71 40.27 -20.88
C THR A 393 24.86 41.11 -21.84
N GLY A 394 23.56 41.24 -21.55
CA GLY A 394 22.60 42.01 -22.32
C GLY A 394 22.67 43.52 -22.11
N GLY A 395 21.75 44.25 -22.75
CA GLY A 395 21.70 45.72 -22.72
C GLY A 395 20.46 46.30 -22.04
N MET A 396 19.82 45.49 -21.20
CA MET A 396 18.69 45.84 -20.34
C MET A 396 18.87 45.09 -19.02
N PRO A 397 18.42 45.67 -17.88
CA PRO A 397 18.37 44.94 -16.63
C PRO A 397 17.32 43.82 -16.72
N ALA A 398 17.49 42.76 -15.96
CA ALA A 398 16.47 41.72 -15.78
C ALA A 398 16.29 41.36 -14.31
N SER A 399 15.07 40.96 -13.96
CA SER A 399 14.78 40.34 -12.68
C SER A 399 14.34 38.90 -12.93
N LYS A 400 14.96 37.95 -12.25
CA LYS A 400 14.73 36.52 -12.46
C LYS A 400 14.85 35.77 -11.15
N THR A 401 14.03 34.75 -10.97
CA THR A 401 14.15 33.83 -9.84
C THR A 401 15.19 32.77 -10.15
N VAL A 402 16.13 32.57 -9.24
CA VAL A 402 17.16 31.54 -9.30
C VAL A 402 16.72 30.41 -8.37
N GLN A 403 16.65 29.19 -8.89
CA GLN A 403 16.24 27.99 -8.16
C GLN A 403 17.46 27.12 -7.87
N PHE A 404 17.51 26.57 -6.66
CA PHE A 404 18.50 25.60 -6.24
C PHE A 404 17.84 24.24 -6.00
N PHE A 405 18.48 23.21 -6.54
CA PHE A 405 18.06 21.82 -6.44
C PHE A 405 19.17 20.98 -5.80
N TYR A 406 18.77 20.14 -4.84
CA TYR A 406 19.60 19.16 -4.15
C TYR A 406 19.10 17.77 -4.53
N ALA A 407 19.98 16.85 -4.94
CA ALA A 407 19.62 15.50 -5.40
C ALA A 407 18.64 15.41 -6.61
N GLY A 408 18.15 16.54 -7.13
CA GLY A 408 17.06 16.61 -8.12
C GLY A 408 15.78 17.29 -7.59
N GLU A 409 15.65 17.39 -6.26
CA GLU A 409 14.55 18.05 -5.55
C GLU A 409 14.78 19.56 -5.44
N HIS A 410 13.70 20.37 -5.44
CA HIS A 410 13.78 21.83 -5.39
C HIS A 410 13.79 22.35 -3.94
N MET A 411 14.94 22.86 -3.48
CA MET A 411 15.12 23.28 -2.08
C MET A 411 14.74 24.74 -1.83
N ALA A 412 15.14 25.65 -2.72
CA ALA A 412 15.05 27.08 -2.47
C ALA A 412 15.01 27.90 -3.76
N GLU A 413 14.32 29.04 -3.72
CA GLU A 413 14.35 30.02 -4.80
C GLU A 413 14.60 31.46 -4.30
N ARG A 414 15.36 32.26 -5.06
CA ARG A 414 15.69 33.66 -4.73
C ARG A 414 15.55 34.54 -5.96
N THR A 415 14.68 35.56 -5.92
CA THR A 415 14.56 36.56 -7.01
C THR A 415 15.70 37.57 -6.96
N VAL A 416 16.55 37.57 -7.98
CA VAL A 416 17.66 38.51 -8.17
C VAL A 416 17.33 39.53 -9.26
N ARG A 417 17.89 40.74 -9.18
CA ARG A 417 17.92 41.71 -10.28
C ARG A 417 19.36 41.95 -10.69
N VAL A 418 19.65 41.76 -11.97
CA VAL A 418 20.98 42.02 -12.56
C VAL A 418 20.85 43.17 -13.57
N ASP A 419 21.59 44.25 -13.36
CA ASP A 419 21.58 45.43 -14.24
C ASP A 419 22.39 45.17 -15.54
N ASP A 420 22.46 46.14 -16.47
CA ASP A 420 23.04 45.92 -17.81
C ASP A 420 24.58 45.82 -17.82
N GLY A 421 25.10 44.62 -18.08
CA GLY A 421 26.54 44.35 -18.12
C GLY A 421 27.21 44.11 -16.76
N ASP A 422 26.42 43.94 -15.71
CA ASP A 422 26.86 43.59 -14.35
C ASP A 422 26.62 42.09 -14.03
N ASP A 423 27.21 41.61 -12.94
CA ASP A 423 27.01 40.29 -12.36
C ASP A 423 26.50 40.40 -10.91
N GLU A 424 25.60 39.51 -10.50
CA GLU A 424 25.08 39.46 -9.13
C GLU A 424 25.23 38.03 -8.55
N ARG A 425 25.57 37.94 -7.27
CA ARG A 425 25.78 36.68 -6.56
C ARG A 425 24.51 36.28 -5.80
N VAL A 426 24.13 35.01 -5.93
CA VAL A 426 23.09 34.36 -5.14
C VAL A 426 23.72 33.16 -4.45
N THR A 427 23.67 33.16 -3.12
CA THR A 427 24.16 32.05 -2.30
C THR A 427 22.96 31.21 -1.84
N PHE A 428 23.12 29.90 -1.81
CA PHE A 428 22.09 28.94 -1.38
C PHE A 428 22.67 28.00 -0.32
N ASP A 429 21.87 27.73 0.69
CA ASP A 429 22.16 26.77 1.74
C ASP A 429 21.93 25.36 1.18
N VAL A 430 22.91 24.46 1.35
CA VAL A 430 22.96 23.12 0.76
C VAL A 430 22.65 22.11 1.88
N PRO A 431 21.55 21.33 1.78
CA PRO A 431 21.30 20.25 2.71
C PRO A 431 22.43 19.23 2.69
N THR A 432 22.71 18.66 3.84
CA THR A 432 23.74 17.63 4.04
C THR A 432 23.16 16.42 4.78
N THR A 433 21.84 16.32 4.87
CA THR A 433 21.09 15.30 5.63
C THR A 433 21.01 13.93 4.95
N ARG A 434 21.82 13.66 3.90
CA ARG A 434 21.76 12.39 3.18
C ARG A 434 23.10 11.99 2.58
N GLU A 435 23.60 10.82 2.98
CA GLU A 435 24.87 10.28 2.52
C GLU A 435 24.91 9.98 1.01
N GLY A 436 26.13 9.96 0.48
CA GLY A 436 26.48 9.67 -0.90
C GLY A 436 27.07 10.86 -1.66
N VAL A 437 27.41 10.65 -2.93
CA VAL A 437 27.85 11.72 -3.83
C VAL A 437 26.62 12.40 -4.41
N ILE A 438 26.22 13.54 -3.84
CA ILE A 438 24.95 14.18 -4.16
C ILE A 438 25.13 15.22 -5.29
N PRO A 439 24.31 15.16 -6.36
CA PRO A 439 24.31 16.20 -7.38
C PRO A 439 23.58 17.46 -6.89
N LEU A 440 24.26 18.60 -7.03
CA LEU A 440 23.71 19.94 -6.79
C LEU A 440 23.46 20.62 -8.13
N ARG A 441 22.36 21.34 -8.28
CA ARG A 441 22.00 22.04 -9.52
C ARG A 441 21.40 23.42 -9.22
N VAL A 442 21.81 24.43 -9.98
CA VAL A 442 21.22 25.78 -9.93
C VAL A 442 20.73 26.14 -11.33
N ALA A 443 19.48 26.59 -11.42
CA ALA A 443 18.84 26.98 -12.68
C ALA A 443 18.13 28.33 -12.55
N LEU A 444 17.92 29.04 -13.66
CA LEU A 444 17.06 30.21 -13.70
C LEU A 444 15.61 29.77 -13.94
N LYS A 445 14.69 30.08 -13.00
CA LYS A 445 13.26 29.77 -13.12
C LYS A 445 12.74 30.27 -14.46
N HIS A 446 12.01 29.44 -15.17
CA HIS A 446 11.47 29.74 -16.50
C HIS A 446 12.47 30.00 -17.63
N GLN A 447 13.53 29.21 -17.73
CA GLN A 447 14.40 29.12 -18.90
C GLN A 447 14.92 27.69 -19.13
N THR A 448 15.29 27.38 -20.37
CA THR A 448 15.73 26.04 -20.80
C THR A 448 17.11 26.02 -21.50
N ASP A 449 17.84 27.14 -21.56
CA ASP A 449 19.17 27.21 -22.17
C ASP A 449 20.27 26.58 -21.28
N SER A 450 21.15 25.77 -21.86
CA SER A 450 22.17 25.00 -21.10
C SER A 450 23.31 25.83 -20.48
N ASP A 451 23.31 27.15 -20.68
CA ASP A 451 24.20 28.09 -19.98
C ASP A 451 23.49 28.84 -18.83
N GLN A 452 22.20 28.54 -18.61
CA GLN A 452 21.35 29.04 -17.53
C GLN A 452 20.98 27.93 -16.52
N ASP A 453 21.65 26.78 -16.66
CA ASP A 453 21.60 25.61 -15.80
C ASP A 453 23.05 25.14 -15.54
N ARG A 454 23.41 24.93 -14.28
CA ARG A 454 24.74 24.44 -13.87
C ARG A 454 24.59 23.43 -12.76
N SER A 455 25.40 22.38 -12.81
CA SER A 455 25.51 21.40 -11.74
C SER A 455 26.94 21.23 -11.22
N THR A 456 27.02 20.74 -9.99
CA THR A 456 28.23 20.27 -9.31
C THR A 456 27.87 19.09 -8.42
N THR A 457 28.80 18.58 -7.62
CA THR A 457 28.54 17.54 -6.61
C THR A 457 29.13 17.95 -5.27
N ILE A 458 28.62 17.33 -4.22
CA ILE A 458 29.18 17.32 -2.87
C ILE A 458 29.22 15.85 -2.42
N GLU A 459 30.30 15.39 -1.79
CA GLU A 459 30.31 14.08 -1.13
C GLU A 459 29.84 14.27 0.33
N ILE A 460 28.82 13.51 0.73
CA ILE A 460 28.18 13.58 2.05
C ILE A 460 28.23 12.19 2.70
N GLY A 461 28.40 12.13 4.03
CA GLY A 461 28.33 10.90 4.83
C GLY A 461 29.61 10.63 5.62
N ASP A 462 29.88 9.37 5.98
CA ASP A 462 31.08 8.93 6.72
C ASP A 462 32.40 9.24 5.99
N LEU A 463 32.80 10.50 6.05
CA LEU A 463 34.12 10.98 5.71
C LEU A 463 35.12 10.49 6.77
N PRO A 464 36.44 10.47 6.46
CA PRO A 464 37.45 10.41 7.50
C PRO A 464 37.38 11.72 8.29
N ASP A 465 36.68 11.71 9.41
CA ASP A 465 36.54 12.85 10.33
C ASP A 465 37.83 13.01 11.14
N PHE A 466 38.52 14.14 10.95
CA PHE A 466 39.80 14.41 11.57
C PHE A 466 39.64 15.44 12.71
N GLU A 467 39.23 14.97 13.90
CA GLU A 467 39.04 15.80 15.10
C GLU A 467 40.39 16.19 15.78
N LEU A 468 40.49 17.39 16.37
CA LEU A 468 41.70 17.87 17.07
C LEU A 468 41.67 17.54 18.57
N VAL A 469 41.80 16.25 18.91
CA VAL A 469 41.95 15.69 20.29
C VAL A 469 42.72 16.60 21.25
N SER A 470 43.79 17.25 20.77
CA SER A 470 44.34 18.41 21.48
C SER A 470 45.23 19.29 20.60
N THR A 471 45.10 20.61 20.72
CA THR A 471 46.21 21.52 20.41
C THR A 471 47.00 21.89 21.65
N SER A 472 48.32 21.94 21.51
CA SER A 472 49.20 22.43 22.58
C SER A 472 50.09 23.56 22.10
N SER A 473 50.03 24.68 22.81
CA SER A 473 50.88 25.84 22.59
C SER A 473 51.50 26.34 23.91
N PRO A 474 52.64 27.04 23.86
CA PRO A 474 53.23 27.61 25.05
C PRO A 474 52.49 28.91 25.42
N PHE A 475 51.67 28.88 26.49
CA PHE A 475 50.93 30.05 27.05
C PHE A 475 51.71 31.38 27.04
N GLN A 476 53.03 31.33 27.23
CA GLN A 476 53.92 32.47 27.00
C GLN A 476 55.17 32.09 26.18
N VAL A 477 55.42 32.80 25.08
CA VAL A 477 56.57 32.55 24.18
C VAL A 477 57.62 33.69 24.26
N THR A 478 58.91 33.34 24.20
CA THR A 478 60.00 34.33 24.19
C THR A 478 60.27 34.86 22.78
N GLN A 479 60.27 36.18 22.64
CA GLN A 479 60.47 36.92 21.40
C GLN A 479 61.74 36.50 20.60
N ASN A 480 61.61 36.37 19.27
CA ASN A 480 62.63 35.94 18.31
C ASN A 480 63.26 34.56 18.62
N ARG A 481 62.47 33.62 19.14
CA ARG A 481 62.86 32.21 19.35
C ARG A 481 61.90 31.30 18.60
N PRO A 482 62.38 30.15 18.09
CA PRO A 482 61.49 29.16 17.48
C PRO A 482 60.49 28.65 18.53
N TYR A 483 59.31 28.32 18.05
CA TYR A 483 58.25 27.68 18.81
C TYR A 483 57.61 26.60 17.93
N GLU A 484 56.97 25.65 18.60
CA GLU A 484 56.20 24.56 18.02
C GLU A 484 54.77 24.71 18.56
N ILE A 485 53.81 24.35 17.72
CA ILE A 485 52.42 24.09 18.08
C ILE A 485 52.18 22.68 17.57
N ASP A 486 51.81 21.80 18.49
CA ASP A 486 51.51 20.40 18.19
C ASP A 486 49.99 20.24 18.20
N ALA A 487 49.47 19.54 17.19
CA ALA A 487 48.08 19.12 17.10
C ALA A 487 48.04 17.60 17.06
N THR A 488 47.31 16.98 17.98
CA THR A 488 46.95 15.56 17.92
C THR A 488 45.64 15.46 17.17
N VAL A 489 45.58 14.60 16.17
CA VAL A 489 44.44 14.41 15.28
C VAL A 489 44.03 12.94 15.35
N GLU A 490 42.78 12.67 15.71
CA GLU A 490 42.12 11.36 15.59
C GLU A 490 41.52 11.23 14.19
N ASN A 491 41.24 10.01 13.73
CA ASN A 491 40.25 9.78 12.69
C ASN A 491 39.09 9.02 13.34
N ASP A 492 38.06 9.72 13.84
CA ASP A 492 37.00 9.10 14.65
C ASP A 492 36.01 8.28 13.81
N ALA A 493 36.08 8.40 12.48
CA ALA A 493 35.34 7.54 11.55
C ALA A 493 36.04 6.19 11.30
N SER A 494 35.25 5.18 10.92
CA SER A 494 35.76 3.85 10.53
C SER A 494 36.54 3.81 9.21
N ASN A 495 36.54 4.92 8.46
CA ASN A 495 36.99 4.97 7.07
C ASN A 495 38.42 5.52 6.93
N ASP A 496 39.29 4.76 6.25
CA ASP A 496 40.66 5.16 5.93
C ASP A 496 40.68 6.39 4.99
N GLY A 497 41.51 7.39 5.28
CA GLY A 497 41.54 8.58 4.42
C GLY A 497 42.72 9.53 4.56
N THR A 498 42.56 10.75 4.01
CA THR A 498 43.62 11.77 3.96
C THR A 498 43.04 13.18 3.87
N ARG A 499 43.09 13.92 4.98
CA ARG A 499 42.56 15.28 5.13
C ARG A 499 43.68 16.33 5.21
N PRO A 500 43.44 17.60 4.82
CA PRO A 500 44.35 18.71 5.09
C PRO A 500 44.21 19.22 6.53
N ILE A 501 45.33 19.57 7.15
CA ILE A 501 45.40 20.29 8.42
C ILE A 501 46.12 21.62 8.17
N ASP A 502 45.45 22.71 8.50
CA ASP A 502 45.95 24.08 8.42
C ASP A 502 46.36 24.60 9.80
N ILE A 503 47.33 25.52 9.79
CA ILE A 503 47.60 26.38 10.94
C ILE A 503 47.79 27.82 10.49
N GLU A 504 47.22 28.75 11.24
CA GLU A 504 47.53 30.17 11.13
C GLU A 504 47.89 30.76 12.50
N VAL A 505 48.87 31.68 12.56
CA VAL A 505 49.17 32.47 13.75
C VAL A 505 49.09 33.95 13.43
N ARG A 506 48.20 34.68 14.11
CA ARG A 506 47.91 36.10 13.93
C ARG A 506 48.30 36.93 15.17
N ASN A 507 48.71 38.19 14.96
CA ASN A 507 48.80 39.15 16.05
C ASN A 507 47.39 39.64 16.42
N ALA A 508 46.89 39.25 17.60
CA ALA A 508 45.51 39.54 18.05
C ALA A 508 45.19 41.04 18.20
N THR A 509 46.19 41.95 18.18
CA THR A 509 45.96 43.40 18.23
C THR A 509 45.95 44.07 16.85
N THR A 510 46.54 43.44 15.83
CA THR A 510 46.65 44.03 14.48
C THR A 510 46.05 43.17 13.38
N GLY A 511 45.47 42.00 13.70
CA GLY A 511 44.92 41.03 12.74
C GLY A 511 45.95 40.51 11.72
N ALA A 512 47.25 40.68 11.99
CA ALA A 512 48.29 40.41 11.01
C ALA A 512 48.84 39.00 11.18
N THR A 513 48.67 38.17 10.16
CA THR A 513 49.31 36.85 10.02
C THR A 513 50.82 36.96 10.15
N VAL A 514 51.41 36.16 11.03
CA VAL A 514 52.86 36.05 11.24
C VAL A 514 53.41 34.66 10.92
N TYR A 515 52.53 33.66 10.77
CA TYR A 515 52.85 32.31 10.32
C TYR A 515 51.58 31.68 9.72
N SER A 516 51.73 30.86 8.67
CA SER A 516 50.72 29.88 8.26
C SER A 516 51.35 28.71 7.49
N GLU A 517 50.74 27.54 7.55
CA GLU A 517 51.18 26.31 6.87
C GLU A 517 49.99 25.35 6.68
N ARG A 518 49.91 24.67 5.51
CA ARG A 518 48.95 23.58 5.23
C ARG A 518 49.70 22.26 5.07
N ARG A 519 49.21 21.16 5.66
CA ARG A 519 49.75 19.80 5.46
C ARG A 519 48.66 18.75 5.47
N SER A 520 48.70 17.83 4.51
CA SER A 520 47.85 16.64 4.56
C SER A 520 48.38 15.62 5.56
N LEU A 521 47.48 15.01 6.32
CA LEU A 521 47.71 13.85 7.17
C LEU A 521 46.88 12.67 6.61
N SER A 522 47.35 11.44 6.80
CA SER A 522 46.65 10.22 6.37
C SER A 522 46.54 9.29 7.57
N LEU A 523 45.33 8.85 7.88
CA LEU A 523 44.98 8.00 9.02
C LEU A 523 44.07 6.88 8.50
N ASN A 524 44.20 5.69 9.08
CA ASN A 524 43.21 4.63 8.89
C ASN A 524 42.01 4.90 9.81
N GLY A 525 40.90 4.17 9.67
CA GLY A 525 39.76 4.31 10.58
C GLY A 525 40.15 4.09 12.05
N TYR A 526 39.67 4.96 12.96
CA TYR A 526 39.98 4.94 14.39
C TYR A 526 41.49 4.97 14.73
N GLU A 527 42.29 5.74 13.97
CA GLU A 527 43.74 5.89 14.19
C GLU A 527 44.12 7.35 14.53
N THR A 528 44.82 7.55 15.64
CA THR A 528 45.39 8.86 16.06
C THR A 528 46.84 9.06 15.61
N ASP A 529 47.22 10.28 15.18
CA ASP A 529 48.64 10.71 15.06
C ASP A 529 48.84 12.19 15.46
N THR A 530 50.08 12.59 15.74
CA THR A 530 50.43 13.98 16.13
C THR A 530 51.18 14.71 15.02
N ILE A 531 50.63 15.82 14.54
CA ILE A 531 51.25 16.70 13.55
C ILE A 531 51.88 17.95 14.19
N THR A 532 53.20 18.10 14.04
CA THR A 532 53.96 19.27 14.55
C THR A 532 54.09 20.38 13.50
N PHE A 533 53.62 21.58 13.84
CA PHE A 533 53.84 22.82 13.10
C PHE A 533 54.95 23.66 13.75
N ARG A 534 55.99 23.99 12.97
CA ARG A 534 57.26 24.52 13.52
C ARG A 534 57.72 25.81 12.86
N ASN A 535 57.54 26.94 13.55
CA ASN A 535 58.09 28.22 13.11
C ASN A 535 59.53 28.43 13.60
N ASP A 536 60.51 28.06 12.77
CA ASP A 536 61.94 28.21 13.10
C ASP A 536 62.43 29.67 13.24
N SER A 537 61.65 30.67 12.78
CA SER A 537 62.04 32.09 12.81
C SER A 537 61.58 32.83 14.07
N GLY A 538 60.45 32.41 14.65
CA GLY A 538 59.87 33.05 15.83
C GLY A 538 59.25 34.44 15.59
N ILE A 539 58.65 35.01 16.65
CA ILE A 539 57.88 36.25 16.57
C ILE A 539 58.63 37.43 17.22
N ALA A 540 58.70 38.57 16.52
CA ALA A 540 59.57 39.70 16.88
C ALA A 540 58.91 40.81 17.73
N THR A 541 57.58 40.81 17.90
CA THR A 541 56.82 41.87 18.58
C THR A 541 56.14 41.31 19.83
N PRO A 542 56.13 42.02 20.98
CA PRO A 542 55.39 41.56 22.15
C PRO A 542 53.92 41.95 22.06
N GLY A 543 53.02 41.05 22.44
CA GLY A 543 51.57 41.21 22.33
C GLY A 543 50.83 39.92 22.68
N LEU A 544 49.50 39.94 22.58
CA LEU A 544 48.72 38.72 22.49
C LEU A 544 48.76 38.22 21.04
N TYR A 545 48.93 36.91 20.89
CA TYR A 545 48.88 36.20 19.63
C TYR A 545 47.85 35.11 19.75
N GLU A 546 47.21 34.87 18.63
CA GLU A 546 46.16 33.88 18.45
C GLU A 546 46.68 32.94 17.38
N TYR A 547 46.52 31.65 17.61
CA TYR A 547 46.64 30.65 16.57
C TYR A 547 45.31 29.95 16.40
N VAL A 548 45.12 29.44 15.21
CA VAL A 548 44.04 28.57 14.81
C VAL A 548 44.70 27.37 14.15
N VAL A 549 44.39 26.17 14.63
CA VAL A 549 44.61 24.94 13.87
C VAL A 549 43.23 24.56 13.33
N GLU A 550 43.13 24.23 12.05
CA GLU A 550 41.88 23.88 11.37
C GLU A 550 42.10 22.53 10.65
N THR A 551 41.17 21.59 10.84
CA THR A 551 40.96 20.46 9.93
C THR A 551 39.80 20.81 8.99
N ASP A 552 39.16 19.83 8.35
CA ASP A 552 37.93 20.10 7.60
C ASP A 552 36.70 20.15 8.55
N SER A 553 36.74 19.47 9.70
CA SER A 553 35.65 19.31 10.68
C SER A 553 35.84 20.11 11.99
N ASP A 554 37.08 20.29 12.46
CA ASP A 554 37.38 20.91 13.77
C ASP A 554 38.35 22.11 13.65
N SER A 555 38.18 23.12 14.52
CA SER A 555 39.03 24.32 14.59
C SER A 555 39.41 24.74 16.00
N GLU A 556 40.54 24.22 16.48
CA GLU A 556 41.09 24.56 17.78
C GLU A 556 41.84 25.91 17.75
N THR A 557 41.19 26.93 18.32
CA THR A 557 41.77 28.26 18.52
C THR A 557 42.43 28.37 19.88
N GLY A 558 43.67 28.85 19.92
CA GLY A 558 44.36 29.12 21.17
C GLY A 558 45.06 30.46 21.17
N THR A 559 45.14 31.10 22.33
CA THR A 559 45.92 32.33 22.48
C THR A 559 47.15 32.09 23.32
N PHE A 560 48.30 32.55 22.82
CA PHE A 560 49.52 32.62 23.60
C PHE A 560 50.05 34.05 23.62
N ARG A 561 50.61 34.45 24.76
CA ARG A 561 51.15 35.80 24.90
C ARG A 561 52.65 35.84 24.66
N VAL A 562 53.06 36.71 23.75
CA VAL A 562 54.45 37.18 23.67
C VAL A 562 54.60 38.35 24.68
N GLY A 563 54.28 38.14 25.97
CA GLY A 563 54.23 39.19 27.02
C GLY A 563 53.36 38.85 28.26
N SER A 564 52.90 39.85 29.05
CA SER A 564 52.12 39.70 30.33
C SER A 564 50.89 40.67 30.50
N ILE A 565 49.85 40.34 31.31
CA ILE A 565 48.54 41.08 31.53
C ILE A 565 48.17 41.19 33.05
N ASP A 566 47.39 42.20 33.50
CA ASP A 566 47.13 42.52 34.93
C ASP A 566 45.67 42.90 35.42
N GLU A 567 44.59 43.10 34.63
CA GLU A 567 43.26 43.66 35.07
C GLU A 567 42.06 42.66 35.02
N PRO A 568 40.86 42.92 35.64
CA PRO A 568 39.67 42.03 35.64
C PRO A 568 38.95 41.92 34.29
N PHE A 569 38.35 40.77 33.95
CA PHE A 569 37.64 40.55 32.67
C PHE A 569 36.64 39.39 32.75
N PHE A 570 35.35 39.62 32.50
CA PHE A 570 34.30 38.58 32.64
C PHE A 570 33.93 37.98 31.27
N VAL A 571 33.57 36.70 31.24
CA VAL A 571 33.14 35.95 30.05
C VAL A 571 31.91 35.10 30.37
N THR A 572 30.89 35.15 29.54
CA THR A 572 29.74 34.23 29.51
C THR A 572 30.19 32.92 28.84
N VAL A 573 29.70 31.77 29.30
CA VAL A 573 30.20 30.45 28.88
C VAL A 573 29.13 29.58 28.22
N GLN A 574 27.85 29.66 28.64
CA GLN A 574 26.74 28.84 28.11
C GLN A 574 25.36 29.46 28.43
N THR A 575 24.31 29.12 27.67
CA THR A 575 22.88 29.42 27.92
C THR A 575 21.97 28.30 27.41
N ASP A 576 20.79 28.06 27.99
CA ASP A 576 19.95 26.88 27.66
C ASP A 576 18.43 27.06 27.96
N THR A 577 17.59 26.15 27.45
CA THR A 577 16.10 26.06 27.59
C THR A 577 15.60 24.63 27.87
N ASP A 578 14.38 24.48 28.41
CA ASP A 578 13.79 23.19 28.79
C ASP A 578 12.77 22.58 27.80
N ARG A 579 12.50 23.23 26.65
CA ARG A 579 11.67 22.70 25.54
C ARG A 579 12.10 23.28 24.19
N SER A 580 11.91 22.54 23.11
CA SER A 580 12.19 22.95 21.72
C SER A 580 10.92 23.28 20.91
N VAL A 581 9.86 22.49 21.05
CA VAL A 581 8.52 22.71 20.46
C VAL A 581 7.47 22.77 21.57
N VAL A 582 6.51 23.70 21.49
CA VAL A 582 5.47 23.87 22.51
C VAL A 582 4.13 24.18 21.85
N GLN A 583 3.07 23.42 22.15
CA GLN A 583 1.71 23.70 21.66
C GLN A 583 1.27 25.14 22.00
N GLN A 584 0.44 25.75 21.14
CA GLN A 584 -0.05 27.10 21.35
C GLN A 584 -0.69 27.24 22.74
N ASN A 585 -0.21 28.23 23.51
CA ASN A 585 -0.57 28.53 24.91
C ASN A 585 0.15 27.74 26.03
N GLY A 586 1.22 26.99 25.75
CA GLY A 586 2.13 26.42 26.77
C GLY A 586 3.13 27.39 27.43
N ASP A 587 4.05 26.87 28.25
CA ASP A 587 5.05 27.62 29.04
C ASP A 587 6.44 26.89 29.03
N PHE A 588 7.57 27.61 29.25
CA PHE A 588 8.96 27.07 29.26
C PHE A 588 9.96 27.92 30.12
N ASN A 589 11.23 27.52 30.29
CA ASN A 589 12.27 28.13 31.17
C ASN A 589 13.66 28.36 30.52
N ILE A 590 14.46 29.34 31.00
CA ILE A 590 15.79 29.73 30.47
C ILE A 590 16.93 29.77 31.54
N THR A 591 18.19 29.41 31.20
CA THR A 591 19.40 29.44 32.10
C THR A 591 20.73 29.94 31.44
N GLY A 592 21.85 30.11 32.19
CA GLY A 592 23.23 30.38 31.68
C GLY A 592 24.38 30.62 32.70
N VAL A 593 25.66 30.69 32.26
CA VAL A 593 26.92 30.61 33.10
C VAL A 593 27.99 31.69 32.79
N ILE A 594 28.78 32.17 33.79
CA ILE A 594 29.77 33.29 33.68
C ILE A 594 31.09 33.07 34.48
N ARG A 595 32.29 33.49 33.99
CA ARG A 595 33.63 33.40 34.66
C ARG A 595 34.49 34.68 34.55
N ASN A 596 35.43 34.95 35.48
CA ASN A 596 36.44 36.06 35.40
C ASN A 596 37.85 35.54 35.03
N ALA A 597 38.42 35.98 33.90
CA ALA A 597 39.74 35.59 33.39
C ALA A 597 40.89 36.58 33.71
N GLY A 598 40.58 37.68 34.42
CA GLY A 598 41.51 38.77 34.66
C GLY A 598 42.45 38.60 35.85
N GLY A 599 43.48 39.46 35.95
CA GLY A 599 44.46 39.44 37.04
C GLY A 599 43.96 40.00 38.39
N GLN A 600 42.73 40.53 38.44
CA GLN A 600 42.12 41.20 39.59
C GLN A 600 40.59 40.90 39.67
N THR A 601 39.99 41.12 40.84
CA THR A 601 38.54 40.93 41.13
C THR A 601 37.66 42.02 40.51
N GLY A 602 36.43 41.70 40.07
CA GLY A 602 35.46 42.65 39.48
C GLY A 602 33.98 42.41 39.83
N THR A 603 33.08 43.29 39.37
CA THR A 603 31.61 43.28 39.58
C THR A 603 30.90 43.85 38.34
N GLN A 604 29.81 43.23 37.86
CA GLN A 604 29.04 43.60 36.66
C GLN A 604 27.52 43.28 36.81
N GLU A 605 26.65 43.85 35.96
CA GLU A 605 25.25 43.42 35.80
C GLU A 605 25.11 42.34 34.71
N VAL A 606 24.03 41.57 34.79
CA VAL A 606 23.65 40.50 33.85
C VAL A 606 22.16 40.63 33.49
N THR A 607 21.78 40.46 32.23
CA THR A 607 20.41 40.68 31.73
C THR A 607 19.91 39.47 30.93
N VAL A 608 18.59 39.20 30.94
CA VAL A 608 17.93 38.11 30.19
C VAL A 608 16.69 38.64 29.46
N SER A 609 16.49 38.26 28.19
CA SER A 609 15.37 38.70 27.33
C SER A 609 14.79 37.60 26.44
N PHE A 610 13.51 37.70 26.10
CA PHE A 610 12.79 36.90 25.09
C PHE A 610 12.16 37.81 24.02
N ASP A 611 12.29 37.44 22.75
CA ASP A 611 12.00 38.24 21.54
C ASP A 611 12.36 39.74 21.70
N GLY A 612 13.63 39.98 22.05
CA GLY A 612 14.19 41.32 22.28
C GLY A 612 13.62 42.10 23.48
N SER A 613 12.75 41.50 24.29
CA SER A 613 12.13 42.12 25.47
C SER A 613 12.77 41.60 26.77
N GLU A 614 13.31 42.49 27.61
CA GLU A 614 13.88 42.11 28.91
C GLU A 614 12.83 41.43 29.82
N ILE A 615 13.12 40.19 30.23
CA ILE A 615 12.31 39.41 31.17
C ILE A 615 12.96 39.35 32.58
N ALA A 616 14.29 39.49 32.71
CA ALA A 616 14.98 39.55 33.99
C ALA A 616 16.37 40.24 33.97
N SER A 617 16.90 40.64 35.15
CA SER A 617 18.26 41.19 35.32
C SER A 617 18.83 41.04 36.75
N ARG A 618 20.17 40.94 36.91
CA ARG A 618 20.88 40.59 38.17
C ARG A 618 22.37 41.02 38.23
N SER A 619 22.84 41.44 39.42
CA SER A 619 24.26 41.80 39.70
C SER A 619 25.17 40.62 40.12
N VAL A 620 26.42 40.58 39.65
CA VAL A 620 27.41 39.48 39.87
C VAL A 620 28.83 40.02 40.21
N THR A 621 29.62 39.29 41.02
CA THR A 621 31.00 39.67 41.45
C THR A 621 31.90 38.44 41.53
N LEU A 622 33.10 38.49 40.93
CA LEU A 622 33.99 37.33 40.75
C LEU A 622 35.49 37.67 40.91
N ASP A 623 36.24 36.77 41.54
CA ASP A 623 37.71 36.78 41.68
C ASP A 623 38.41 36.19 40.44
N PRO A 624 39.72 36.45 40.23
CA PRO A 624 40.53 35.83 39.17
C PRO A 624 40.39 34.30 39.11
N GLY A 625 39.87 33.80 37.99
CA GLY A 625 39.67 32.37 37.70
C GLY A 625 38.29 31.79 38.06
N ASN A 626 37.42 32.52 38.77
CA ASN A 626 36.17 31.98 39.34
C ASN A 626 34.92 32.31 38.49
N GLY A 627 33.83 31.53 38.63
CA GLY A 627 32.55 31.69 37.90
C GLY A 627 31.26 31.41 38.71
N THR A 628 30.09 31.53 38.06
CA THR A 628 28.73 31.38 38.64
C THR A 628 27.60 31.31 37.57
N ASP A 629 26.41 30.83 37.96
CA ASP A 629 25.25 30.59 37.08
C ASP A 629 24.04 31.54 37.33
N ILE A 630 23.11 31.57 36.37
CA ILE A 630 21.93 32.44 36.28
C ILE A 630 20.73 31.65 35.71
N GLY A 631 19.66 31.45 36.49
CA GLY A 631 18.43 30.73 36.06
C GLY A 631 17.82 29.90 37.20
N PRO A 632 16.73 29.12 36.94
CA PRO A 632 15.88 29.19 35.75
C PRO A 632 14.93 30.40 35.76
N ILE A 633 14.43 30.80 34.59
CA ILE A 633 13.52 31.94 34.38
C ILE A 633 12.39 31.51 33.43
N GLU A 634 11.16 31.49 33.93
CA GLU A 634 9.92 31.04 33.27
C GLU A 634 9.35 32.07 32.28
N GLN A 635 8.84 31.61 31.13
CA GLN A 635 8.21 32.39 30.06
C GLN A 635 6.95 31.68 29.54
N SER A 636 5.88 32.45 29.29
CA SER A 636 4.57 31.93 28.86
C SER A 636 4.25 32.27 27.40
N LEU A 637 3.60 31.36 26.69
CA LEU A 637 3.21 31.49 25.28
C LEU A 637 1.70 31.75 25.09
N SER A 638 0.97 32.08 26.17
CA SER A 638 -0.46 32.39 26.07
C SER A 638 -0.75 33.58 25.14
N GLY A 639 -1.47 33.33 24.04
CA GLY A 639 -1.76 34.33 23.00
C GLY A 639 -0.60 34.64 22.04
N ILE A 640 0.46 33.84 22.07
CA ILE A 640 1.49 33.78 21.03
C ILE A 640 0.98 32.89 19.87
N ALA A 641 1.43 33.11 18.64
CA ALA A 641 1.01 32.33 17.47
C ALA A 641 1.99 31.18 17.19
N PRO A 642 1.60 30.14 16.44
CA PRO A 642 2.54 29.18 15.88
C PRO A 642 3.72 29.85 15.14
N GLY A 643 4.93 29.31 15.30
CA GLY A 643 6.18 29.87 14.76
C GLY A 643 7.31 30.03 15.80
N GLU A 644 8.46 30.52 15.33
CA GLU A 644 9.72 30.56 16.09
C GLU A 644 9.99 31.88 16.85
N TYR A 645 10.68 31.79 18.00
CA TYR A 645 11.00 32.91 18.89
C TYR A 645 12.39 32.79 19.55
N GLN A 646 13.08 33.90 19.85
CA GLN A 646 14.49 33.94 20.32
C GLN A 646 14.65 34.40 21.79
N TYR A 647 15.70 33.96 22.50
CA TYR A 647 16.12 34.47 23.83
C TYR A 647 17.62 34.86 23.94
N THR A 648 18.04 35.52 25.03
CA THR A 648 19.40 36.11 25.21
C THR A 648 19.84 36.23 26.69
N VAL A 649 21.14 36.08 26.99
CA VAL A 649 21.81 36.42 28.27
C VAL A 649 23.05 37.31 28.03
N GLU A 650 23.20 38.44 28.74
CA GLU A 650 24.23 39.48 28.48
C GLU A 650 24.98 39.96 29.73
N THR A 651 26.27 40.35 29.60
CA THR A 651 27.13 41.00 30.62
C THR A 651 27.81 42.27 30.07
N ASP A 652 28.51 43.08 30.90
CA ASP A 652 29.29 44.25 30.43
C ASP A 652 30.47 43.89 29.49
N ASN A 653 30.80 42.61 29.29
CA ASN A 653 31.93 42.15 28.47
C ASN A 653 31.57 41.18 27.33
N THR A 654 30.51 40.37 27.47
CA THR A 654 30.11 39.27 26.55
C THR A 654 28.61 38.93 26.65
N SER A 655 28.02 38.28 25.63
CA SER A 655 26.59 37.88 25.54
C SER A 655 26.39 36.56 24.77
N ALA A 656 25.24 35.88 24.93
CA ALA A 656 24.85 34.61 24.27
C ALA A 656 23.30 34.48 24.06
N THR A 657 22.82 33.58 23.17
CA THR A 657 21.43 33.54 22.62
C THR A 657 20.93 32.13 22.21
N GLY A 658 19.59 31.88 22.14
CA GLY A 658 18.95 30.63 21.64
C GLY A 658 17.50 30.81 21.11
N GLN A 659 16.77 29.74 20.72
CA GLN A 659 15.44 29.76 20.01
C GLN A 659 14.40 28.70 20.51
N ILE A 660 13.12 28.78 20.09
CA ILE A 660 11.99 27.84 20.39
C ILE A 660 10.81 27.94 19.37
N GLN A 661 10.02 26.86 19.12
CA GLN A 661 8.95 26.72 18.10
C GLN A 661 7.54 26.40 18.67
N VAL A 662 6.44 26.70 17.93
CA VAL A 662 5.02 26.60 18.43
C VAL A 662 4.00 26.01 17.42
N VAL A 663 3.04 25.13 17.83
CA VAL A 663 2.09 24.35 16.95
C VAL A 663 0.63 24.17 17.49
N GLU A 664 -0.26 23.39 16.83
CA GLU A 664 -1.73 23.26 17.13
C GLU A 664 -2.28 21.87 17.65
N GLU A 665 -2.79 20.87 16.89
CA GLU A 665 -3.63 19.73 17.46
C GLU A 665 -3.62 18.38 16.63
N PHE A 666 -3.71 17.17 17.27
CA PHE A 666 -3.74 15.76 16.72
C PHE A 666 -4.93 14.90 17.33
N ASP A 667 -5.30 13.67 16.81
CA ASP A 667 -6.21 12.60 17.44
C ASP A 667 -6.46 11.26 16.62
N GLY A 668 -5.88 10.10 17.01
CA GLY A 668 -6.51 8.76 17.32
C GLY A 668 -7.01 7.69 16.29
N ASP A 669 -6.26 6.59 16.03
CA ASP A 669 -6.78 5.30 15.43
C ASP A 669 -5.89 4.01 15.58
N PHE A 670 -5.42 3.64 16.79
CA PHE A 670 -4.57 2.45 17.02
C PHE A 670 -5.05 1.58 18.20
N ASP A 671 -4.70 0.29 18.23
CA ASP A 671 -4.96 -0.62 19.37
C ASP A 671 -3.67 -1.41 19.71
N SER A 672 -3.19 -1.26 20.95
CA SER A 672 -1.99 -1.92 21.45
C SER A 672 -2.29 -3.28 22.10
N GLY A 673 -1.81 -4.36 21.48
CA GLY A 673 -1.84 -5.69 22.06
C GLY A 673 -0.74 -5.91 23.11
N ASP A 674 -0.80 -7.04 23.83
CA ASP A 674 0.15 -7.35 24.91
C ASP A 674 1.63 -7.30 24.47
N SER A 675 1.93 -7.62 23.20
CA SER A 675 3.28 -7.56 22.61
C SER A 675 3.33 -7.23 21.11
N THR A 676 2.24 -6.72 20.52
CA THR A 676 2.11 -6.45 19.07
C THR A 676 1.24 -5.22 18.82
N ILE A 677 1.56 -4.41 17.81
CA ILE A 677 0.72 -3.29 17.36
C ILE A 677 -0.23 -3.82 16.27
N GLN A 678 -1.54 -3.73 16.47
CA GLN A 678 -2.50 -4.20 15.48
C GLN A 678 -2.90 -3.06 14.52
N ILE A 679 -2.65 -3.24 13.23
CA ILE A 679 -2.93 -2.24 12.19
C ILE A 679 -4.09 -2.71 11.32
N ASN A 680 -5.11 -1.86 11.15
CA ASN A 680 -6.37 -2.16 10.46
C ASN A 680 -6.50 -1.49 9.07
N ARG A 681 -5.52 -0.72 8.63
CA ARG A 681 -5.48 -0.09 7.29
C ARG A 681 -4.05 0.08 6.82
N SER A 682 -3.85 0.19 5.52
CA SER A 682 -2.49 0.23 4.96
C SER A 682 -1.83 1.58 5.27
N ILE A 683 -0.69 1.57 5.94
CA ILE A 683 0.04 2.77 6.39
C ILE A 683 1.52 2.73 6.04
N THR A 684 2.20 3.86 6.18
CA THR A 684 3.65 3.92 6.39
C THR A 684 3.91 4.38 7.82
N ALA A 685 4.79 3.69 8.53
CA ALA A 685 5.14 3.97 9.92
C ALA A 685 6.66 4.16 10.10
N ARG A 686 7.05 5.05 11.00
CA ARG A 686 8.43 5.33 11.41
C ARG A 686 8.70 4.72 12.78
N LEU A 687 9.86 4.08 12.93
CA LEU A 687 10.32 3.46 14.17
C LEU A 687 11.70 3.98 14.54
N THR A 688 11.86 4.45 15.78
CA THR A 688 13.06 5.13 16.27
C THR A 688 13.55 4.49 17.57
N VAL A 689 14.79 3.98 17.58
CA VAL A 689 15.42 3.42 18.79
C VAL A 689 15.93 4.57 19.68
N LEU A 690 15.18 4.88 20.75
CA LEU A 690 15.50 5.96 21.70
C LEU A 690 16.62 5.58 22.67
N GLY A 691 16.77 4.29 22.97
CA GLY A 691 17.83 3.80 23.84
C GLY A 691 18.00 2.30 23.81
N THR A 692 19.22 1.85 24.07
CA THR A 692 19.54 0.47 24.44
C THR A 692 20.49 0.50 25.63
N GLU A 693 20.17 -0.22 26.68
CA GLU A 693 20.83 -0.07 27.98
C GLU A 693 21.40 -1.37 28.57
N LEU A 694 21.37 -2.50 27.87
CA LEU A 694 21.89 -3.79 28.37
C LEU A 694 23.39 -3.75 28.75
N SER A 695 23.69 -3.34 29.98
CA SER A 695 25.03 -2.96 30.45
C SER A 695 25.31 -3.52 31.83
N GLY A 696 26.58 -3.77 32.15
CA GLY A 696 26.99 -4.21 33.49
C GLY A 696 28.38 -3.74 33.89
N ILE A 697 28.63 -3.62 35.19
CA ILE A 697 29.95 -3.34 35.76
C ILE A 697 30.74 -4.63 36.02
N VAL A 698 32.00 -4.65 35.58
CA VAL A 698 33.00 -5.64 35.99
C VAL A 698 33.73 -5.13 37.24
N GLU A 699 33.89 -5.98 38.26
CA GLU A 699 34.68 -5.68 39.46
C GLU A 699 36.03 -6.43 39.46
N GLU A 700 37.15 -5.69 39.56
CA GLU A 700 38.48 -6.25 39.82
C GLU A 700 38.77 -6.40 41.32
N ARG A 701 39.38 -7.54 41.69
CA ARG A 701 39.80 -7.80 43.07
C ARG A 701 41.12 -7.12 43.41
N GLN A 702 41.08 -5.88 43.90
CA GLN A 702 42.27 -5.15 44.35
C GLN A 702 42.67 -5.52 45.78
N CYS A 703 43.94 -5.91 45.96
CA CYS A 703 44.51 -6.36 47.24
C CYS A 703 45.63 -5.45 47.73
N GLU A 704 45.36 -4.52 48.66
CA GLU A 704 46.40 -3.74 49.32
C GLU A 704 47.17 -4.57 50.36
N GLN A 705 48.49 -4.40 50.40
CA GLN A 705 49.38 -5.16 51.28
C GLN A 705 49.80 -4.35 52.52
N ASP A 706 49.05 -4.47 53.62
CA ASP A 706 49.40 -3.80 54.90
C ASP A 706 50.18 -4.71 55.87
N TYR A 707 50.99 -4.10 56.74
CA TYR A 707 51.82 -4.78 57.74
C TYR A 707 51.37 -4.53 59.18
N SER A 708 50.63 -5.49 59.73
CA SER A 708 50.30 -5.53 61.15
C SER A 708 51.53 -5.88 61.99
N TYR A 709 51.85 -5.04 62.96
CA TYR A 709 52.97 -5.26 63.90
C TYR A 709 52.78 -6.49 64.82
N TRP A 710 51.58 -7.09 64.83
CA TRP A 710 51.23 -8.26 65.65
C TRP A 710 51.01 -9.53 64.83
N GLU A 711 50.63 -9.42 63.56
CA GLU A 711 50.19 -10.55 62.73
C GLU A 711 51.05 -10.75 61.46
N GLY A 712 51.81 -9.72 61.04
CA GLY A 712 52.66 -9.76 59.85
C GLY A 712 52.01 -9.05 58.67
N TRP A 713 52.45 -9.39 57.46
CA TRP A 713 51.83 -8.93 56.22
C TRP A 713 50.47 -9.60 56.03
N HIS A 714 49.43 -8.80 55.84
CA HIS A 714 48.13 -9.23 55.34
C HIS A 714 47.90 -8.63 53.96
N TYR A 715 46.95 -9.18 53.23
CA TYR A 715 46.39 -8.53 52.05
C TYR A 715 44.93 -8.26 52.39
N ASP A 716 44.56 -6.99 52.47
CA ASP A 716 43.16 -6.59 52.54
C ASP A 716 42.69 -6.47 51.09
N CYS A 717 41.61 -7.17 50.74
CA CYS A 717 41.20 -7.33 49.35
C CYS A 717 39.71 -6.98 49.20
N GLU A 718 39.45 -5.82 48.62
CA GLU A 718 38.12 -5.37 48.24
C GLU A 718 37.97 -5.55 46.73
N ASP A 719 36.78 -5.95 46.30
CA ASP A 719 36.41 -6.01 44.89
C ASP A 719 35.91 -4.59 44.53
N VAL A 720 36.43 -4.00 43.45
CA VAL A 720 36.14 -2.62 43.06
C VAL A 720 35.77 -2.55 41.57
N PRO A 721 34.79 -1.71 41.17
CA PRO A 721 34.49 -1.46 39.77
C PRO A 721 35.74 -1.11 38.96
N SER A 722 35.91 -1.71 37.80
CA SER A 722 37.02 -1.48 36.87
C SER A 722 36.59 -1.10 35.46
N GLU A 723 35.59 -1.80 34.91
CA GLU A 723 35.22 -1.71 33.49
C GLU A 723 33.69 -1.74 33.38
N ILE A 724 33.13 -1.14 32.33
CA ILE A 724 31.73 -1.26 31.94
C ILE A 724 31.67 -2.12 30.68
N ILE A 725 30.83 -3.14 30.68
CA ILE A 725 30.58 -4.01 29.52
C ILE A 725 29.15 -3.83 29.02
N ARG A 726 28.93 -3.97 27.70
CA ARG A 726 27.62 -3.85 27.04
C ARG A 726 27.32 -5.08 26.21
N GLY A 727 26.23 -5.79 26.53
CA GLY A 727 25.81 -6.94 25.72
C GLY A 727 25.30 -6.45 24.36
N PRO A 728 25.78 -7.00 23.23
CA PRO A 728 25.27 -6.57 21.93
C PRO A 728 23.76 -6.73 21.82
N VAL A 729 23.10 -5.79 21.16
CA VAL A 729 21.65 -5.81 20.90
C VAL A 729 21.39 -5.60 19.40
N GLU A 730 20.70 -6.55 18.78
CA GLU A 730 20.17 -6.43 17.42
C GLU A 730 18.65 -6.28 17.48
N MET A 731 18.09 -5.54 16.52
CA MET A 731 16.65 -5.35 16.37
C MET A 731 16.20 -5.54 14.92
N ALA A 732 14.99 -6.07 14.76
CA ALA A 732 14.34 -6.23 13.48
C ALA A 732 12.83 -6.04 13.60
N ILE A 733 12.16 -5.72 12.51
CA ILE A 733 10.72 -5.58 12.47
C ILE A 733 10.14 -6.85 11.84
N TYR A 734 9.05 -7.34 12.39
CA TYR A 734 8.32 -8.50 11.92
C TYR A 734 6.86 -8.13 11.70
N THR A 735 6.35 -8.38 10.50
CA THR A 735 4.94 -8.14 10.17
C THR A 735 4.28 -9.48 9.89
N ASP A 736 3.23 -9.77 10.65
CA ASP A 736 2.41 -10.99 10.60
C ASP A 736 0.98 -10.60 10.26
N ASN A 737 0.36 -11.31 9.31
CA ASN A 737 -0.99 -11.06 8.86
C ASN A 737 -1.65 -12.41 8.54
N ASP A 738 -2.85 -12.65 9.05
CA ASP A 738 -3.63 -13.90 8.85
C ASP A 738 -3.86 -14.32 7.37
N THR A 739 -3.51 -13.47 6.40
CA THR A 739 -3.68 -13.66 4.96
C THR A 739 -2.43 -13.40 4.11
N ALA A 740 -1.31 -12.95 4.68
CA ALA A 740 -0.06 -12.66 3.95
C ALA A 740 1.15 -13.31 4.64
N PRO A 741 2.20 -13.70 3.92
CA PRO A 741 3.36 -14.36 4.51
C PRO A 741 4.11 -13.42 5.47
N ASP A 742 4.59 -13.97 6.58
CA ASP A 742 5.38 -13.27 7.59
C ASP A 742 6.63 -12.59 6.99
N GLU A 743 6.74 -11.27 7.07
CA GLU A 743 7.92 -10.54 6.59
C GLU A 743 8.86 -10.11 7.73
N TYR A 744 10.15 -10.35 7.53
CA TYR A 744 11.22 -10.04 8.50
C TYR A 744 12.14 -8.94 7.95
N HIS A 745 11.96 -7.72 8.45
CA HIS A 745 12.66 -6.52 8.01
C HIS A 745 13.87 -6.23 8.91
N ARG A 746 15.08 -6.61 8.48
CA ARG A 746 16.36 -6.21 9.13
C ARG A 746 16.72 -4.76 8.78
N VAL A 747 15.89 -3.80 9.18
CA VAL A 747 16.05 -2.37 8.82
C VAL A 747 17.30 -1.70 9.42
N TRP A 748 17.86 -2.26 10.49
CA TRP A 748 19.17 -1.87 11.06
C TRP A 748 20.32 -2.83 10.69
N GLY A 749 20.05 -3.89 9.92
CA GLY A 749 21.02 -4.93 9.56
C GLY A 749 21.47 -5.78 10.75
N ASP A 750 22.68 -6.35 10.64
CA ASP A 750 23.36 -7.11 11.71
C ASP A 750 24.24 -6.16 12.55
N LYS A 751 23.70 -4.98 12.93
CA LYS A 751 24.42 -3.92 13.65
C LYS A 751 24.12 -4.03 15.15
N ASP A 752 25.17 -4.12 15.96
CA ASP A 752 25.06 -3.91 17.41
C ASP A 752 24.62 -2.48 17.72
N LEU A 753 23.42 -2.34 18.26
CA LEU A 753 22.82 -1.06 18.66
C LEU A 753 23.22 -0.63 20.08
N ASN A 754 23.94 -1.47 20.85
CA ASN A 754 24.33 -1.22 22.24
C ASN A 754 25.85 -1.17 22.47
N THR A 755 26.55 -0.37 21.67
CA THR A 755 27.96 -0.04 21.88
C THR A 755 28.12 1.24 22.72
N PRO A 756 29.32 1.54 23.27
CA PRO A 756 29.59 2.81 23.94
C PRO A 756 29.37 4.07 23.08
N HIS A 757 29.48 3.96 21.75
CA HIS A 757 29.23 5.05 20.81
C HIS A 757 27.74 5.16 20.42
N THR A 758 27.06 4.04 20.14
CA THR A 758 25.62 4.07 19.81
C THR A 758 24.77 4.59 20.99
N ARG A 759 25.23 4.44 22.24
CA ARG A 759 24.64 5.14 23.40
C ARG A 759 24.69 6.66 23.23
N GLN A 760 25.78 7.22 22.70
CA GLN A 760 25.89 8.66 22.45
C GLN A 760 24.97 9.07 21.30
N ASP A 761 24.90 8.27 20.23
CA ASP A 761 23.97 8.47 19.10
C ASP A 761 22.49 8.48 19.55
N GLN A 762 22.14 7.64 20.53
CA GLN A 762 20.81 7.59 21.15
C GLN A 762 20.55 8.75 22.12
N ILE A 763 21.58 9.42 22.62
CA ILE A 763 21.45 10.64 23.44
C ILE A 763 21.36 11.87 22.53
N SER A 764 22.02 11.86 21.36
CA SER A 764 21.98 12.94 20.38
C SER A 764 20.82 12.84 19.37
N GLY A 765 20.19 11.66 19.23
CA GLY A 765 19.05 11.43 18.35
C GLY A 765 19.43 11.17 16.88
N ALA A 766 20.48 10.40 16.63
CA ALA A 766 21.04 10.21 15.28
C ALA A 766 20.06 9.56 14.27
N ASP A 767 19.93 10.16 13.08
CA ASP A 767 18.97 9.79 12.03
C ASP A 767 18.93 8.29 11.66
N TYR A 768 20.07 7.58 11.75
CA TYR A 768 20.11 6.16 11.38
C TYR A 768 19.32 5.26 12.34
N LEU A 769 19.02 5.72 13.56
CA LEU A 769 18.19 5.02 14.55
C LEU A 769 16.71 5.00 14.15
N SER A 770 16.29 5.93 13.28
CA SER A 770 14.94 6.04 12.71
C SER A 770 14.82 5.26 11.39
N LYS A 771 13.75 4.48 11.21
CA LYS A 771 13.47 3.70 9.99
C LYS A 771 11.99 3.70 9.65
N GLU A 772 11.67 3.86 8.37
CA GLU A 772 10.30 3.78 7.86
C GLU A 772 10.01 2.39 7.26
N ILE A 773 8.78 1.91 7.48
CA ILE A 773 8.21 0.69 6.91
C ILE A 773 6.85 1.01 6.29
N THR A 774 6.49 0.32 5.21
CA THR A 774 5.10 0.32 4.70
C THR A 774 4.42 -0.96 5.13
N VAL A 775 3.28 -0.85 5.80
CA VAL A 775 2.47 -1.97 6.26
C VAL A 775 1.18 -2.02 5.44
N THR A 776 0.93 -3.15 4.78
CA THR A 776 -0.35 -3.39 4.09
C THR A 776 -1.31 -4.05 5.08
N ALA A 777 -2.52 -3.52 5.25
CA ALA A 777 -3.56 -4.05 6.12
C ALA A 777 -4.96 -3.57 5.70
N THR A 778 -6.00 -4.27 6.17
CA THR A 778 -7.43 -3.89 6.02
C THR A 778 -8.23 -4.21 7.29
N GLU A 779 -9.44 -3.66 7.44
CA GLU A 779 -10.29 -3.91 8.63
C GLU A 779 -10.64 -5.40 8.82
N GLU A 780 -10.63 -6.18 7.74
CA GLU A 780 -10.93 -7.62 7.73
C GLU A 780 -9.67 -8.50 7.79
N SER A 781 -8.49 -7.90 7.59
CA SER A 781 -7.19 -8.56 7.59
C SER A 781 -6.12 -7.63 8.17
N THR A 782 -6.15 -7.51 9.49
CA THR A 782 -5.22 -6.65 10.24
C THR A 782 -3.81 -7.22 10.21
N THR A 783 -2.81 -6.35 10.09
CA THR A 783 -1.40 -6.75 10.21
C THR A 783 -0.88 -6.42 11.60
N ASN A 784 -0.33 -7.42 12.27
CA ASN A 784 0.38 -7.30 13.53
C ASN A 784 1.82 -6.85 13.24
N VAL A 785 2.19 -5.65 13.65
CA VAL A 785 3.59 -5.22 13.68
C VAL A 785 4.18 -5.61 15.03
N SER A 786 5.19 -6.47 14.96
CA SER A 786 6.03 -6.85 16.09
C SER A 786 7.42 -6.27 15.86
N VAL A 787 8.07 -5.76 16.90
CA VAL A 787 9.46 -5.33 16.81
C VAL A 787 10.26 -6.30 17.68
N PHE A 788 11.06 -7.13 17.02
CA PHE A 788 11.85 -8.16 17.67
C PHE A 788 13.19 -7.59 18.09
N ALA A 789 13.66 -8.04 19.26
CA ALA A 789 14.94 -7.66 19.82
C ALA A 789 15.69 -8.92 20.28
N GLU A 790 16.98 -9.00 19.98
CA GLU A 790 17.85 -10.11 20.38
C GLU A 790 19.11 -9.55 21.04
N SER A 791 19.49 -10.12 22.18
CA SER A 791 20.71 -9.78 22.91
C SER A 791 21.71 -10.92 22.88
N PHE A 792 23.00 -10.60 23.01
CA PHE A 792 24.09 -11.57 22.88
C PHE A 792 25.07 -11.55 24.07
N GLU A 793 25.65 -12.71 24.39
CA GLU A 793 26.81 -12.84 25.29
C GLU A 793 28.12 -12.61 24.52
N CYS A 794 28.96 -11.68 24.99
CA CYS A 794 30.27 -11.42 24.41
C CYS A 794 31.40 -12.10 25.20
N GLY A 795 32.20 -12.94 24.53
CA GLY A 795 33.32 -13.68 25.11
C GLY A 795 34.63 -12.90 25.23
N SER A 796 34.81 -11.80 24.47
CA SER A 796 36.00 -10.94 24.58
C SER A 796 35.71 -9.47 24.28
N TRP A 797 36.28 -8.61 25.11
CA TRP A 797 36.01 -7.17 25.14
C TRP A 797 37.20 -6.36 24.64
N ARG A 798 36.93 -5.27 23.91
CA ARG A 798 37.91 -4.27 23.51
C ARG A 798 37.55 -2.93 24.15
N ASP A 799 38.56 -2.28 24.70
CA ASP A 799 38.52 -0.88 25.12
C ASP A 799 38.06 0.01 23.95
N SER A 800 37.01 0.80 24.18
CA SER A 800 36.49 1.75 23.18
C SER A 800 37.14 3.14 23.28
N GLY A 801 38.04 3.37 24.24
CA GLY A 801 38.62 4.68 24.53
C GLY A 801 37.69 5.65 25.24
N ILE A 802 36.48 5.22 25.64
CA ILE A 802 35.49 6.03 26.35
C ILE A 802 35.52 5.70 27.84
N ASP A 803 36.11 6.59 28.65
CA ASP A 803 36.05 6.49 30.10
C ASP A 803 34.72 7.09 30.61
N ARG A 804 34.01 6.38 31.49
CA ARG A 804 32.76 6.89 32.10
C ARG A 804 32.80 6.83 33.62
N ASN A 805 32.42 7.94 34.25
CA ASN A 805 32.35 8.03 35.71
C ASN A 805 31.05 7.40 36.24
N VAL A 806 31.16 6.26 36.92
CA VAL A 806 30.04 5.57 37.57
C VAL A 806 30.28 5.48 39.07
N SER A 807 29.35 6.00 39.87
CA SER A 807 29.42 6.02 41.35
C SER A 807 30.72 6.61 41.95
N GLY A 808 31.45 7.44 41.20
CA GLY A 808 32.71 8.06 41.62
C GLY A 808 33.98 7.30 41.20
N TYR A 809 33.85 6.24 40.41
CA TYR A 809 34.95 5.55 39.74
C TYR A 809 34.94 5.89 38.25
N GLU A 810 36.10 6.18 37.69
CA GLU A 810 36.33 6.36 36.25
C GLU A 810 36.60 4.96 35.69
N LEU A 811 35.69 4.47 34.83
CA LEU A 811 35.66 3.09 34.34
C LEU A 811 35.76 3.08 32.81
N ASP A 812 36.64 2.24 32.28
CA ASP A 812 36.81 2.02 30.85
C ASP A 812 35.51 1.38 30.29
N ALA A 813 34.86 2.01 29.31
CA ALA A 813 33.71 1.41 28.61
C ALA A 813 34.20 0.50 27.47
N LEU A 814 33.79 -0.76 27.51
CA LEU A 814 34.24 -1.77 26.57
C LEU A 814 33.15 -2.11 25.56
N ALA A 815 33.55 -2.25 24.30
CA ALA A 815 32.74 -2.81 23.22
C ALA A 815 33.05 -4.31 23.04
N CYS A 816 32.13 -5.05 22.44
CA CYS A 816 32.38 -6.45 22.07
C CYS A 816 33.41 -6.53 20.93
N ASP A 817 34.43 -7.40 21.06
CA ASP A 817 35.49 -7.63 20.05
C ASP A 817 35.26 -8.93 19.24
N GLU A 818 34.11 -9.59 19.44
CA GLU A 818 33.74 -10.82 18.74
C GLU A 818 32.82 -10.53 17.56
N SER A 819 33.10 -11.16 16.41
CA SER A 819 32.37 -10.93 15.16
C SER A 819 31.15 -11.83 14.95
N ASP A 820 30.81 -12.65 15.94
CA ASP A 820 29.78 -13.71 15.93
C ASP A 820 29.52 -14.16 17.39
N PRO A 821 28.94 -13.30 18.25
CA PRO A 821 28.71 -13.60 19.68
C PRO A 821 27.58 -14.63 19.88
N GLU A 822 27.55 -15.32 21.02
CA GLU A 822 26.51 -16.33 21.30
C GLU A 822 25.21 -15.65 21.77
N SER A 823 24.05 -15.96 21.15
CA SER A 823 22.73 -15.41 21.53
C SER A 823 22.38 -15.70 22.99
N ARG A 824 21.79 -14.70 23.66
CA ARG A 824 21.45 -14.68 25.09
C ARG A 824 19.93 -14.71 25.31
N ILE A 825 19.21 -13.67 24.91
CA ILE A 825 17.74 -13.57 25.00
C ILE A 825 17.21 -12.98 23.70
N ALA A 826 16.31 -13.71 23.05
CA ALA A 826 15.49 -13.23 21.94
C ALA A 826 14.05 -12.97 22.42
N ILE A 827 13.46 -11.88 21.93
CA ILE A 827 12.04 -11.53 22.13
C ILE A 827 11.36 -11.61 20.78
N ASN A 828 10.41 -12.53 20.66
CA ASN A 828 9.55 -12.71 19.49
C ASN A 828 8.15 -13.18 19.95
N GLN A 829 7.25 -13.49 19.01
CA GLN A 829 5.87 -13.88 19.34
C GLN A 829 5.77 -15.18 20.17
N ASP A 830 6.70 -16.12 20.01
CA ASP A 830 6.70 -17.42 20.69
C ASP A 830 7.64 -17.45 21.93
N GLU A 831 8.65 -16.58 21.97
CA GLU A 831 9.73 -16.58 22.97
C GLU A 831 9.79 -15.26 23.74
N ASN A 832 9.66 -15.35 25.07
CA ASN A 832 9.70 -14.23 26.01
C ASN A 832 8.73 -13.05 25.72
N PRO A 833 7.44 -13.28 25.34
CA PRO A 833 6.55 -12.19 24.92
C PRO A 833 6.24 -11.16 26.04
N SER A 834 6.35 -11.53 27.32
CA SER A 834 6.17 -10.60 28.45
C SER A 834 7.36 -9.66 28.68
N ASN A 835 8.47 -9.85 27.96
CA ASN A 835 9.63 -8.97 27.97
C ASN A 835 9.45 -7.72 27.08
N LEU A 836 8.36 -7.62 26.31
CA LEU A 836 7.96 -6.43 25.58
C LEU A 836 6.70 -5.82 26.22
N VAL A 837 6.70 -4.51 26.38
CA VAL A 837 5.56 -3.73 26.88
C VAL A 837 5.32 -2.54 25.95
N ILE A 838 4.13 -2.45 25.35
CA ILE A 838 3.71 -1.33 24.49
C ILE A 838 2.81 -0.37 25.30
N ARG A 839 2.93 0.95 25.09
CA ARG A 839 2.17 1.98 25.79
C ARG A 839 1.82 3.16 24.89
N GLU A 840 0.62 3.70 25.10
CA GLU A 840 0.05 4.88 24.42
C GLU A 840 0.19 6.17 25.27
N ASP A 841 -0.26 7.33 24.75
CA ASP A 841 -0.26 8.58 25.51
C ASP A 841 -1.02 8.45 26.85
N GLY A 842 -0.50 9.11 27.88
CA GLY A 842 -1.12 9.15 29.21
C GLY A 842 -1.12 7.81 29.96
N GLU A 843 -0.55 6.74 29.38
CA GLU A 843 -0.34 5.46 30.05
C GLU A 843 0.92 5.46 30.93
N ARG A 844 1.03 4.49 31.85
CA ARG A 844 2.16 4.41 32.80
C ARG A 844 3.23 3.44 32.30
N VAL A 845 4.49 3.90 32.25
CA VAL A 845 5.63 3.04 31.91
C VAL A 845 5.86 1.96 32.98
N PRO A 846 6.38 0.77 32.60
CA PRO A 846 6.58 -0.34 33.55
C PRO A 846 7.56 0.03 34.68
N ALA A 847 8.71 0.64 34.34
CA ALA A 847 9.86 0.74 35.23
C ALA A 847 10.34 2.18 35.49
N TYR A 848 9.46 3.01 36.04
CA TYR A 848 9.76 4.43 36.22
C TYR A 848 10.91 4.70 37.21
N GLY A 849 12.07 5.09 36.68
CA GLY A 849 13.26 5.46 37.47
C GLY A 849 14.05 4.27 38.01
N GLN A 850 13.93 3.09 37.38
CA GLN A 850 14.75 1.91 37.67
C GLN A 850 15.83 1.76 36.60
N ALA A 851 17.06 1.53 37.06
CA ALA A 851 18.29 1.31 36.28
C ALA A 851 19.45 0.95 37.22
N GLY A 852 20.42 0.17 36.73
CA GLY A 852 21.76 0.11 37.30
C GLY A 852 22.47 1.48 37.23
N PRO A 853 23.44 1.78 38.13
CA PRO A 853 24.20 3.03 38.06
C PRO A 853 25.02 3.23 36.77
N GLU A 854 25.16 2.17 35.96
CA GLU A 854 25.76 2.14 34.63
C GLU A 854 24.76 2.33 33.46
N GLN A 855 23.46 2.38 33.72
CA GLN A 855 22.38 2.45 32.73
C GLN A 855 21.73 3.85 32.71
N ARG A 856 20.88 4.11 31.70
CA ARG A 856 19.89 5.20 31.73
C ARG A 856 18.57 4.61 32.22
N ASP A 857 17.88 5.30 33.14
CA ASP A 857 16.51 4.90 33.48
C ASP A 857 15.53 5.27 32.34
N VAL A 858 14.38 4.61 32.28
CA VAL A 858 13.36 4.84 31.23
C VAL A 858 12.99 6.32 31.05
N ARG A 859 13.07 7.13 32.11
CA ARG A 859 12.81 8.57 32.05
C ARG A 859 14.00 9.36 31.48
N GLU A 860 15.23 8.95 31.73
CA GLU A 860 16.41 9.51 31.05
C GLU A 860 16.46 9.14 29.55
N ILE A 861 15.86 8.01 29.15
CA ILE A 861 15.72 7.62 27.73
C ILE A 861 14.61 8.42 27.03
N LEU A 862 13.41 8.49 27.61
CA LEU A 862 12.25 9.14 27.00
C LEU A 862 12.31 10.68 27.04
N GLY A 863 13.08 11.27 27.95
CA GLY A 863 13.23 12.72 28.07
C GLY A 863 11.90 13.44 28.29
N ASP A 864 11.51 14.27 27.32
CA ASP A 864 10.28 15.07 27.36
C ASP A 864 9.00 14.24 27.08
N LEU A 865 9.12 13.00 26.58
CA LEU A 865 7.99 12.10 26.29
C LEU A 865 7.39 11.43 27.54
N ILE A 866 7.77 11.87 28.75
CA ILE A 866 7.28 11.29 30.02
C ILE A 866 7.21 12.32 31.17
N THR A 867 6.17 12.19 31.99
CA THR A 867 5.96 13.00 33.20
C THR A 867 6.81 12.59 34.41
N ASP A 868 6.98 13.52 35.36
CA ASP A 868 7.58 13.33 36.70
C ASP A 868 6.90 12.22 37.57
N ASP A 869 5.69 11.79 37.22
CA ASP A 869 4.93 10.73 37.91
C ASP A 869 4.94 9.37 37.15
N GLY A 870 5.60 9.33 35.99
CA GLY A 870 5.82 8.13 35.17
C GLY A 870 4.75 7.76 34.15
N TYR A 871 3.94 8.74 33.75
CA TYR A 871 2.99 8.63 32.64
C TYR A 871 3.55 9.24 31.37
N LEU A 872 3.34 8.61 30.22
CA LEU A 872 3.79 9.06 28.91
C LEU A 872 3.13 10.38 28.47
N GLN A 873 3.81 11.03 27.53
CA GLN A 873 3.41 12.26 26.83
C GLN A 873 3.74 12.09 25.35
N LEU A 874 2.86 11.43 24.60
CA LEU A 874 3.01 11.12 23.17
C LEU A 874 1.96 11.88 22.34
N ASP A 875 2.22 12.08 21.05
CA ASP A 875 1.19 12.51 20.10
C ASP A 875 0.27 11.31 19.73
N ASP A 876 -0.95 11.57 19.24
CA ASP A 876 -1.98 10.53 19.05
C ASP A 876 -1.71 9.55 17.90
N ASP A 877 -0.62 9.74 17.15
CA ASP A 877 -0.07 8.85 16.12
C ASP A 877 1.18 8.08 16.59
N GLN A 878 1.52 8.15 17.89
CA GLN A 878 2.73 7.58 18.49
C GLN A 878 2.45 6.52 19.57
N MET A 879 3.35 5.53 19.67
CA MET A 879 3.38 4.51 20.72
C MET A 879 4.82 4.24 21.17
N ALA A 880 5.03 3.95 22.46
CA ALA A 880 6.35 3.60 23.00
C ALA A 880 6.42 2.11 23.39
N LEU A 881 7.50 1.45 22.98
CA LEU A 881 7.78 0.03 23.20
C LEU A 881 8.99 -0.10 24.14
N PHE A 882 8.83 -0.86 25.21
CA PHE A 882 9.84 -1.07 26.27
C PHE A 882 10.25 -2.54 26.34
N TYR A 883 11.56 -2.79 26.38
CA TYR A 883 12.14 -4.13 26.28
C TYR A 883 12.99 -4.48 27.50
N GLU A 884 12.88 -5.73 27.93
CA GLU A 884 13.72 -6.37 28.94
C GLU A 884 14.54 -7.50 28.30
N LEU A 885 15.86 -7.31 28.18
CA LEU A 885 16.77 -8.24 27.50
C LEU A 885 17.80 -8.86 28.47
N SER A 886 17.68 -8.60 29.78
CA SER A 886 18.58 -9.12 30.80
C SER A 886 18.04 -10.39 31.48
N GLU A 887 16.71 -10.50 31.69
CA GLU A 887 16.03 -11.64 32.32
C GLU A 887 14.98 -12.33 31.42
N GLU A 888 15.03 -13.66 31.26
CA GLU A 888 14.06 -14.44 30.48
C GLU A 888 12.67 -14.51 31.14
N ASN A 889 11.59 -14.23 30.40
CA ASN A 889 10.20 -14.29 30.86
C ASN A 889 9.91 -13.33 32.04
N ALA A 890 10.37 -12.09 31.90
CA ALA A 890 10.16 -11.00 32.84
C ALA A 890 8.67 -10.69 33.06
N ASP A 891 8.31 -10.23 34.27
CA ASP A 891 6.96 -9.80 34.64
C ASP A 891 6.91 -8.27 34.80
N PRO A 892 6.13 -7.53 33.98
CA PRO A 892 6.03 -6.07 34.08
C PRO A 892 5.49 -5.56 35.43
N ASP A 893 4.78 -6.38 36.20
CA ASP A 893 4.29 -5.99 37.54
C ASP A 893 5.44 -5.98 38.58
N ASP A 894 6.49 -6.80 38.40
CA ASP A 894 7.65 -6.85 39.30
C ASP A 894 8.61 -5.67 39.05
N ALA A 895 8.60 -5.07 37.85
CA ALA A 895 9.35 -3.88 37.45
C ALA A 895 8.99 -2.58 38.22
N MET A 896 8.17 -2.67 39.26
CA MET A 896 7.82 -1.58 40.19
C MET A 896 8.36 -1.75 41.62
N ASP A 897 8.98 -2.88 41.98
CA ASP A 897 9.36 -3.21 43.37
C ASP A 897 10.89 -3.42 43.57
N THR A 898 11.62 -2.30 43.52
CA THR A 898 12.98 -2.09 44.10
C THR A 898 14.23 -2.75 43.47
N ASN A 899 14.95 -1.99 42.62
CA ASN A 899 16.41 -2.13 42.41
C ASN A 899 16.91 -3.54 41.99
N GLU A 900 16.01 -4.38 41.50
CA GLU A 900 16.22 -5.74 41.02
C GLU A 900 15.61 -5.78 39.60
N ASP A 901 16.27 -6.46 38.67
CA ASP A 901 15.73 -6.72 37.32
C ASP A 901 14.41 -7.51 37.46
N PRO A 902 13.41 -7.34 36.57
CA PRO A 902 13.46 -6.61 35.31
C PRO A 902 13.21 -5.09 35.42
N ASP A 903 13.84 -4.31 34.55
CA ASP A 903 13.74 -2.84 34.53
C ASP A 903 13.34 -2.24 33.17
N TYR A 904 13.12 -3.06 32.13
CA TYR A 904 12.52 -2.66 30.85
C TYR A 904 13.15 -1.41 30.19
N ASN A 905 14.41 -1.08 30.52
CA ASN A 905 15.17 -0.01 29.87
C ASN A 905 16.16 -0.54 28.82
N ASP A 906 16.42 -1.86 28.83
CA ASP A 906 17.39 -2.53 27.96
C ASP A 906 17.24 -2.20 26.48
N ALA A 907 16.00 -1.96 26.03
CA ALA A 907 15.77 -1.09 24.88
C ALA A 907 14.43 -0.33 24.98
N VAL A 908 14.36 0.82 24.31
CA VAL A 908 13.14 1.62 24.15
C VAL A 908 13.03 2.09 22.69
N VAL A 909 11.87 1.86 22.08
CA VAL A 909 11.57 2.23 20.68
C VAL A 909 10.30 3.07 20.63
N LEU A 910 10.33 4.18 19.87
CA LEU A 910 9.15 4.96 19.51
C LEU A 910 8.63 4.47 18.15
N PHE A 911 7.33 4.24 18.04
CA PHE A 911 6.60 4.00 16.80
C PHE A 911 5.72 5.21 16.49
N GLU A 912 5.61 5.60 15.23
CA GLU A 912 4.90 6.79 14.73
C GLU A 912 4.30 6.49 13.35
N VAL A 913 3.14 7.06 12.99
CA VAL A 913 2.52 6.86 11.66
C VAL A 913 2.70 8.08 10.76
N VAL A 914 3.25 7.87 9.55
CA VAL A 914 3.68 8.95 8.65
C VAL A 914 2.92 9.06 7.32
N ALA A 915 2.17 8.04 6.89
CA ALA A 915 1.28 8.11 5.71
C ALA A 915 0.20 7.00 5.68
N GLU A 916 -0.83 7.15 4.84
CA GLU A 916 -1.87 6.14 4.56
C GLU A 916 -1.90 5.76 3.06
N ASN A 917 -2.15 4.49 2.75
CA ASN A 917 -2.23 3.95 1.38
C ASN A 917 -3.64 3.45 1.04
N HIS A 918 -4.24 4.00 -0.03
CA HIS A 918 -5.58 3.62 -0.47
C HIS A 918 -5.58 2.44 -1.47
N THR A 919 -5.79 1.22 -0.98
CA THR A 919 -6.16 0.06 -1.80
C THR A 919 -7.68 -0.16 -1.77
N ALA A 920 -8.28 -0.47 -2.92
CA ALA A 920 -9.72 -0.64 -3.03
C ALA A 920 -10.18 -1.97 -2.39
N THR A 921 -10.86 -1.90 -1.26
CA THR A 921 -11.46 -3.05 -0.56
C THR A 921 -12.37 -3.82 -1.51
N VAL A 922 -12.18 -5.14 -1.57
CA VAL A 922 -12.93 -6.02 -2.47
C VAL A 922 -13.81 -6.94 -1.64
N PRO A 923 -15.14 -6.90 -1.77
CA PRO A 923 -16.02 -7.85 -1.08
C PRO A 923 -15.62 -9.27 -1.45
N GLY A 924 -15.36 -10.12 -0.46
CA GLY A 924 -15.19 -11.54 -0.64
C GLY A 924 -16.50 -12.27 -0.94
N ARG A 925 -16.49 -13.59 -0.73
CA ARG A 925 -17.58 -14.47 -1.17
C ARG A 925 -18.45 -14.90 0.01
N THR A 926 -19.75 -14.98 -0.23
CA THR A 926 -20.76 -15.45 0.73
C THR A 926 -21.03 -16.95 0.50
N ASP A 927 -21.00 -17.76 1.55
CA ASP A 927 -21.22 -19.23 1.48
C ASP A 927 -21.80 -19.73 2.82
N ILE A 928 -23.10 -20.03 2.85
CA ILE A 928 -23.85 -20.35 4.07
C ILE A 928 -24.36 -21.79 4.03
N VAL A 929 -24.05 -22.58 5.07
CA VAL A 929 -24.53 -23.97 5.22
C VAL A 929 -25.20 -24.26 6.56
N ILE A 930 -26.06 -25.29 6.61
CA ILE A 930 -26.76 -25.80 7.79
C ILE A 930 -26.00 -27.01 8.36
N ASN A 931 -25.20 -26.77 9.39
CA ASN A 931 -24.35 -27.80 10.00
C ASN A 931 -25.09 -28.75 10.97
N ASP A 932 -26.20 -28.34 11.61
CA ASP A 932 -26.87 -29.11 12.66
C ASP A 932 -28.33 -28.62 12.91
N THR A 933 -29.23 -29.49 13.39
CA THR A 933 -30.61 -29.12 13.79
C THR A 933 -31.12 -29.87 15.02
N ARG A 934 -31.70 -29.13 15.98
CA ARG A 934 -32.24 -29.69 17.23
C ARG A 934 -33.55 -29.03 17.67
N GLY A 935 -34.26 -29.73 18.55
CA GLY A 935 -35.59 -29.32 19.03
C GLY A 935 -36.50 -30.51 19.32
N PRO A 936 -37.78 -30.26 19.66
CA PRO A 936 -38.69 -31.26 20.21
C PRO A 936 -39.09 -32.35 19.21
N ALA A 937 -39.18 -33.59 19.69
CA ALA A 937 -39.78 -34.70 18.93
C ALA A 937 -41.31 -34.72 19.03
N THR A 938 -41.88 -34.08 20.06
CA THR A 938 -43.33 -33.97 20.26
C THR A 938 -43.70 -32.63 20.89
N VAL A 939 -44.84 -32.04 20.50
CA VAL A 939 -45.35 -30.78 21.07
C VAL A 939 -46.84 -30.88 21.44
N ASP A 940 -47.22 -30.23 22.53
CA ASP A 940 -48.62 -30.16 22.96
C ASP A 940 -49.40 -29.12 22.11
N PRO A 941 -50.65 -29.39 21.67
CA PRO A 941 -51.38 -28.49 20.79
C PRO A 941 -51.69 -27.11 21.42
N GLY A 942 -50.95 -26.09 21.01
CA GLY A 942 -51.15 -24.70 21.42
C GLY A 942 -50.24 -24.18 22.53
N TYR A 943 -49.07 -24.79 22.72
CA TYR A 943 -47.92 -24.15 23.38
C TYR A 943 -46.96 -23.61 22.33
N ASP A 944 -46.17 -22.62 22.73
CA ASP A 944 -45.10 -22.02 21.92
C ASP A 944 -43.81 -22.81 22.22
N GLU A 945 -43.25 -23.48 21.21
CA GLU A 945 -41.96 -24.19 21.23
C GLU A 945 -41.23 -23.92 19.91
N SER A 946 -39.91 -24.08 19.89
CA SER A 946 -39.01 -23.69 18.79
C SER A 946 -38.08 -24.84 18.36
N PHE A 947 -37.51 -24.71 17.17
CA PHE A 947 -36.34 -25.47 16.73
C PHE A 947 -35.10 -24.56 16.73
N GLU A 948 -33.91 -25.15 16.91
CA GLU A 948 -32.63 -24.47 16.70
C GLU A 948 -31.95 -25.07 15.46
N VAL A 949 -31.45 -24.21 14.57
CA VAL A 949 -30.72 -24.56 13.34
C VAL A 949 -29.34 -23.91 13.40
N LYS A 950 -28.26 -24.69 13.21
CA LYS A 950 -26.89 -24.16 13.20
C LYS A 950 -26.49 -23.78 11.79
N VAL A 951 -26.32 -22.49 11.54
CA VAL A 951 -25.78 -21.96 10.29
C VAL A 951 -24.28 -21.69 10.42
N TRP A 952 -23.53 -21.83 9.33
CA TRP A 952 -22.09 -21.52 9.26
C TRP A 952 -21.80 -20.76 7.98
N ASN A 953 -21.13 -19.62 8.11
CA ASN A 953 -20.56 -18.90 6.99
C ASN A 953 -19.14 -19.43 6.73
N ARG A 954 -18.94 -20.07 5.58
CA ARG A 954 -17.63 -20.53 5.09
C ARG A 954 -16.92 -19.46 4.24
N GLY A 955 -17.62 -18.36 3.96
CA GLY A 955 -17.14 -17.19 3.23
C GLY A 955 -16.22 -16.29 4.06
N GLY A 956 -15.71 -15.24 3.41
CA GLY A 956 -14.92 -14.18 4.05
C GLY A 956 -15.78 -13.03 4.58
N ASP A 957 -16.88 -12.72 3.90
CA ASP A 957 -17.68 -11.52 4.18
C ASP A 957 -18.74 -11.77 5.26
N THR A 958 -19.18 -10.70 5.89
CA THR A 958 -20.39 -10.72 6.72
C THR A 958 -21.64 -10.87 5.86
N VAL A 959 -22.51 -11.83 6.21
CA VAL A 959 -23.74 -12.16 5.47
C VAL A 959 -24.97 -11.87 6.33
N ASP A 960 -25.92 -11.15 5.75
CA ASP A 960 -27.30 -11.01 6.24
C ASP A 960 -28.24 -11.93 5.42
N ASP A 961 -28.87 -12.91 6.07
CA ASP A 961 -29.81 -13.85 5.45
C ASP A 961 -30.84 -14.36 6.47
N SER A 962 -31.55 -15.47 6.18
CA SER A 962 -32.58 -16.05 7.04
C SER A 962 -32.61 -17.58 6.95
N VAL A 963 -33.14 -18.22 7.98
CA VAL A 963 -33.54 -19.64 7.94
C VAL A 963 -35.04 -19.69 7.69
N GLU A 964 -35.47 -20.37 6.62
CA GLU A 964 -36.88 -20.70 6.38
C GLU A 964 -37.24 -22.07 6.96
N MET A 965 -38.51 -22.25 7.35
CA MET A 965 -39.07 -23.54 7.75
C MET A 965 -40.34 -23.85 6.96
N ALA A 966 -40.45 -25.08 6.48
CA ALA A 966 -41.66 -25.66 5.92
C ALA A 966 -42.14 -26.87 6.74
N ILE A 967 -43.47 -27.00 6.86
CA ILE A 967 -44.12 -28.14 7.52
C ILE A 967 -45.09 -28.80 6.54
N ASP A 968 -44.93 -30.11 6.34
CA ASP A 968 -45.60 -30.91 5.29
C ASP A 968 -45.53 -30.27 3.89
N GLY A 969 -44.40 -29.62 3.55
CA GLY A 969 -44.20 -28.91 2.29
C GLY A 969 -45.02 -27.62 2.14
N SER A 970 -45.42 -27.00 3.26
CA SER A 970 -46.01 -25.65 3.30
C SER A 970 -45.13 -24.74 4.16
N ASN A 971 -44.69 -23.59 3.63
CA ASN A 971 -43.91 -22.61 4.41
C ASN A 971 -44.67 -22.23 5.70
N ALA A 972 -43.94 -22.29 6.80
CA ALA A 972 -44.40 -22.23 8.18
C ALA A 972 -43.86 -21.01 8.94
N GLY A 973 -42.68 -20.50 8.57
CA GLY A 973 -42.05 -19.30 9.13
C GLY A 973 -40.64 -19.08 8.59
N SER A 974 -40.02 -17.96 8.95
CA SER A 974 -38.60 -17.67 8.73
C SER A 974 -38.02 -16.90 9.91
N THR A 975 -36.70 -16.85 10.04
CA THR A 975 -35.98 -16.02 11.04
C THR A 975 -34.65 -15.53 10.49
N ASP A 976 -34.46 -14.22 10.53
CA ASP A 976 -33.29 -13.52 9.96
C ASP A 976 -32.06 -13.64 10.89
N PHE A 977 -30.87 -13.66 10.29
CA PHE A 977 -29.59 -13.61 10.98
C PHE A 977 -28.55 -12.79 10.21
N SER A 978 -27.57 -12.28 10.95
CA SER A 978 -26.30 -11.74 10.46
C SER A 978 -25.15 -12.58 10.99
N LEU A 979 -24.12 -12.83 10.20
CA LEU A 979 -23.02 -13.75 10.50
C LEU A 979 -21.71 -13.35 9.76
N ALA A 980 -20.63 -13.10 10.50
CA ALA A 980 -19.35 -12.71 9.90
C ALA A 980 -18.68 -13.87 9.13
N GLY A 981 -17.64 -13.57 8.37
CA GLY A 981 -16.83 -14.58 7.68
C GLY A 981 -16.30 -15.65 8.62
N ARG A 982 -16.24 -16.90 8.15
CA ARG A 982 -15.81 -18.09 8.91
C ARG A 982 -16.61 -18.41 10.19
N GLU A 983 -17.55 -17.57 10.64
CA GLU A 983 -18.33 -17.75 11.89
C GLU A 983 -19.54 -18.69 11.77
N SER A 984 -19.93 -19.34 12.88
CA SER A 984 -21.15 -20.17 12.97
C SER A 984 -22.07 -19.78 14.13
N LYS A 985 -23.38 -19.89 13.92
CA LYS A 985 -24.42 -19.37 14.82
C LYS A 985 -25.63 -20.30 14.89
N TRP A 986 -26.31 -20.31 16.03
CA TRP A 986 -27.60 -20.98 16.19
C TRP A 986 -28.74 -19.97 15.97
N VAL A 987 -29.67 -20.31 15.08
CA VAL A 987 -30.88 -19.56 14.75
C VAL A 987 -32.07 -20.31 15.34
N GLU A 988 -32.88 -19.63 16.15
CA GLU A 988 -34.07 -20.19 16.78
C GLU A 988 -35.31 -19.83 15.96
N ILE A 989 -36.15 -20.81 15.63
CA ILE A 989 -37.34 -20.63 14.79
C ILE A 989 -38.60 -21.26 15.42
N ASP A 990 -39.65 -20.44 15.60
CA ASP A 990 -40.88 -20.79 16.32
C ASP A 990 -41.78 -21.76 15.53
N ILE A 991 -42.28 -22.81 16.20
CA ILE A 991 -43.23 -23.77 15.63
C ILE A 991 -44.64 -23.14 15.55
N PRO A 992 -45.34 -23.19 14.39
CA PRO A 992 -46.61 -22.51 14.24
C PRO A 992 -47.74 -23.08 15.13
N SER A 993 -48.37 -22.21 15.91
CA SER A 993 -49.57 -22.59 16.66
C SER A 993 -50.72 -22.97 15.72
N GLY A 994 -51.26 -24.19 15.89
CA GLY A 994 -52.46 -24.66 15.17
C GLY A 994 -52.28 -25.84 14.22
N LEU A 995 -51.13 -26.54 14.24
CA LEU A 995 -50.92 -27.81 13.55
C LEU A 995 -51.98 -28.87 13.95
N SER A 996 -52.26 -29.81 13.04
CA SER A 996 -53.16 -30.93 13.30
C SER A 996 -52.51 -32.00 14.19
N SER A 997 -53.29 -32.84 14.86
CA SER A 997 -52.71 -33.95 15.63
C SER A 997 -52.16 -35.06 14.71
N GLY A 998 -50.89 -35.42 14.87
CA GLY A 998 -50.21 -36.47 14.09
C GLY A 998 -48.74 -36.17 13.83
N THR A 999 -48.09 -37.02 13.02
CA THR A 999 -46.73 -36.79 12.54
C THR A 999 -46.72 -35.80 11.40
N HIS A 1000 -45.82 -34.83 11.49
CA HIS A 1000 -45.53 -33.79 10.52
C HIS A 1000 -44.05 -33.87 10.11
N GLY A 1001 -43.79 -33.70 8.81
CA GLY A 1001 -42.42 -33.51 8.32
C GLY A 1001 -42.04 -32.04 8.41
N VAL A 1002 -40.86 -31.74 8.95
CA VAL A 1002 -40.28 -30.40 9.06
C VAL A 1002 -39.02 -30.34 8.20
N GLU A 1003 -38.93 -29.30 7.40
CA GLU A 1003 -37.86 -29.01 6.45
C GLU A 1003 -37.36 -27.59 6.75
N PHE A 1004 -36.06 -27.42 6.93
CA PHE A 1004 -35.39 -26.12 7.08
C PHE A 1004 -34.55 -25.85 5.84
N SER A 1005 -34.49 -24.60 5.40
CA SER A 1005 -33.61 -24.16 4.31
C SER A 1005 -33.03 -22.77 4.60
N ILE A 1006 -32.00 -22.39 3.85
CA ILE A 1006 -31.47 -21.02 3.85
C ILE A 1006 -32.34 -20.14 2.94
N GLY A 1007 -32.43 -18.84 3.24
CA GLY A 1007 -33.24 -17.89 2.48
C GLY A 1007 -32.64 -17.54 1.11
N SER A 1008 -31.30 -17.47 1.02
CA SER A 1008 -30.58 -17.29 -0.25
C SER A 1008 -30.37 -18.58 -1.04
N ASP A 1009 -30.28 -19.75 -0.40
CA ASP A 1009 -30.12 -21.06 -1.08
C ASP A 1009 -31.16 -22.10 -0.60
N ASP A 1010 -32.09 -22.44 -1.50
CA ASP A 1010 -33.15 -23.44 -1.27
C ASP A 1010 -32.69 -24.90 -1.47
N ASN A 1011 -31.43 -25.13 -1.85
CA ASN A 1011 -30.84 -26.47 -1.96
C ASN A 1011 -30.27 -26.95 -0.63
N GLU A 1012 -29.76 -26.03 0.19
CA GLU A 1012 -29.23 -26.35 1.50
C GLU A 1012 -30.38 -26.63 2.49
N THR A 1013 -30.56 -27.91 2.84
CA THR A 1013 -31.78 -28.39 3.50
C THR A 1013 -31.55 -29.40 4.61
N ALA A 1014 -32.25 -29.23 5.72
CA ALA A 1014 -32.24 -30.16 6.87
C ALA A 1014 -33.65 -30.65 7.22
N PHE A 1015 -33.77 -31.94 7.61
CA PHE A 1015 -35.07 -32.61 7.80
C PHE A 1015 -35.26 -33.19 9.21
N ARG A 1016 -36.41 -32.90 9.83
CA ARG A 1016 -36.85 -33.49 11.10
C ARG A 1016 -38.30 -33.98 11.04
N ASN A 1017 -38.64 -34.91 11.91
CA ASN A 1017 -40.01 -35.36 12.17
C ASN A 1017 -40.50 -34.79 13.51
N LEU A 1018 -41.73 -34.27 13.51
CA LEU A 1018 -42.41 -33.74 14.69
C LEU A 1018 -43.74 -34.49 14.91
N TYR A 1019 -44.08 -34.84 16.16
CA TYR A 1019 -45.41 -35.35 16.51
C TYR A 1019 -46.22 -34.32 17.29
N VAL A 1020 -47.42 -33.97 16.82
CA VAL A 1020 -48.29 -33.00 17.47
C VAL A 1020 -49.41 -33.72 18.24
N GLY A 1021 -49.45 -33.52 19.57
CA GLY A 1021 -50.42 -34.15 20.48
C GLY A 1021 -50.02 -35.53 20.99
N GLU A 1022 -50.93 -36.20 21.72
CA GLU A 1022 -50.67 -37.52 22.32
C GLU A 1022 -50.94 -38.67 21.32
N ALA A 1023 -49.99 -39.62 21.19
CA ALA A 1023 -50.15 -40.83 20.38
C ALA A 1023 -50.77 -41.99 21.20
N ASP A 1024 -51.91 -42.53 20.75
CA ASP A 1024 -52.55 -43.74 21.30
C ASP A 1024 -51.74 -45.01 20.94
N GLY A 1025 -50.99 -45.55 21.89
CA GLY A 1025 -50.10 -46.71 21.71
C GLY A 1025 -48.64 -46.33 21.44
N PRO A 1026 -47.73 -47.32 21.31
CA PRO A 1026 -46.31 -47.05 21.04
C PRO A 1026 -46.13 -46.43 19.65
N TYR A 1027 -45.32 -45.37 19.56
CA TYR A 1027 -45.09 -44.63 18.32
C TYR A 1027 -43.63 -44.18 18.23
N PHE A 1028 -42.83 -44.91 17.43
CA PHE A 1028 -41.39 -44.73 17.35
C PHE A 1028 -41.07 -43.76 16.20
N LEU A 1029 -40.69 -42.54 16.54
CA LEU A 1029 -40.41 -41.44 15.62
C LEU A 1029 -38.89 -41.37 15.35
N PRO A 1030 -38.41 -41.66 14.12
CA PRO A 1030 -37.00 -41.54 13.78
C PRO A 1030 -36.64 -40.12 13.33
N ASN A 1031 -35.53 -39.63 13.84
CA ASN A 1031 -34.82 -38.44 13.40
C ASN A 1031 -33.36 -38.81 13.06
N VAL A 1032 -32.65 -37.91 12.37
CA VAL A 1032 -31.19 -37.95 12.30
C VAL A 1032 -30.68 -36.97 13.35
N GLU A 1033 -29.66 -37.39 14.10
CA GLU A 1033 -29.02 -36.58 15.14
C GLU A 1033 -27.68 -36.00 14.65
N SER A 1034 -26.93 -36.77 13.86
CA SER A 1034 -25.74 -36.32 13.14
C SER A 1034 -25.54 -37.16 11.86
N PHE A 1035 -24.91 -36.60 10.84
CA PHE A 1035 -24.41 -37.34 9.69
C PHE A 1035 -23.30 -36.56 8.97
N GLU A 1036 -22.44 -37.26 8.24
CA GLU A 1036 -21.46 -36.65 7.34
C GLU A 1036 -22.11 -36.33 5.99
N GLY A 1037 -22.16 -35.04 5.64
CA GLY A 1037 -22.79 -34.56 4.39
C GLY A 1037 -22.01 -34.98 3.14
N THR A 1038 -20.68 -34.93 3.20
CA THR A 1038 -19.78 -35.29 2.10
C THR A 1038 -18.63 -36.19 2.61
N VAL A 1039 -18.31 -37.29 1.91
CA VAL A 1039 -17.20 -38.21 2.25
C VAL A 1039 -16.35 -38.64 1.04
N PRO A 1040 -15.06 -39.00 1.22
CA PRO A 1040 -14.24 -39.53 0.14
C PRO A 1040 -14.72 -40.90 -0.37
N PRO A 1041 -14.49 -41.24 -1.66
CA PRO A 1041 -14.70 -42.59 -2.17
C PRO A 1041 -13.89 -43.65 -1.40
N GLY A 1042 -14.57 -44.65 -0.86
CA GLY A 1042 -13.97 -45.72 -0.05
C GLY A 1042 -13.91 -45.44 1.46
N GLU A 1043 -14.32 -44.27 1.92
CA GLU A 1043 -14.62 -44.03 3.33
C GLU A 1043 -16.11 -44.30 3.63
N SER A 1044 -16.44 -44.48 4.91
CA SER A 1044 -17.78 -44.87 5.35
C SER A 1044 -18.51 -43.68 5.96
N ALA A 1045 -19.47 -43.13 5.23
CA ALA A 1045 -20.34 -42.08 5.76
C ALA A 1045 -21.14 -42.58 6.96
N GLU A 1046 -20.92 -41.95 8.11
CA GLU A 1046 -21.61 -42.28 9.35
C GLU A 1046 -22.91 -41.46 9.49
N ILE A 1047 -24.01 -42.13 9.84
CA ILE A 1047 -25.34 -41.53 10.03
C ILE A 1047 -25.93 -42.00 11.37
N GLU A 1048 -26.11 -41.09 12.32
CA GLU A 1048 -26.72 -41.36 13.61
C GLU A 1048 -28.24 -41.19 13.58
N ALA A 1049 -28.95 -42.29 13.76
CA ALA A 1049 -30.40 -42.32 13.86
C ALA A 1049 -30.85 -42.26 15.34
N LEU A 1050 -31.46 -41.15 15.75
CA LEU A 1050 -32.16 -41.02 17.03
C LEU A 1050 -33.62 -41.47 16.88
N VAL A 1051 -34.09 -42.35 17.75
CA VAL A 1051 -35.49 -42.81 17.71
C VAL A 1051 -36.16 -42.57 19.06
N THR A 1052 -37.19 -41.72 19.06
CA THR A 1052 -37.97 -41.39 20.26
C THR A 1052 -39.32 -42.09 20.23
N ASN A 1053 -39.72 -42.74 21.32
CA ASN A 1053 -41.08 -43.27 21.47
C ASN A 1053 -42.01 -42.19 22.05
N VAL A 1054 -42.67 -41.44 21.17
CA VAL A 1054 -43.66 -40.39 21.52
C VAL A 1054 -45.03 -40.97 21.93
N GLY A 1055 -45.15 -42.30 22.01
CA GLY A 1055 -46.34 -43.03 22.43
C GLY A 1055 -46.49 -43.24 23.94
N ASP A 1056 -47.71 -43.51 24.40
CA ASP A 1056 -48.05 -43.72 25.81
C ASP A 1056 -47.69 -45.11 26.39
N ASN A 1057 -47.15 -46.02 25.56
CA ASN A 1057 -46.86 -47.41 25.92
C ASN A 1057 -45.43 -47.83 25.55
N GLU A 1058 -44.84 -48.72 26.35
CA GLU A 1058 -43.56 -49.39 26.03
C GLU A 1058 -43.73 -50.41 24.89
N SER A 1059 -42.73 -50.53 24.00
CA SER A 1059 -42.74 -51.53 22.92
C SER A 1059 -41.33 -51.87 22.44
N THR A 1060 -41.23 -52.79 21.48
CA THR A 1060 -40.01 -53.13 20.75
C THR A 1060 -40.28 -53.03 19.26
N GLN A 1061 -39.38 -52.42 18.49
CA GLN A 1061 -39.43 -52.32 17.03
C GLN A 1061 -38.04 -52.53 16.40
N ASP A 1062 -38.01 -52.84 15.11
CA ASP A 1062 -36.79 -52.80 14.31
C ASP A 1062 -36.71 -51.45 13.57
N VAL A 1063 -35.51 -50.88 13.45
CA VAL A 1063 -35.22 -49.68 12.66
C VAL A 1063 -34.37 -50.07 11.45
N THR A 1064 -34.74 -49.62 10.25
CA THR A 1064 -34.01 -49.92 9.01
C THR A 1064 -33.43 -48.65 8.41
N ALA A 1065 -32.12 -48.65 8.15
CA ALA A 1065 -31.44 -47.64 7.34
C ALA A 1065 -31.17 -48.24 5.97
N THR A 1066 -31.53 -47.57 4.88
CA THR A 1066 -31.41 -48.14 3.52
C THR A 1066 -31.23 -47.07 2.47
N VAL A 1067 -30.25 -47.27 1.57
CA VAL A 1067 -30.08 -46.46 0.37
C VAL A 1067 -31.30 -46.69 -0.54
N VAL A 1068 -32.10 -45.64 -0.75
CA VAL A 1068 -33.34 -45.70 -1.54
C VAL A 1068 -33.17 -45.14 -2.95
N GLU A 1069 -32.29 -44.15 -3.13
CA GLU A 1069 -32.04 -43.44 -4.39
C GLU A 1069 -30.54 -43.11 -4.48
N THR A 1070 -29.98 -43.01 -5.70
CA THR A 1070 -28.62 -42.51 -5.96
C THR A 1070 -28.62 -41.56 -7.17
N TYR A 1071 -27.70 -40.61 -7.17
CA TYR A 1071 -27.62 -39.50 -8.13
C TYR A 1071 -26.16 -39.24 -8.55
N HIS A 1072 -25.96 -38.31 -9.51
CA HIS A 1072 -24.64 -37.77 -9.90
C HIS A 1072 -23.55 -38.78 -10.29
N GLY A 1073 -23.94 -39.97 -10.77
CA GLY A 1073 -23.02 -40.99 -11.28
C GLY A 1073 -22.95 -42.26 -10.43
N LEU A 1074 -23.25 -42.14 -9.14
CA LEU A 1074 -23.25 -43.25 -8.18
C LEU A 1074 -24.36 -44.27 -8.47
N SER A 1075 -24.02 -45.57 -8.47
CA SER A 1075 -24.98 -46.67 -8.52
C SER A 1075 -25.05 -47.39 -7.18
N VAL A 1076 -26.23 -47.91 -6.82
CA VAL A 1076 -26.44 -48.76 -5.62
C VAL A 1076 -25.56 -50.02 -5.64
N SER A 1077 -24.99 -50.41 -6.80
CA SER A 1077 -23.98 -51.48 -6.90
C SER A 1077 -22.64 -51.15 -6.28
N ASP A 1078 -22.36 -49.87 -6.09
CA ASP A 1078 -21.05 -49.33 -5.74
C ASP A 1078 -21.00 -48.97 -4.24
N VAL A 1079 -22.14 -49.09 -3.54
CA VAL A 1079 -22.30 -48.93 -2.09
C VAL A 1079 -22.25 -50.30 -1.41
N ALA A 1080 -21.40 -50.45 -0.40
CA ALA A 1080 -21.32 -51.64 0.44
C ALA A 1080 -22.51 -51.70 1.43
N ASP A 1081 -23.05 -52.90 1.63
CA ASP A 1081 -24.20 -53.19 2.51
C ASP A 1081 -25.29 -52.08 2.54
N PRO A 1082 -25.93 -51.75 1.39
CA PRO A 1082 -26.83 -50.59 1.22
C PRO A 1082 -28.17 -50.70 1.97
N SER A 1083 -28.34 -51.69 2.85
CA SER A 1083 -29.51 -51.85 3.71
C SER A 1083 -29.10 -52.53 5.01
N GLN A 1084 -29.25 -51.81 6.12
CA GLN A 1084 -28.84 -52.20 7.46
C GLN A 1084 -30.03 -52.18 8.42
N THR A 1085 -29.93 -52.90 9.53
CA THR A 1085 -31.02 -53.03 10.50
C THR A 1085 -30.51 -52.92 11.93
N TRP A 1086 -31.24 -52.17 12.74
CA TRP A 1086 -31.19 -52.18 14.19
C TRP A 1086 -32.35 -53.03 14.68
N SER A 1087 -32.07 -54.26 15.08
CA SER A 1087 -33.11 -55.17 15.57
C SER A 1087 -33.35 -55.01 17.07
N ASP A 1088 -34.58 -55.27 17.48
CA ASP A 1088 -35.02 -55.36 18.88
C ASP A 1088 -34.84 -54.06 19.72
N LEU A 1089 -34.91 -52.86 19.12
CA LEU A 1089 -34.91 -51.59 19.88
C LEU A 1089 -36.14 -51.51 20.80
N HIS A 1090 -35.90 -51.39 22.10
CA HIS A 1090 -36.95 -51.35 23.13
C HIS A 1090 -36.97 -50.02 23.89
N LEU A 1091 -38.06 -49.27 23.73
CA LEU A 1091 -38.25 -47.95 24.35
C LEU A 1091 -39.50 -47.92 25.25
N GLY A 1092 -39.36 -47.25 26.39
CA GLY A 1092 -40.49 -46.83 27.24
C GLY A 1092 -41.22 -45.62 26.63
N ALA A 1093 -42.34 -45.22 27.24
CA ALA A 1093 -43.05 -44.00 26.84
C ALA A 1093 -42.19 -42.75 27.13
N GLY A 1094 -41.98 -41.90 26.12
CA GLY A 1094 -41.13 -40.71 26.22
C GLY A 1094 -39.63 -41.00 26.38
N ALA A 1095 -39.18 -42.20 26.01
CA ALA A 1095 -37.76 -42.56 25.97
C ALA A 1095 -37.24 -42.59 24.54
N ASP A 1096 -35.94 -42.35 24.40
CA ASP A 1096 -35.17 -42.40 23.16
C ASP A 1096 -33.92 -43.28 23.31
N ASP A 1097 -33.31 -43.61 22.17
CA ASP A 1097 -32.01 -44.26 22.03
C ASP A 1097 -31.46 -43.91 20.63
N SER A 1098 -30.13 -43.84 20.46
CA SER A 1098 -29.49 -43.54 19.16
C SER A 1098 -28.73 -44.74 18.61
N LYS A 1099 -28.54 -44.78 17.29
CA LYS A 1099 -27.63 -45.72 16.64
C LYS A 1099 -27.04 -45.18 15.35
N LEU A 1100 -25.72 -45.31 15.26
CA LEU A 1100 -24.92 -45.04 14.07
C LEU A 1100 -24.99 -46.18 13.01
N PHE A 1101 -25.10 -45.79 11.75
CA PHE A 1101 -25.07 -46.64 10.55
C PHE A 1101 -24.01 -46.10 9.58
N GLY A 1102 -23.08 -46.94 9.10
CA GLY A 1102 -22.00 -46.53 8.19
C GLY A 1102 -22.19 -47.05 6.77
N PHE A 1103 -22.09 -46.20 5.74
CA PHE A 1103 -22.24 -46.56 4.32
C PHE A 1103 -20.99 -46.19 3.51
N GLU A 1104 -20.28 -47.21 2.99
CA GLU A 1104 -19.07 -47.05 2.17
C GLU A 1104 -19.41 -47.12 0.68
N ALA A 1105 -18.91 -46.19 -0.13
CA ALA A 1105 -19.16 -46.12 -1.58
C ALA A 1105 -17.87 -46.00 -2.40
N SER A 1106 -17.74 -46.80 -3.47
CA SER A 1106 -16.50 -46.88 -4.26
C SER A 1106 -16.43 -45.95 -5.48
N ALA A 1107 -17.30 -44.94 -5.58
CA ALA A 1107 -17.41 -44.01 -6.69
C ALA A 1107 -18.05 -42.69 -6.25
N GLU A 1108 -17.77 -41.60 -6.96
CA GLU A 1108 -18.39 -40.30 -6.69
C GLU A 1108 -19.89 -40.26 -7.04
N GLY A 1109 -20.60 -39.35 -6.36
CA GLY A 1109 -22.04 -39.07 -6.52
C GLY A 1109 -22.81 -39.17 -5.21
N THR A 1110 -24.10 -38.86 -5.23
CA THR A 1110 -24.91 -38.71 -4.01
C THR A 1110 -25.78 -39.95 -3.76
N MET A 1111 -25.87 -40.42 -2.52
CA MET A 1111 -26.81 -41.46 -2.07
C MET A 1111 -27.84 -40.91 -1.10
N ARG A 1112 -29.09 -41.33 -1.24
CA ARG A 1112 -30.17 -40.99 -0.31
C ARG A 1112 -30.44 -42.15 0.64
N VAL A 1113 -30.16 -41.96 1.93
CA VAL A 1113 -30.36 -42.98 2.97
C VAL A 1113 -31.66 -42.68 3.72
N ARG A 1114 -32.59 -43.64 3.71
CA ARG A 1114 -33.85 -43.55 4.47
C ARG A 1114 -33.78 -44.40 5.74
N ILE A 1115 -34.03 -43.76 6.88
CA ILE A 1115 -34.19 -44.40 8.20
C ILE A 1115 -35.69 -44.56 8.48
N ALA A 1116 -36.14 -45.77 8.82
CA ALA A 1116 -37.55 -46.08 9.00
C ALA A 1116 -37.85 -47.04 10.16
N THR A 1117 -38.93 -46.74 10.89
CA THR A 1117 -39.59 -47.59 11.90
C THR A 1117 -40.89 -48.18 11.33
N GLU A 1118 -41.71 -48.86 12.14
CA GLU A 1118 -43.07 -49.23 11.71
C GLU A 1118 -44.02 -48.03 11.62
N ASN A 1119 -43.70 -46.91 12.28
CA ASN A 1119 -44.57 -45.74 12.42
C ASN A 1119 -44.26 -44.60 11.44
N ALA A 1120 -42.97 -44.31 11.22
CA ALA A 1120 -42.51 -43.13 10.47
C ALA A 1120 -41.14 -43.37 9.82
N SER A 1121 -40.67 -42.42 9.01
CA SER A 1121 -39.33 -42.45 8.42
C SER A 1121 -38.79 -41.04 8.19
N THR A 1122 -37.47 -40.89 8.24
CA THR A 1122 -36.73 -39.72 7.76
C THR A 1122 -35.74 -40.15 6.68
N ALA A 1123 -35.15 -39.21 5.94
CA ALA A 1123 -34.09 -39.48 4.98
C ALA A 1123 -33.10 -38.32 4.89
N VAL A 1124 -31.83 -38.65 4.65
CA VAL A 1124 -30.75 -37.70 4.39
C VAL A 1124 -30.06 -38.04 3.06
N ASN A 1125 -29.43 -37.03 2.45
CA ASN A 1125 -28.56 -37.20 1.31
C ASN A 1125 -27.10 -37.18 1.80
N VAL A 1126 -26.27 -38.05 1.25
CA VAL A 1126 -24.82 -38.08 1.50
C VAL A 1126 -24.12 -38.02 0.14
N THR A 1127 -23.23 -37.05 -0.04
CA THR A 1127 -22.41 -36.90 -1.23
C THR A 1127 -21.10 -37.66 -1.06
N VAL A 1128 -20.66 -38.33 -2.13
CA VAL A 1128 -19.36 -39.00 -2.18
C VAL A 1128 -18.53 -38.25 -3.21
N MET A 1129 -17.42 -37.64 -2.80
CA MET A 1129 -16.58 -36.83 -3.68
C MET A 1129 -15.13 -36.81 -3.21
N GLU A 1130 -14.19 -36.82 -4.15
CA GLU A 1130 -12.76 -36.80 -3.85
C GLU A 1130 -12.26 -35.35 -3.68
N PRO A 1131 -11.66 -34.97 -2.54
CA PRO A 1131 -11.15 -33.62 -2.31
C PRO A 1131 -9.96 -33.31 -3.20
N ARG A 1132 -10.00 -32.17 -3.89
CA ARG A 1132 -8.95 -31.72 -4.81
C ARG A 1132 -8.96 -30.21 -4.98
N LEU A 1133 -7.81 -29.60 -5.22
CA LEU A 1133 -7.71 -28.20 -5.62
C LEU A 1133 -7.92 -28.08 -7.14
N ASP A 1134 -9.10 -27.69 -7.60
CA ASP A 1134 -9.37 -27.42 -9.01
C ASP A 1134 -9.04 -25.94 -9.34
N VAL A 1135 -8.28 -25.68 -10.41
CA VAL A 1135 -8.03 -24.30 -10.89
C VAL A 1135 -9.23 -23.89 -11.76
N LYS A 1136 -9.93 -22.83 -11.39
CA LYS A 1136 -11.19 -22.42 -12.04
C LYS A 1136 -10.98 -21.37 -13.13
N ARG A 1137 -10.12 -20.40 -12.88
CA ARG A 1137 -9.75 -19.30 -13.77
C ARG A 1137 -8.51 -18.58 -13.22
N ALA A 1138 -7.68 -18.07 -14.12
CA ALA A 1138 -6.72 -17.01 -13.81
C ALA A 1138 -7.44 -15.65 -13.92
N ILE A 1139 -6.90 -14.61 -13.29
CA ILE A 1139 -7.43 -13.25 -13.30
C ILE A 1139 -6.25 -12.29 -13.47
N VAL A 1140 -6.37 -11.32 -14.38
CA VAL A 1140 -5.38 -10.25 -14.60
C VAL A 1140 -6.11 -8.92 -14.60
N GLY A 1141 -5.83 -8.07 -13.61
CA GLY A 1141 -6.68 -6.93 -13.30
C GLY A 1141 -8.08 -7.42 -12.92
N ASP A 1142 -9.10 -7.07 -13.71
CA ASP A 1142 -10.50 -7.50 -13.47
C ASP A 1142 -11.03 -8.52 -14.50
N GLN A 1143 -10.20 -8.95 -15.47
CA GLN A 1143 -10.59 -9.94 -16.47
C GLN A 1143 -10.20 -11.35 -16.06
N THR A 1144 -11.06 -12.33 -16.38
CA THR A 1144 -10.83 -13.74 -15.99
C THR A 1144 -10.60 -14.65 -17.20
N TYR A 1145 -9.63 -15.56 -17.12
CA TYR A 1145 -9.16 -16.42 -18.19
C TYR A 1145 -9.20 -17.90 -17.79
N ARG A 1146 -9.70 -18.76 -18.67
CA ARG A 1146 -9.88 -20.20 -18.45
C ARG A 1146 -8.84 -21.04 -19.20
N ASP A 1147 -8.92 -22.36 -19.05
CA ASP A 1147 -8.06 -23.28 -19.78
C ASP A 1147 -8.19 -23.13 -21.30
N GLY A 1148 -7.04 -22.84 -21.93
CA GLY A 1148 -6.90 -22.56 -23.35
C GLY A 1148 -7.04 -21.08 -23.74
N ASP A 1149 -7.38 -20.18 -22.81
CA ASP A 1149 -7.54 -18.76 -23.13
C ASP A 1149 -6.17 -18.05 -23.27
N ALA A 1150 -6.14 -17.05 -24.16
CA ALA A 1150 -4.98 -16.19 -24.37
C ALA A 1150 -5.13 -14.88 -23.57
N ILE A 1151 -4.20 -14.65 -22.64
CA ILE A 1151 -4.03 -13.39 -21.92
C ILE A 1151 -3.25 -12.44 -22.82
N VAL A 1152 -3.71 -11.19 -22.97
CA VAL A 1152 -2.94 -10.13 -23.63
C VAL A 1152 -2.81 -8.98 -22.63
N SER A 1153 -1.57 -8.58 -22.30
CA SER A 1153 -1.34 -7.48 -21.37
C SER A 1153 -0.17 -6.58 -21.75
N THR A 1154 -0.32 -5.30 -21.43
CA THR A 1154 0.73 -4.26 -21.45
C THR A 1154 1.54 -4.19 -20.16
N ASN A 1155 0.98 -4.68 -19.05
CA ASN A 1155 1.60 -4.72 -17.72
C ASN A 1155 1.03 -5.90 -16.92
N LEU A 1156 1.89 -6.77 -16.40
CA LEU A 1156 1.59 -8.07 -15.83
C LEU A 1156 2.41 -8.29 -14.54
N GLU A 1157 2.15 -7.45 -13.54
CA GLU A 1157 2.81 -7.45 -12.22
C GLU A 1157 2.35 -8.62 -11.33
N SER A 1158 1.09 -9.05 -11.45
CA SER A 1158 0.55 -10.19 -10.72
C SER A 1158 -0.41 -11.02 -11.58
N LEU A 1159 -0.62 -12.28 -11.17
CA LEU A 1159 -1.59 -13.20 -11.74
C LEU A 1159 -2.39 -13.85 -10.61
N THR A 1160 -3.56 -13.31 -10.31
CA THR A 1160 -4.48 -13.91 -9.34
C THR A 1160 -5.09 -15.20 -9.93
N VAL A 1161 -5.29 -16.22 -9.10
CA VAL A 1161 -5.84 -17.52 -9.51
C VAL A 1161 -7.00 -17.89 -8.60
N ASP A 1162 -8.15 -18.18 -9.20
CA ASP A 1162 -9.33 -18.67 -8.49
C ASP A 1162 -9.27 -20.20 -8.39
N VAL A 1163 -9.13 -20.69 -7.16
CA VAL A 1163 -9.01 -22.11 -6.84
C VAL A 1163 -10.22 -22.54 -6.03
N GLY A 1164 -10.74 -23.73 -6.32
CA GLY A 1164 -11.89 -24.29 -5.60
C GLY A 1164 -11.71 -25.74 -5.25
N ASN A 1165 -12.16 -26.15 -4.06
CA ASN A 1165 -12.35 -27.55 -3.74
C ASN A 1165 -13.82 -27.94 -3.95
N PRO A 1166 -14.14 -28.84 -4.90
CA PRO A 1166 -15.52 -29.23 -5.16
C PRO A 1166 -16.12 -30.13 -4.06
N ALA A 1167 -15.29 -30.71 -3.18
CA ALA A 1167 -15.73 -31.54 -2.07
C ALA A 1167 -15.65 -30.78 -0.74
N GLU A 1168 -16.65 -30.95 0.13
CA GLU A 1168 -16.69 -30.41 1.49
C GLU A 1168 -15.83 -31.24 2.47
N ILE A 1169 -14.61 -31.55 2.05
CA ILE A 1169 -13.58 -32.25 2.80
C ILE A 1169 -12.29 -31.45 2.62
N PRO A 1170 -11.56 -31.06 3.70
CA PRO A 1170 -10.39 -30.19 3.56
C PRO A 1170 -9.30 -30.75 2.63
N ARG A 1171 -8.80 -29.89 1.74
CA ARG A 1171 -7.65 -30.16 0.85
C ARG A 1171 -6.65 -29.02 0.98
N SER A 1172 -5.42 -29.35 1.33
CA SER A 1172 -4.29 -28.41 1.45
C SER A 1172 -3.31 -28.57 0.29
N GLY A 1173 -2.75 -27.46 -0.20
CA GLY A 1173 -1.81 -27.46 -1.31
C GLY A 1173 -1.54 -26.10 -1.95
N ASP A 1174 -0.53 -26.06 -2.82
CA ASP A 1174 -0.01 -24.88 -3.49
C ASP A 1174 -0.49 -24.73 -4.95
N VAL A 1175 -0.39 -23.50 -5.49
CA VAL A 1175 -0.54 -23.21 -6.92
C VAL A 1175 0.79 -22.74 -7.47
N GLU A 1176 1.35 -23.49 -8.43
CA GLU A 1176 2.59 -23.11 -9.13
C GLU A 1176 2.26 -22.51 -10.51
N LEU A 1177 2.79 -21.32 -10.82
CA LEU A 1177 2.88 -20.81 -12.19
C LEU A 1177 4.17 -21.28 -12.86
N HIS A 1178 4.03 -21.82 -14.07
CA HIS A 1178 5.12 -22.20 -14.94
C HIS A 1178 4.94 -21.55 -16.31
N MET A 1179 5.98 -20.92 -16.85
CA MET A 1179 5.94 -20.25 -18.16
C MET A 1179 7.10 -20.64 -19.06
N ARG A 1180 6.93 -20.47 -20.37
CA ARG A 1180 8.01 -20.57 -21.36
C ARG A 1180 7.77 -19.64 -22.54
N GLU A 1181 8.83 -19.08 -23.10
CA GLU A 1181 8.78 -18.37 -24.39
C GLU A 1181 8.33 -19.32 -25.51
N ASP A 1182 7.52 -18.85 -26.47
CA ASP A 1182 7.07 -19.69 -27.60
C ASP A 1182 8.25 -20.35 -28.33
N GLY A 1183 8.12 -21.65 -28.60
CA GLY A 1183 9.15 -22.48 -29.19
C GLY A 1183 10.28 -22.94 -28.24
N ALA A 1184 10.29 -22.54 -26.97
CA ALA A 1184 11.24 -23.04 -25.97
C ALA A 1184 10.94 -24.49 -25.53
N GLY A 1185 11.97 -25.19 -25.04
CA GLY A 1185 11.94 -26.65 -24.86
C GLY A 1185 11.36 -27.18 -23.54
N SER A 1186 11.31 -26.34 -22.50
CA SER A 1186 10.84 -26.65 -21.15
C SER A 1186 10.06 -25.47 -20.60
N PHE A 1187 9.12 -25.76 -19.70
CA PHE A 1187 8.55 -24.76 -18.81
C PHE A 1187 9.55 -24.45 -17.70
N GLU A 1188 9.76 -23.16 -17.44
CA GLU A 1188 10.45 -22.66 -16.27
C GLU A 1188 9.42 -22.34 -15.18
N HIS A 1189 9.78 -22.58 -13.94
CA HIS A 1189 8.95 -22.21 -12.79
C HIS A 1189 9.09 -20.70 -12.55
N ILE A 1190 7.96 -19.99 -12.38
CA ILE A 1190 7.95 -18.54 -12.18
C ILE A 1190 7.72 -18.22 -10.72
N ASP A 1191 6.61 -18.70 -10.16
CA ASP A 1191 6.19 -18.43 -8.80
C ASP A 1191 5.34 -19.57 -8.21
N THR A 1192 5.27 -19.67 -6.89
CA THR A 1192 4.41 -20.58 -6.12
C THR A 1192 3.68 -19.80 -5.04
N SER A 1193 2.37 -19.99 -4.94
CA SER A 1193 1.60 -19.46 -3.83
C SER A 1193 1.93 -20.13 -2.50
N ASP A 1194 1.53 -19.48 -1.41
CA ASP A 1194 1.36 -20.18 -0.14
C ASP A 1194 0.37 -21.35 -0.24
N SER A 1195 0.49 -22.31 0.69
CA SER A 1195 -0.42 -23.47 0.73
C SER A 1195 -1.80 -23.05 1.23
N ILE A 1196 -2.79 -23.20 0.36
CA ILE A 1196 -4.19 -22.91 0.66
C ILE A 1196 -4.90 -24.17 1.14
N THR A 1197 -5.77 -24.03 2.15
CA THR A 1197 -6.64 -25.13 2.61
C THR A 1197 -8.10 -24.82 2.31
N LEU A 1198 -8.69 -25.57 1.38
CA LEU A 1198 -10.08 -25.40 0.94
C LEU A 1198 -10.96 -26.56 1.38
N ASN A 1199 -12.17 -26.27 1.83
CA ASN A 1199 -13.14 -27.24 2.37
C ASN A 1199 -14.54 -26.98 1.79
N GLY A 1200 -14.78 -27.42 0.54
CA GLY A 1200 -16.01 -27.12 -0.22
C GLY A 1200 -16.12 -25.70 -0.77
N ASN A 1201 -15.19 -24.82 -0.38
CA ASN A 1201 -15.17 -23.40 -0.72
C ASN A 1201 -14.12 -23.09 -1.82
N ARG A 1202 -14.01 -21.79 -2.15
CA ARG A 1202 -13.07 -21.24 -3.13
C ARG A 1202 -12.28 -20.12 -2.49
N THR A 1203 -11.04 -19.93 -2.93
CA THR A 1203 -10.23 -18.76 -2.61
C THR A 1203 -9.62 -18.18 -3.88
N LEU A 1204 -9.19 -16.94 -3.79
CA LEU A 1204 -8.20 -16.40 -4.72
C LEU A 1204 -6.80 -16.61 -4.16
N VAL A 1205 -5.84 -16.66 -5.07
CA VAL A 1205 -4.43 -16.94 -4.81
C VAL A 1205 -3.62 -16.03 -5.71
N ASP A 1206 -2.93 -15.05 -5.14
CA ASP A 1206 -2.07 -14.18 -5.91
C ASP A 1206 -0.71 -14.83 -6.19
N LEU A 1207 -0.19 -14.59 -7.38
CA LEU A 1207 1.15 -15.00 -7.81
C LEU A 1207 1.90 -13.74 -8.27
N ASP A 1208 3.06 -13.50 -7.68
CA ASP A 1208 3.90 -12.33 -7.96
C ASP A 1208 4.75 -12.56 -9.22
N LEU A 1209 4.78 -11.55 -10.09
CA LEU A 1209 5.56 -11.55 -11.33
C LEU A 1209 6.60 -10.42 -11.36
N THR A 1210 6.65 -9.59 -10.31
CA THR A 1210 7.65 -8.52 -10.11
C THR A 1210 8.98 -9.08 -9.57
N GLY A 1211 8.93 -10.19 -8.83
CA GLY A 1211 10.09 -10.92 -8.36
C GLY A 1211 11.05 -11.43 -9.45
N SER A 1212 12.32 -11.59 -9.08
CA SER A 1212 13.38 -12.07 -9.98
C SER A 1212 13.20 -13.54 -10.38
N ASN A 1213 12.68 -13.77 -11.59
CA ASN A 1213 12.33 -15.10 -12.10
C ASN A 1213 13.28 -15.59 -13.22
N PRO A 1214 13.23 -16.89 -13.62
CA PRO A 1214 14.12 -17.45 -14.63
C PRO A 1214 13.98 -16.85 -16.04
N LEU A 1215 12.87 -16.15 -16.33
CA LEU A 1215 12.68 -15.44 -17.58
C LEU A 1215 13.28 -14.02 -17.52
N GLY A 1216 13.33 -13.36 -16.38
CA GLY A 1216 14.03 -12.08 -16.17
C GLY A 1216 13.80 -11.45 -14.80
N PRO A 1217 14.48 -10.33 -14.48
CA PRO A 1217 14.26 -9.57 -13.25
C PRO A 1217 12.99 -8.72 -13.27
N ASP A 1218 12.31 -8.64 -14.42
CA ASP A 1218 11.05 -7.93 -14.64
C ASP A 1218 10.44 -8.49 -15.94
N LEU A 1219 9.17 -8.94 -15.87
CA LEU A 1219 8.42 -9.46 -17.01
C LEU A 1219 7.75 -8.34 -17.84
N ASN A 1220 7.47 -7.18 -17.25
CA ASN A 1220 6.80 -6.05 -17.88
C ASN A 1220 7.69 -5.38 -18.93
N ASN A 1221 9.00 -5.34 -18.67
CA ASN A 1221 10.02 -4.91 -19.64
C ASN A 1221 10.26 -5.91 -20.80
N LYS A 1222 9.42 -6.94 -20.98
CA LYS A 1222 9.60 -7.99 -22.00
C LYS A 1222 8.40 -8.21 -22.92
N THR A 1223 8.49 -7.71 -24.15
CA THR A 1223 7.51 -8.04 -25.22
C THR A 1223 7.70 -9.47 -25.76
N GLY A 1224 6.65 -10.27 -25.84
CA GLY A 1224 6.72 -11.64 -26.39
C GLY A 1224 5.43 -12.45 -26.21
N VAL A 1225 5.42 -13.66 -26.78
CA VAL A 1225 4.38 -14.68 -26.53
C VAL A 1225 4.99 -15.80 -25.70
N TYR A 1226 4.29 -16.16 -24.63
CA TYR A 1226 4.67 -17.21 -23.68
C TYR A 1226 3.54 -18.22 -23.58
N GLU A 1227 3.85 -19.51 -23.47
CA GLU A 1227 2.88 -20.49 -22.95
C GLU A 1227 2.96 -20.51 -21.43
N TYR A 1228 1.82 -20.71 -20.75
CA TYR A 1228 1.76 -20.91 -19.29
C TYR A 1228 1.08 -22.23 -18.91
N GLU A 1229 1.46 -22.75 -17.74
CA GLU A 1229 0.74 -23.78 -17.00
C GLU A 1229 0.54 -23.28 -15.55
N LEU A 1230 -0.71 -23.20 -15.12
CA LEU A 1230 -1.08 -23.09 -13.69
C LEU A 1230 -1.32 -24.50 -13.17
N ARG A 1231 -0.65 -24.87 -12.08
CA ARG A 1231 -0.71 -26.22 -11.52
C ARG A 1231 -1.10 -26.14 -10.07
N SER A 1232 -2.26 -26.66 -9.70
CA SER A 1232 -2.57 -26.93 -8.31
C SER A 1232 -1.97 -28.27 -7.89
N LYS A 1233 -1.40 -28.32 -6.70
CA LYS A 1233 -0.65 -29.47 -6.21
C LYS A 1233 -0.89 -29.61 -4.72
N ALA A 1234 -0.99 -30.85 -4.24
CA ALA A 1234 -1.40 -31.11 -2.87
C ALA A 1234 -0.22 -31.46 -1.96
N ASP A 1235 -0.34 -31.06 -0.69
CA ASP A 1235 0.71 -31.24 0.30
C ASP A 1235 1.08 -32.73 0.47
N GLY A 1236 2.35 -33.04 0.17
CA GLY A 1236 2.95 -34.35 0.37
C GLY A 1236 2.59 -35.45 -0.65
N GLU A 1237 1.68 -35.21 -1.60
CA GLU A 1237 1.27 -36.21 -2.61
C GLU A 1237 2.02 -36.03 -3.95
N PRO A 1238 2.48 -37.11 -4.62
CA PRO A 1238 3.19 -37.02 -5.89
C PRO A 1238 2.22 -36.92 -7.09
N GLY A 1239 1.69 -35.72 -7.33
CA GLY A 1239 0.86 -35.39 -8.48
C GLY A 1239 0.35 -33.95 -8.43
N ASN A 1240 -0.30 -33.51 -9.51
CA ASN A 1240 -1.05 -32.26 -9.53
C ASN A 1240 -2.53 -32.64 -9.36
N ASP A 1241 -3.27 -31.85 -8.58
CA ASP A 1241 -4.73 -32.01 -8.47
C ASP A 1241 -5.41 -31.53 -9.76
N ASP A 1242 -4.94 -30.41 -10.33
CA ASP A 1242 -5.39 -29.87 -11.62
C ASP A 1242 -4.26 -29.13 -12.39
N VAL A 1243 -4.43 -28.94 -13.70
CA VAL A 1243 -3.51 -28.18 -14.57
C VAL A 1243 -4.26 -27.39 -15.64
N GLN A 1244 -4.35 -26.07 -15.45
CA GLN A 1244 -4.80 -25.11 -16.46
C GLN A 1244 -3.62 -24.68 -17.35
N ARG A 1245 -3.86 -24.43 -18.64
CA ARG A 1245 -2.88 -24.02 -19.65
C ARG A 1245 -3.38 -22.81 -20.44
N GLY A 1246 -2.46 -22.04 -21.04
CA GLY A 1246 -2.83 -21.03 -22.02
C GLY A 1246 -1.64 -20.31 -22.63
N GLU A 1247 -1.91 -19.18 -23.28
CA GLU A 1247 -0.88 -18.28 -23.83
C GLU A 1247 -0.96 -16.92 -23.11
N ILE A 1248 0.19 -16.29 -22.84
CA ILE A 1248 0.33 -14.91 -22.36
C ILE A 1248 1.10 -14.14 -23.43
N GLN A 1249 0.49 -13.11 -24.00
CA GLN A 1249 1.16 -12.17 -24.89
C GLN A 1249 1.40 -10.85 -24.15
N ILE A 1250 2.67 -10.54 -23.90
CA ILE A 1250 3.10 -9.24 -23.34
C ILE A 1250 3.42 -8.31 -24.51
N VAL A 1251 2.76 -7.16 -24.57
CA VAL A 1251 2.90 -6.14 -25.63
C VAL A 1251 3.45 -4.83 -25.07
N ALA A 1252 4.19 -4.07 -25.88
CA ALA A 1252 4.64 -2.74 -25.45
C ALA A 1252 3.44 -1.79 -25.33
N ALA A 1253 3.48 -0.86 -24.36
CA ALA A 1253 2.43 0.15 -24.16
C ALA A 1253 2.09 0.95 -25.43
N ASP A 1254 3.08 1.17 -26.31
CA ASP A 1254 2.92 1.87 -27.59
C ASP A 1254 2.18 1.06 -28.69
N GLU A 1255 2.06 -0.28 -28.57
CA GLU A 1255 1.57 -1.13 -29.67
C GLU A 1255 0.06 -1.44 -29.60
N THR A 1256 -0.59 -1.29 -28.45
CA THR A 1256 -2.06 -1.27 -28.37
C THR A 1256 -2.57 0.10 -28.80
N ASN A 1257 -3.06 0.19 -30.05
CA ASN A 1257 -3.67 1.39 -30.62
C ASN A 1257 -5.07 1.69 -30.03
N THR A 1258 -5.17 1.71 -28.70
CA THR A 1258 -6.33 2.17 -27.92
C THR A 1258 -6.30 3.70 -27.86
N THR A 1259 -6.77 4.34 -28.94
CA THR A 1259 -7.10 5.78 -28.95
C THR A 1259 -8.36 6.08 -28.11
N ALA A 1260 -8.44 5.50 -26.91
CA ALA A 1260 -9.48 5.72 -25.93
C ALA A 1260 -8.88 6.67 -24.87
N ASP A 1261 -9.18 7.96 -25.03
CA ASP A 1261 -8.94 9.02 -24.04
C ASP A 1261 -9.19 8.51 -22.62
N ALA A 1262 -8.43 8.97 -21.62
CA ALA A 1262 -8.37 8.43 -20.24
C ALA A 1262 -9.68 8.55 -19.40
N ASP A 1263 -10.84 8.58 -20.04
CA ASP A 1263 -12.15 8.40 -19.41
C ASP A 1263 -12.29 6.96 -18.89
N TYR A 1264 -12.63 6.79 -17.60
CA TYR A 1264 -12.92 5.47 -17.01
C TYR A 1264 -14.19 4.81 -17.56
N ILE A 1265 -15.08 5.58 -18.19
CA ILE A 1265 -16.27 5.05 -18.87
C ILE A 1265 -16.19 5.47 -20.33
N SER A 1266 -15.64 4.60 -21.17
CA SER A 1266 -15.53 4.84 -22.62
C SER A 1266 -16.60 4.06 -23.38
N VAL A 1267 -17.34 4.72 -24.27
CA VAL A 1267 -18.35 4.06 -25.10
C VAL A 1267 -18.21 4.48 -26.55
N ASP A 1268 -17.67 3.59 -27.38
CA ASP A 1268 -17.58 3.80 -28.81
C ASP A 1268 -18.82 3.25 -29.52
N MET A 1269 -19.60 4.14 -30.14
CA MET A 1269 -20.85 3.81 -30.82
C MET A 1269 -20.74 4.03 -32.33
N ASN A 1270 -20.57 2.94 -33.06
CA ASN A 1270 -20.44 2.96 -34.52
C ASN A 1270 -21.80 2.95 -35.22
N GLN A 1271 -22.01 3.89 -36.14
CA GLN A 1271 -23.19 3.96 -37.02
C GLN A 1271 -22.84 3.36 -38.39
N ILE A 1272 -23.36 2.17 -38.68
CA ILE A 1272 -23.01 1.41 -39.89
C ILE A 1272 -24.22 1.30 -40.83
N GLU A 1273 -24.05 1.74 -42.08
CA GLU A 1273 -25.02 1.53 -43.16
C GLU A 1273 -24.63 0.29 -43.97
N LEU A 1274 -25.54 -0.69 -44.06
CA LEU A 1274 -25.38 -1.95 -44.79
C LEU A 1274 -26.21 -1.93 -46.09
N GLY A 1275 -25.57 -2.19 -47.23
CA GLY A 1275 -26.17 -2.03 -48.58
C GLY A 1275 -25.79 -3.09 -49.60
#